data_AF-A0A2A2LNY4-F1
#
_entry.id   AF-A0A2A2LNY4-F1
#
_cell.length_a   1.000
_cell.length_b   1.000
_cell.length_c   1.000
_cell.angle_alpha   90.00
_cell.angle_beta   90.00
_cell.angle_gamma   90.00
#
_symmetry.space_group_name_H-M   'P 1'
#
loop_
_entity.id
_entity.type
_entity.pdbx_description
1 polymer ?
#
loop_
_entity_poly.entity_id
_entity_poly.type
_entity_poly.pdbx_seq_one_letter_code
_entity_poly.pdbx_strand_id
1 'polypeptide(L)'
;MNFMGQIADTLVDAGHQVTVFQPILIENLPGTGTKKANFMSVGPDPRTKKLMGRVLTVEEIKNIWSYSAHSVMAVLWSTGFISEGSQYTCEMILDDHDLLTDLRGEKFDMAITELFDFSGLGAQSYTNSDSSVYNRATNIMMTYVSWLFPRRISSGTQRCMDLKLGKAAPNLDDIVANITWVYTNSEPFFDFSKPILPTIIELGGIGVQKPKPLDEKWDKLLSKRKTNILVSFGSVAQAFMMPEEYKQSMARMFAAFPDITFIWKYEKPEENDFVKHLDNVHLSNWLPQNDILGLEYFKLDIPKTDKLIEAIKKVLNDESYKKNAKRISEIFASRPFSPQEKLVKTIEIAGKFGADERFRNPGRNLTLVQYYNLDILLITEMFPNLFSLFLISIINGQKILVYSPTFGYSHVTAMGGIADILANAGFSVVIRITATEEVNKVLASNVIGNLWLRSSKDPFGTLDLVPLLGAVFKSTCKHLLKHEMVVKELEDEEFDLGIAEMFDFTGFALFHKLGINNIVAVQTVVLKEWAALAVGMPLSQTTYPATQGSYPLDGSIFSRLQNLIGSYASYSFQYRLVEAIQDVMDKEFGKDAPQLLDMIANVSWILSNSDPLFDFPKPASFNVVDIGGFNLRKPEPVSEEWSKTLSLRKQNVLISFGSIAKSALLPDNMKKSIVNTIKKFPQVTFIWKHEVGSDKEIEVNDNVILSKWLPQNDLLASGKIDLFITHGGSNSIIESVASAVPLLVVPIFGDQFRNSHMVVRHGFGISYDIDELADEVALTNAIRELIENKKYKVAANKISKLLSMRPYNITERIVKTPLSRIKECLDLYPRPPYTSILVDIPILQSIVDDNCKVIDRPVKIAMEESVFQRIEPGSLGMDFSGSTFIYPEYTDYIQFHDETEDFYRIIPRVKFLYFGNIKVPTDIWLFLEYWKRSRYLDCLNLRVNREPVKQILDPMMSAKYLAQLRDLFVSYDMFPFLNGGTLLGWYRECSIIPHTHDMDVAVKYEQLDIEVIKKFWEESSTFGIYRRLGMPYEGFEMTVYPVIDPDYLIDVFIMYDHDNYSYVGGTAQDGTKYRYIYPVYDPYCATDLKGKLVWITCKPRKMLEFEYGMNWSKDHSTKKFSWFSSHSNVVENGKWTEEEMKQAYQIYDETLDYDNESTTLVSIYSYDNQPAENNHELEPSEEVRKKLEENTNNNNDNQFDDAVGLEAECGSHRAIEDAEGIEVVVVVVSVIVVSAGVTVIVAVAVEVKSVVDGASVQEEVAPSNLPFGSL
;
A
#
# COMPACT_ATOMS: atom_id res chain seq x y z
N MET A 1 -24.43 -0.66 14.83
CA MET A 1 -25.23 -1.89 14.50
C MET A 1 -24.37 -3.00 13.84
N ASN A 2 -24.36 -3.20 12.51
CA ASN A 2 -23.73 -4.40 11.89
C ASN A 2 -22.26 -4.64 12.30
N PHE A 3 -21.46 -3.58 12.43
CA PHE A 3 -20.08 -3.66 12.91
C PHE A 3 -19.98 -4.28 14.32
N MET A 4 -20.68 -3.71 15.30
CA MET A 4 -20.82 -4.26 16.65
C MET A 4 -21.42 -5.67 16.67
N GLY A 5 -22.37 -5.95 15.78
CA GLY A 5 -22.98 -7.27 15.63
C GLY A 5 -22.00 -8.35 15.14
N GLN A 6 -21.09 -8.01 14.23
CA GLN A 6 -20.03 -8.93 13.77
C GLN A 6 -18.87 -9.03 14.75
N ILE A 7 -18.57 -7.98 15.53
CA ILE A 7 -17.69 -8.08 16.71
C ILE A 7 -18.26 -9.13 17.68
N ALA A 8 -19.56 -9.03 18.02
CA ALA A 8 -20.22 -9.98 18.91
C ALA A 8 -20.24 -11.41 18.36
N ASP A 9 -20.64 -11.60 17.09
CA ASP A 9 -20.65 -12.92 16.44
C ASP A 9 -19.24 -13.55 16.40
N THR A 10 -18.19 -12.76 16.11
CA THR A 10 -16.79 -13.23 16.07
C THR A 10 -16.30 -13.69 17.45
N LEU A 11 -16.70 -12.99 18.51
CA LEU A 11 -16.33 -13.37 19.87
C LEU A 11 -17.09 -14.61 20.36
N VAL A 12 -18.33 -14.83 19.92
CA VAL A 12 -19.04 -16.10 20.15
C VAL A 12 -18.37 -17.25 19.40
N ASP A 13 -17.92 -17.04 18.16
CA ASP A 13 -17.17 -18.04 17.38
C ASP A 13 -15.80 -18.39 18.01
N ALA A 14 -15.18 -17.45 18.72
CA ALA A 14 -13.99 -17.69 19.55
C ALA A 14 -14.29 -18.41 20.88
N GLY A 15 -15.56 -18.70 21.18
CA GLY A 15 -15.98 -19.42 22.38
C GLY A 15 -16.27 -18.55 23.61
N HIS A 16 -16.35 -17.22 23.46
CA HIS A 16 -16.76 -16.33 24.54
C HIS A 16 -18.29 -16.29 24.70
N GLN A 17 -18.77 -16.10 25.92
CA GLN A 17 -20.16 -15.75 26.16
C GLN A 17 -20.33 -14.24 25.95
N VAL A 18 -21.29 -13.86 25.10
CA VAL A 18 -21.49 -12.46 24.68
C VAL A 18 -22.98 -12.13 24.76
N THR A 19 -23.28 -11.00 25.39
CA THR A 19 -24.63 -10.40 25.42
C THR A 19 -24.56 -9.00 24.81
N VAL A 20 -25.30 -8.77 23.73
CA VAL A 20 -25.46 -7.46 23.08
C VAL A 20 -26.63 -6.75 23.71
N PHE A 21 -26.35 -5.62 24.39
CA PHE A 21 -27.36 -4.71 24.91
C PHE A 21 -27.57 -3.53 23.94
N GLN A 22 -28.79 -3.34 23.44
CA GLN A 22 -29.12 -2.32 22.45
C GLN A 22 -30.38 -1.51 22.82
N PRO A 23 -30.26 -0.21 23.18
CA PRO A 23 -31.42 0.67 23.27
C PRO A 23 -31.97 0.98 21.86
N ILE A 24 -33.27 0.81 21.67
CA ILE A 24 -33.96 1.05 20.40
C ILE A 24 -34.31 2.53 20.30
N LEU A 25 -33.58 3.28 19.47
CA LEU A 25 -33.85 4.71 19.21
C LEU A 25 -34.90 4.94 18.10
N ILE A 26 -35.04 3.97 17.18
CA ILE A 26 -35.92 4.02 16.01
C ILE A 26 -36.55 2.63 15.81
N GLU A 27 -37.88 2.54 15.86
CA GLU A 27 -38.61 1.26 15.88
C GLU A 27 -38.60 0.50 14.54
N ASN A 28 -38.40 1.21 13.43
CA ASN A 28 -38.56 0.67 12.07
C ASN A 28 -37.25 0.20 11.42
N LEU A 29 -36.15 0.07 12.17
CA LEU A 29 -34.86 -0.42 11.65
C LEU A 29 -34.74 -1.94 11.85
N PRO A 30 -34.57 -2.74 10.78
CA PRO A 30 -34.52 -4.19 10.90
C PRO A 30 -33.15 -4.71 11.36
N GLY A 31 -33.16 -5.46 12.46
CA GLY A 31 -32.06 -6.36 12.85
C GLY A 31 -31.25 -5.97 14.09
N THR A 32 -30.84 -6.99 14.82
CA THR A 32 -29.97 -6.96 16.02
C THR A 32 -28.48 -6.78 15.70
N GLY A 33 -28.09 -6.84 14.42
CA GLY A 33 -26.70 -6.88 13.95
C GLY A 33 -25.97 -8.21 14.21
N THR A 34 -26.15 -8.80 15.39
CA THR A 34 -25.64 -10.14 15.77
C THR A 34 -26.63 -11.25 15.37
N LYS A 35 -26.09 -12.42 15.05
CA LYS A 35 -26.84 -13.66 14.77
C LYS A 35 -26.56 -14.77 15.80
N LYS A 36 -25.57 -14.59 16.69
CA LYS A 36 -25.04 -15.65 17.59
C LYS A 36 -24.99 -15.26 19.06
N ALA A 37 -24.87 -13.99 19.40
CA ALA A 37 -24.81 -13.53 20.79
C ALA A 37 -26.21 -13.49 21.43
N ASN A 38 -26.26 -13.55 22.76
CA ASN A 38 -27.47 -13.21 23.52
C ASN A 38 -27.84 -11.76 23.23
N PHE A 39 -29.13 -11.43 23.24
CA PHE A 39 -29.61 -10.08 22.90
C PHE A 39 -30.56 -9.54 23.96
N MET A 40 -30.32 -8.31 24.39
CA MET A 40 -31.15 -7.55 25.33
C MET A 40 -31.42 -6.16 24.74
N SER A 41 -32.65 -5.65 24.86
CA SER A 41 -33.00 -4.34 24.30
C SER A 41 -34.07 -3.62 25.09
N VAL A 42 -33.93 -2.30 25.18
CA VAL A 42 -34.95 -1.40 25.74
C VAL A 42 -35.68 -0.70 24.59
N GLY A 43 -37.01 -0.56 24.68
CA GLY A 43 -37.79 0.24 23.74
C GLY A 43 -37.43 1.73 23.78
N PRO A 44 -37.87 2.54 22.80
CA PRO A 44 -37.58 3.97 22.78
C PRO A 44 -38.27 4.72 23.92
N ASP A 45 -37.51 5.57 24.61
CA ASP A 45 -38.08 6.54 25.56
C ASP A 45 -39.15 7.41 24.84
N PRO A 46 -40.35 7.62 25.42
CA PRO A 46 -41.43 8.37 24.74
C PRO A 46 -41.08 9.82 24.38
N ARG A 47 -40.15 10.45 25.09
CA ARG A 47 -39.62 11.80 24.81
C ARG A 47 -38.62 11.73 23.67
N THR A 48 -37.72 10.74 23.65
CA THR A 48 -36.85 10.44 22.49
C THR A 48 -37.69 10.16 21.25
N LYS A 49 -38.75 9.34 21.35
CA LYS A 49 -39.68 9.06 20.25
C LYS A 49 -40.40 10.32 19.74
N LYS A 50 -40.77 11.25 20.64
CA LYS A 50 -41.36 12.55 20.29
C LYS A 50 -40.33 13.54 19.70
N LEU A 51 -39.08 13.49 20.14
CA LEU A 51 -37.98 14.30 19.62
C LEU A 51 -37.60 13.84 18.21
N MET A 52 -37.34 12.54 18.03
CA MET A 52 -37.16 11.90 16.73
C MET A 52 -38.37 12.14 15.81
N GLY A 53 -39.60 12.05 16.33
CA GLY A 53 -40.81 12.37 15.55
C GLY A 53 -40.96 13.83 15.09
N ARG A 54 -40.10 14.75 15.55
CA ARG A 54 -39.98 16.12 15.03
C ARG A 54 -38.80 16.26 14.07
N VAL A 55 -37.65 15.69 14.44
CA VAL A 55 -36.38 15.79 13.71
C VAL A 55 -36.31 14.89 12.47
N LEU A 56 -36.98 13.74 12.52
CA LEU A 56 -37.12 12.78 11.42
C LEU A 56 -38.48 12.94 10.73
N THR A 57 -38.95 14.19 10.60
CA THR A 57 -40.09 14.50 9.73
C THR A 57 -39.72 14.31 8.27
N VAL A 58 -40.72 14.07 7.42
CA VAL A 58 -40.52 13.97 5.96
C VAL A 58 -39.87 15.22 5.38
N GLU A 59 -40.12 16.40 5.98
CA GLU A 59 -39.52 17.66 5.56
C GLU A 59 -38.05 17.78 5.98
N GLU A 60 -37.71 17.47 7.24
CA GLU A 60 -36.32 17.57 7.72
C GLU A 60 -35.39 16.49 7.13
N ILE A 61 -35.90 15.29 6.81
CA ILE A 61 -35.12 14.27 6.09
C ILE A 61 -34.90 14.64 4.62
N LYS A 62 -35.87 15.26 3.93
CA LYS A 62 -35.64 15.80 2.57
C LYS A 62 -34.47 16.78 2.55
N ASN A 63 -34.34 17.60 3.60
CA ASN A 63 -33.28 18.61 3.66
C ASN A 63 -31.86 18.00 3.64
N ILE A 64 -31.68 16.73 4.04
CA ILE A 64 -30.39 16.00 3.91
C ILE A 64 -29.89 16.00 2.46
N TRP A 65 -30.79 15.95 1.47
CA TRP A 65 -30.45 16.02 0.04
C TRP A 65 -30.12 17.43 -0.46
N SER A 66 -30.35 18.46 0.35
CA SER A 66 -30.15 19.89 0.02
C SER A 66 -28.97 20.55 0.75
N TYR A 67 -28.51 19.97 1.87
CA TYR A 67 -27.37 20.51 2.61
C TYR A 67 -26.06 20.20 1.89
N SER A 68 -25.21 21.22 1.70
CA SER A 68 -23.83 21.00 1.25
C SER A 68 -23.01 20.33 2.37
N ALA A 69 -22.12 19.40 1.99
CA ALA A 69 -21.25 18.68 2.93
C ALA A 69 -20.39 19.60 3.81
N HIS A 70 -20.15 20.83 3.36
CA HIS A 70 -19.36 21.87 4.04
C HIS A 70 -20.17 22.68 5.08
N SER A 71 -21.46 22.39 5.28
CA SER A 71 -22.33 23.16 6.18
C SER A 71 -22.06 22.88 7.66
N VAL A 72 -21.10 23.60 8.24
CA VAL A 72 -20.82 23.62 9.69
C VAL A 72 -22.09 23.88 10.52
N MET A 73 -23.03 24.67 10.01
CA MET A 73 -24.29 24.95 10.70
C MET A 73 -25.24 23.74 10.76
N ALA A 74 -25.29 22.89 9.72
CA ALA A 74 -26.07 21.64 9.77
C ALA A 74 -25.46 20.64 10.77
N VAL A 75 -24.13 20.55 10.79
CA VAL A 75 -23.36 19.73 11.75
C VAL A 75 -23.63 20.21 13.19
N LEU A 76 -23.50 21.51 13.46
CA LEU A 76 -23.77 22.09 14.78
C LEU A 76 -25.25 22.00 15.17
N TRP A 77 -26.20 22.06 14.24
CA TRP A 77 -27.61 21.83 14.55
C TRP A 77 -27.87 20.37 14.99
N SER A 78 -27.31 19.39 14.27
CA SER A 78 -27.55 17.97 14.54
C SER A 78 -27.09 17.51 15.93
N THR A 79 -25.97 18.03 16.43
CA THR A 79 -25.47 17.71 17.78
C THR A 79 -26.46 17.97 18.90
N GLY A 80 -27.39 18.94 18.75
CA GLY A 80 -28.34 19.32 19.78
C GLY A 80 -29.34 18.23 20.10
N PHE A 81 -30.07 17.74 19.09
CA PHE A 81 -31.10 16.72 19.30
C PHE A 81 -30.50 15.35 19.65
N ILE A 82 -29.30 15.03 19.14
CA ILE A 82 -28.60 13.78 19.51
C ILE A 82 -28.26 13.81 21.01
N SER A 83 -27.76 14.94 21.52
CA SER A 83 -27.47 15.12 22.95
C SER A 83 -28.71 14.98 23.84
N GLU A 84 -29.83 15.60 23.47
CA GLU A 84 -31.11 15.46 24.20
C GLU A 84 -31.66 14.02 24.15
N GLY A 85 -31.63 13.37 22.98
CA GLY A 85 -32.07 11.98 22.82
C GLY A 85 -31.19 10.99 23.59
N SER A 86 -29.87 11.22 23.66
CA SER A 86 -28.94 10.48 24.51
C SER A 86 -29.25 10.68 25.99
N GLN A 87 -29.55 11.91 26.43
CA GLN A 87 -29.94 12.20 27.81
C GLN A 87 -31.20 11.43 28.20
N TYR A 88 -32.29 11.53 27.43
CA TYR A 88 -33.57 10.87 27.76
C TYR A 88 -33.44 9.34 27.77
N THR A 89 -32.68 8.78 26.82
CA THR A 89 -32.45 7.33 26.73
C THR A 89 -31.61 6.84 27.91
N CYS A 90 -30.58 7.60 28.32
CA CYS A 90 -29.80 7.34 29.53
C CYS A 90 -30.67 7.40 30.79
N GLU A 91 -31.54 8.41 30.92
CA GLU A 91 -32.43 8.56 32.08
C GLU A 91 -33.38 7.37 32.21
N MET A 92 -33.98 6.91 31.10
CA MET A 92 -34.85 5.73 31.06
C MET A 92 -34.11 4.46 31.48
N ILE A 93 -32.89 4.22 30.97
CA ILE A 93 -32.08 3.05 31.33
C ILE A 93 -31.69 3.08 32.82
N LEU A 94 -31.46 4.27 33.39
CA LEU A 94 -31.13 4.41 34.81
C LEU A 94 -32.36 4.34 35.74
N ASP A 95 -33.57 4.57 35.22
CA ASP A 95 -34.83 4.38 35.95
C ASP A 95 -35.36 2.93 35.89
N ASP A 96 -34.94 2.13 34.90
CA ASP A 96 -35.32 0.71 34.78
C ASP A 96 -34.54 -0.18 35.77
N HIS A 97 -35.06 -0.26 37.00
CA HIS A 97 -34.44 -1.00 38.10
C HIS A 97 -34.43 -2.53 37.91
N ASP A 98 -35.36 -3.08 37.14
CA ASP A 98 -35.41 -4.51 36.86
C ASP A 98 -34.32 -4.87 35.84
N LEU A 99 -34.23 -4.14 34.72
CA LEU A 99 -33.14 -4.25 33.75
C LEU A 99 -31.75 -4.08 34.40
N LEU A 100 -31.58 -3.08 35.27
CA LEU A 100 -30.32 -2.87 35.98
C LEU A 100 -30.01 -3.97 37.00
N THR A 101 -31.02 -4.71 37.47
CA THR A 101 -30.83 -5.88 38.34
C THR A 101 -30.40 -7.08 37.51
N ASP A 102 -31.04 -7.34 36.36
CA ASP A 102 -30.67 -8.43 35.46
C ASP A 102 -29.26 -8.26 34.89
N LEU A 103 -28.91 -7.06 34.40
CA LEU A 103 -27.56 -6.74 33.91
C LEU A 103 -26.46 -6.87 34.99
N ARG A 104 -26.82 -6.76 36.28
CA ARG A 104 -25.90 -7.04 37.40
C ARG A 104 -25.84 -8.53 37.77
N GLY A 105 -26.91 -9.28 37.48
CA GLY A 105 -26.99 -10.73 37.70
C GLY A 105 -26.04 -11.53 36.79
N GLU A 106 -25.90 -11.07 35.54
CA GLU A 106 -25.05 -11.68 34.48
C GLU A 106 -23.54 -11.65 34.78
N LYS A 107 -23.05 -10.69 35.58
CA LYS A 107 -21.64 -10.56 36.02
C LYS A 107 -20.59 -10.52 34.89
N PHE A 108 -20.79 -9.67 33.90
CA PHE A 108 -19.85 -9.49 32.78
C PHE A 108 -18.41 -9.13 33.24
N ASP A 109 -17.41 -9.86 32.72
CA ASP A 109 -15.98 -9.55 32.92
C ASP A 109 -15.50 -8.32 32.13
N MET A 110 -16.21 -7.96 31.06
CA MET A 110 -15.85 -6.87 30.14
C MET A 110 -17.10 -6.25 29.51
N ALA A 111 -17.03 -4.96 29.18
CA ALA A 111 -17.99 -4.27 28.32
C ALA A 111 -17.28 -3.67 27.10
N ILE A 112 -17.95 -3.68 25.95
CA ILE A 112 -17.53 -3.01 24.71
C ILE A 112 -18.64 -2.02 24.33
N THR A 113 -18.28 -0.78 24.01
CA THR A 113 -19.25 0.28 23.64
C THR A 113 -18.86 0.94 22.31
N GLU A 114 -19.86 1.31 21.51
CA GLU A 114 -19.69 2.08 20.27
C GLU A 114 -19.52 3.56 20.65
N LEU A 115 -18.42 4.20 20.24
CA LEU A 115 -18.23 5.65 20.37
C LEU A 115 -18.61 6.30 19.04
N PHE A 116 -19.56 7.24 19.07
CA PHE A 116 -20.10 7.88 17.87
C PHE A 116 -19.38 9.21 17.61
N ASP A 117 -18.53 9.21 16.58
CA ASP A 117 -17.65 10.33 16.21
C ASP A 117 -17.81 10.69 14.72
N PHE A 118 -17.57 11.95 14.39
CA PHE A 118 -17.74 12.55 13.05
C PHE A 118 -16.41 13.08 12.47
N SER A 119 -15.25 12.64 12.99
CA SER A 119 -13.92 13.00 12.47
C SER A 119 -13.70 12.78 10.96
N GLY A 120 -14.53 11.95 10.30
CA GLY A 120 -14.60 11.86 8.84
C GLY A 120 -14.94 13.18 8.11
N LEU A 121 -15.60 14.14 8.76
CA LEU A 121 -15.80 15.50 8.24
C LEU A 121 -14.48 16.30 8.20
N GLY A 122 -13.57 16.05 9.15
CA GLY A 122 -12.19 16.53 9.08
C GLY A 122 -11.42 15.85 7.94
N ALA A 123 -11.59 14.52 7.77
CA ALA A 123 -10.93 13.77 6.69
C ALA A 123 -11.31 14.27 5.29
N GLN A 124 -12.55 14.73 5.08
CA GLN A 124 -12.98 15.30 3.79
C GLN A 124 -12.19 16.55 3.37
N SER A 125 -11.57 17.30 4.29
CA SER A 125 -10.79 18.48 3.91
C SER A 125 -9.32 18.16 3.58
N TYR A 126 -8.89 16.88 3.69
CA TYR A 126 -7.59 16.40 3.22
C TYR A 126 -7.60 15.97 1.74
N THR A 127 -8.77 15.89 1.07
CA THR A 127 -8.85 15.43 -0.33
C THR A 127 -8.26 16.43 -1.33
N ASN A 128 -8.09 17.70 -0.92
CA ASN A 128 -7.23 18.66 -1.61
C ASN A 128 -5.95 18.83 -0.79
N SER A 129 -4.87 18.16 -1.22
CA SER A 129 -3.54 18.22 -0.59
C SER A 129 -2.85 19.59 -0.71
N ASP A 130 -3.42 20.50 -1.51
CA ASP A 130 -2.86 21.81 -1.83
C ASP A 130 -2.63 22.67 -0.58
N SER A 131 -1.38 23.08 -0.35
CA SER A 131 -0.94 23.74 0.89
C SER A 131 -1.40 25.21 1.03
N SER A 132 -2.43 25.63 0.30
CA SER A 132 -2.95 26.99 0.31
C SER A 132 -3.36 27.46 1.71
N VAL A 133 -3.32 28.78 1.95
CA VAL A 133 -3.76 29.36 3.24
C VAL A 133 -5.26 29.12 3.46
N TYR A 134 -6.05 29.10 2.38
CA TYR A 134 -7.48 28.82 2.42
C TYR A 134 -7.78 27.37 2.85
N ASN A 135 -7.09 26.39 2.26
CA ASN A 135 -7.24 24.98 2.64
C ASN A 135 -6.77 24.77 4.09
N ARG A 136 -5.64 25.35 4.50
CA ARG A 136 -5.17 25.29 5.90
C ARG A 136 -6.16 25.91 6.88
N ALA A 137 -6.75 27.06 6.58
CA ALA A 137 -7.79 27.67 7.43
C ALA A 137 -9.06 26.80 7.51
N THR A 138 -9.47 26.20 6.39
CA THR A 138 -10.59 25.27 6.32
C THR A 138 -10.32 24.00 7.14
N ASN A 139 -9.11 23.43 7.05
CA ASN A 139 -8.69 22.26 7.83
C ASN A 139 -8.69 22.55 9.33
N ILE A 140 -8.22 23.73 9.75
CA ILE A 140 -8.28 24.17 11.17
C ILE A 140 -9.74 24.28 11.63
N MET A 141 -10.62 24.87 10.82
CA MET A 141 -12.04 24.99 11.15
C MET A 141 -12.73 23.61 11.24
N MET A 142 -12.52 22.72 10.27
CA MET A 142 -13.11 21.38 10.28
C MET A 142 -12.55 20.51 11.41
N THR A 143 -11.27 20.67 11.77
CA THR A 143 -10.66 20.02 12.95
C THR A 143 -11.33 20.50 14.24
N TYR A 144 -11.56 21.82 14.38
CA TYR A 144 -12.23 22.38 15.56
C TYR A 144 -13.70 21.95 15.67
N VAL A 145 -14.43 21.91 14.56
CA VAL A 145 -15.80 21.39 14.49
C VAL A 145 -15.84 19.90 14.84
N SER A 146 -14.90 19.10 14.32
CA SER A 146 -14.78 17.68 14.65
C SER A 146 -14.48 17.44 16.13
N TRP A 147 -13.72 18.33 16.79
CA TRP A 147 -13.46 18.28 18.23
C TRP A 147 -14.67 18.71 19.09
N LEU A 148 -15.43 19.72 18.65
CA LEU A 148 -16.65 20.17 19.32
C LEU A 148 -17.76 19.11 19.29
N PHE A 149 -17.89 18.39 18.17
CA PHE A 149 -19.01 17.49 17.90
C PHE A 149 -19.24 16.40 18.97
N PRO A 150 -18.28 15.51 19.29
CA PRO A 150 -18.48 14.47 20.28
C PRO A 150 -18.65 15.05 21.69
N ARG A 151 -17.98 16.16 22.01
CA ARG A 151 -18.12 16.85 23.31
C ARG A 151 -19.51 17.44 23.54
N ARG A 152 -20.20 17.87 22.49
CA ARG A 152 -21.58 18.37 22.64
C ARG A 152 -22.59 17.22 22.80
N ILE A 153 -22.38 16.10 22.13
CA ILE A 153 -23.21 14.89 22.30
C ILE A 153 -23.00 14.28 23.69
N SER A 154 -21.75 14.12 24.14
CA SER A 154 -21.44 13.54 25.46
C SER A 154 -22.03 14.34 26.62
N SER A 155 -22.21 15.65 26.47
CA SER A 155 -22.79 16.52 27.50
C SER A 155 -24.20 16.12 27.94
N GLY A 156 -25.03 15.55 27.06
CA GLY A 156 -26.36 15.03 27.42
C GLY A 156 -26.28 13.78 28.29
N THR A 157 -25.38 12.85 27.96
CA THR A 157 -25.08 11.66 28.77
C THR A 157 -24.49 12.05 30.12
N GLN A 158 -23.53 12.98 30.16
CA GLN A 158 -22.97 13.49 31.42
C GLN A 158 -24.07 14.12 32.29
N ARG A 159 -24.95 14.94 31.71
CA ARG A 159 -26.06 15.56 32.44
C ARG A 159 -27.03 14.53 33.02
N CYS A 160 -27.33 13.47 32.29
CA CYS A 160 -28.10 12.33 32.81
C CYS A 160 -27.38 11.69 34.01
N MET A 161 -26.07 11.41 33.90
CA MET A 161 -25.28 10.81 34.97
C MET A 161 -25.22 11.73 36.20
N ASP A 162 -24.99 13.04 36.03
CA ASP A 162 -25.00 14.03 37.10
C ASP A 162 -26.37 14.12 37.80
N LEU A 163 -27.47 14.01 37.05
CA LEU A 163 -28.84 14.02 37.58
C LEU A 163 -29.21 12.74 38.33
N LYS A 164 -28.79 11.57 37.85
CA LYS A 164 -29.17 10.25 38.40
C LYS A 164 -28.20 9.71 39.45
N LEU A 165 -26.91 10.02 39.34
CA LEU A 165 -25.84 9.54 40.24
C LEU A 165 -25.29 10.65 41.15
N GLY A 166 -25.63 11.92 40.89
CA GLY A 166 -25.21 13.06 41.73
C GLY A 166 -23.68 13.19 41.79
N LYS A 167 -23.16 13.48 42.98
CA LYS A 167 -21.70 13.61 43.21
C LYS A 167 -20.90 12.31 43.03
N ALA A 168 -21.56 11.18 42.78
CA ALA A 168 -20.92 9.91 42.43
C ALA A 168 -20.85 9.66 40.91
N ALA A 169 -21.36 10.59 40.08
CA ALA A 169 -21.20 10.54 38.64
C ALA A 169 -19.70 10.66 38.26
N PRO A 170 -19.10 9.68 37.57
CA PRO A 170 -17.81 9.86 36.94
C PRO A 170 -17.93 10.81 35.73
N ASN A 171 -16.83 11.47 35.38
CA ASN A 171 -16.74 12.28 34.16
C ASN A 171 -16.55 11.36 32.94
N LEU A 172 -17.29 11.61 31.86
CA LEU A 172 -17.22 10.79 30.64
C LEU A 172 -15.85 10.89 29.93
N ASP A 173 -15.19 12.05 29.96
CA ASP A 173 -13.82 12.19 29.42
C ASP A 173 -12.85 11.30 30.21
N ASP A 174 -13.04 11.15 31.54
CA ASP A 174 -12.23 10.27 32.38
C ASP A 174 -12.52 8.78 32.17
N ILE A 175 -13.78 8.41 31.85
CA ILE A 175 -14.17 7.05 31.46
C ILE A 175 -13.54 6.70 30.11
N VAL A 176 -13.74 7.54 29.09
CA VAL A 176 -13.21 7.31 27.73
C VAL A 176 -11.69 7.19 27.76
N ALA A 177 -11.01 8.06 28.51
CA ALA A 177 -9.56 8.01 28.64
C ALA A 177 -9.03 6.93 29.61
N ASN A 178 -9.90 6.04 30.11
CA ASN A 178 -9.55 4.79 30.80
C ASN A 178 -9.81 3.53 29.95
N ILE A 179 -10.32 3.68 28.73
CA ILE A 179 -10.47 2.58 27.77
C ILE A 179 -9.10 1.98 27.43
N THR A 180 -9.01 0.65 27.41
CA THR A 180 -7.75 -0.09 27.21
C THR A 180 -7.41 -0.31 25.74
N TRP A 181 -8.43 -0.54 24.91
CA TRP A 181 -8.32 -0.75 23.47
C TRP A 181 -9.44 0.00 22.74
N VAL A 182 -9.12 0.69 21.66
CA VAL A 182 -10.08 1.44 20.84
C VAL A 182 -10.16 0.77 19.47
N TYR A 183 -11.30 0.14 19.18
CA TYR A 183 -11.53 -0.50 17.89
C TYR A 183 -12.08 0.51 16.88
N THR A 184 -11.43 0.65 15.73
CA THR A 184 -11.89 1.52 14.63
C THR A 184 -12.16 0.71 13.37
N ASN A 185 -13.10 1.17 12.54
CA ASN A 185 -13.40 0.61 11.22
C ASN A 185 -12.54 1.24 10.10
N SER A 186 -11.31 1.65 10.41
CA SER A 186 -10.28 2.04 9.44
C SER A 186 -9.54 0.81 8.89
N GLU A 187 -8.98 0.93 7.69
CA GLU A 187 -8.01 0.00 7.11
C GLU A 187 -6.79 0.82 6.62
N PRO A 188 -5.59 0.65 7.20
CA PRO A 188 -4.41 1.47 6.89
C PRO A 188 -3.85 1.29 5.47
N PHE A 189 -4.33 0.31 4.70
CA PHE A 189 -4.02 0.18 3.26
C PHE A 189 -4.88 1.08 2.36
N PHE A 190 -5.89 1.78 2.90
CA PHE A 190 -6.83 2.62 2.15
C PHE A 190 -7.08 3.98 2.82
N ASP A 191 -6.99 4.04 4.15
CA ASP A 191 -7.05 5.27 4.94
C ASP A 191 -5.73 6.06 4.83
N PHE A 192 -5.73 7.36 5.15
CA PHE A 192 -4.50 8.15 5.08
C PHE A 192 -3.51 7.74 6.18
N SER A 193 -2.22 7.60 5.83
CA SER A 193 -1.13 7.34 6.77
C SER A 193 -1.12 8.36 7.91
N LYS A 194 -1.54 7.91 9.10
CA LYS A 194 -1.74 8.75 10.28
C LYS A 194 -1.12 8.12 11.54
N PRO A 195 -0.48 8.91 12.41
CA PRO A 195 0.23 8.39 13.57
C PRO A 195 -0.75 7.94 14.67
N ILE A 196 -0.94 6.62 14.82
CA ILE A 196 -1.83 6.01 15.83
C ILE A 196 -1.05 5.43 17.01
N LEU A 197 -1.73 5.29 18.15
CA LEU A 197 -1.22 4.56 19.31
C LEU A 197 -1.46 3.04 19.13
N PRO A 198 -0.58 2.15 19.60
CA PRO A 198 -0.78 0.70 19.49
C PRO A 198 -2.03 0.13 20.19
N THR A 199 -2.69 0.91 21.04
CA THR A 199 -3.99 0.57 21.66
C THR A 199 -5.18 0.84 20.74
N ILE A 200 -4.98 1.49 19.59
CA ILE A 200 -5.98 1.67 18.53
C ILE A 200 -5.85 0.48 17.57
N ILE A 201 -6.94 -0.28 17.41
CA ILE A 201 -6.96 -1.53 16.64
C ILE A 201 -7.88 -1.36 15.44
N GLU A 202 -7.28 -1.46 14.25
CA GLU A 202 -7.95 -1.26 12.97
C GLU A 202 -8.58 -2.58 12.49
N LEU A 203 -9.93 -2.60 12.53
CA LEU A 203 -10.80 -3.72 12.17
C LEU A 203 -11.49 -3.53 10.82
N GLY A 204 -10.86 -2.81 9.90
CA GLY A 204 -11.36 -2.53 8.55
C GLY A 204 -11.97 -3.74 7.85
N GLY A 205 -13.26 -3.61 7.50
CA GLY A 205 -14.00 -4.65 6.79
C GLY A 205 -14.36 -5.90 7.63
N ILE A 206 -14.28 -5.87 8.96
CA ILE A 206 -14.80 -6.97 9.81
C ILE A 206 -16.30 -7.27 9.58
N GLY A 207 -17.05 -6.27 9.10
CA GLY A 207 -18.45 -6.40 8.70
C GLY A 207 -18.68 -7.06 7.33
N VAL A 208 -17.64 -7.31 6.55
CA VAL A 208 -17.76 -7.91 5.20
C VAL A 208 -17.75 -9.43 5.32
N GLN A 209 -18.93 -10.04 5.20
CA GLN A 209 -19.07 -11.49 5.06
C GLN A 209 -18.65 -11.93 3.64
N LYS A 210 -18.02 -13.11 3.49
CA LYS A 210 -17.72 -13.69 2.16
C LYS A 210 -19.03 -13.81 1.35
N PRO A 211 -19.03 -13.46 0.05
CA PRO A 211 -20.22 -13.56 -0.79
C PRO A 211 -20.69 -15.01 -0.91
N LYS A 212 -22.00 -15.17 -0.97
CA LYS A 212 -22.68 -16.45 -1.22
C LYS A 212 -23.05 -16.58 -2.70
N PRO A 213 -23.34 -17.81 -3.18
CA PRO A 213 -24.06 -17.98 -4.42
C PRO A 213 -25.37 -17.17 -4.40
N LEU A 214 -25.58 -16.38 -5.45
CA LEU A 214 -26.80 -15.58 -5.63
C LEU A 214 -28.03 -16.48 -5.78
N ASP A 215 -29.20 -15.97 -5.43
CA ASP A 215 -30.45 -16.65 -5.76
C ASP A 215 -30.79 -16.50 -7.26
N GLU A 216 -31.61 -17.43 -7.78
CA GLU A 216 -32.00 -17.49 -9.20
C GLU A 216 -32.62 -16.17 -9.69
N LYS A 217 -33.25 -15.39 -8.81
CA LYS A 217 -33.86 -14.10 -9.17
C LYS A 217 -32.76 -13.07 -9.43
N TRP A 218 -31.74 -12.94 -8.58
CA TRP A 218 -30.64 -11.99 -8.82
C TRP A 218 -29.69 -12.43 -9.93
N ASP A 219 -29.37 -13.72 -10.00
CA ASP A 219 -28.51 -14.30 -11.05
C ASP A 219 -29.10 -14.06 -12.46
N LYS A 220 -30.39 -14.38 -12.63
CA LYS A 220 -31.17 -14.11 -13.85
C LYS A 220 -31.37 -12.61 -14.14
N LEU A 221 -31.31 -11.75 -13.12
CA LEU A 221 -31.40 -10.30 -13.30
C LEU A 221 -30.10 -9.72 -13.82
N LEU A 222 -28.98 -10.12 -13.22
CA LEU A 222 -27.63 -9.68 -13.57
C LEU A 222 -27.20 -10.22 -14.94
N SER A 223 -27.65 -11.42 -15.29
CA SER A 223 -27.43 -12.05 -16.59
C SER A 223 -28.29 -11.47 -17.74
N LYS A 224 -29.18 -10.50 -17.48
CA LYS A 224 -29.97 -9.86 -18.55
C LYS A 224 -29.11 -9.04 -19.52
N ARG A 225 -28.04 -8.42 -19.03
CA ARG A 225 -27.20 -7.45 -19.77
C ARG A 225 -25.75 -7.57 -19.31
N LYS A 226 -24.81 -7.20 -20.17
CA LYS A 226 -23.36 -7.30 -19.91
C LYS A 226 -22.92 -6.41 -18.72
N THR A 227 -23.54 -5.24 -18.56
CA THR A 227 -23.18 -4.24 -17.56
C THR A 227 -24.31 -4.07 -16.54
N ASN A 228 -23.94 -4.06 -15.26
CA ASN A 228 -24.87 -3.96 -14.13
C ASN A 228 -24.38 -2.88 -13.16
N ILE A 229 -25.26 -1.98 -12.71
CA ILE A 229 -24.91 -0.90 -11.77
C ILE A 229 -25.82 -0.99 -10.54
N LEU A 230 -25.22 -1.06 -9.35
CA LEU A 230 -25.93 -0.98 -8.08
C LEU A 230 -25.99 0.47 -7.60
N VAL A 231 -27.20 1.01 -7.47
CA VAL A 231 -27.41 2.35 -6.88
C VAL A 231 -27.91 2.16 -5.45
N SER A 232 -27.15 2.65 -4.46
CA SER A 232 -27.51 2.54 -3.04
C SER A 232 -26.98 3.73 -2.25
N PHE A 233 -27.86 4.42 -1.54
CA PHE A 233 -27.53 5.58 -0.69
C PHE A 233 -27.50 5.22 0.81
N GLY A 234 -27.32 3.92 1.12
CA GLY A 234 -27.31 3.39 2.48
C GLY A 234 -28.72 3.22 3.07
N SER A 235 -28.85 3.40 4.39
CA SER A 235 -30.12 3.29 5.12
C SER A 235 -30.66 4.63 5.64
N VAL A 236 -29.82 5.68 5.69
CA VAL A 236 -30.15 6.99 6.25
C VAL A 236 -30.68 7.94 5.16
N ALA A 237 -29.99 8.05 4.03
CA ALA A 237 -30.47 8.80 2.87
C ALA A 237 -31.40 7.91 2.02
N GLN A 238 -32.63 7.71 2.50
CA GLN A 238 -33.62 6.86 1.83
C GLN A 238 -34.00 7.43 0.45
N ALA A 239 -33.93 6.60 -0.59
CA ALA A 239 -34.02 7.06 -1.98
C ALA A 239 -35.43 7.53 -2.35
N PHE A 240 -36.48 7.02 -1.69
CA PHE A 240 -37.85 7.52 -1.92
C PHE A 240 -38.05 8.96 -1.40
N MET A 241 -37.18 9.44 -0.50
CA MET A 241 -37.23 10.80 0.09
C MET A 241 -36.36 11.81 -0.66
N MET A 242 -35.64 11.37 -1.70
CA MET A 242 -34.95 12.21 -2.67
C MET A 242 -35.91 13.24 -3.28
N PRO A 243 -35.53 14.53 -3.42
CA PRO A 243 -36.39 15.53 -4.03
C PRO A 243 -36.66 15.20 -5.51
N GLU A 244 -37.82 15.63 -6.01
CA GLU A 244 -38.35 15.17 -7.30
C GLU A 244 -37.43 15.52 -8.50
N GLU A 245 -36.76 16.67 -8.46
CA GLU A 245 -35.74 17.06 -9.45
C GLU A 245 -34.58 16.06 -9.53
N TYR A 246 -34.11 15.55 -8.39
CA TYR A 246 -33.05 14.54 -8.34
C TYR A 246 -33.59 13.17 -8.82
N LYS A 247 -34.82 12.79 -8.48
CA LYS A 247 -35.45 11.57 -9.00
C LYS A 247 -35.59 11.58 -10.52
N GLN A 248 -36.01 12.71 -11.09
CA GLN A 248 -36.11 12.90 -12.54
C GLN A 248 -34.73 13.00 -13.21
N SER A 249 -33.71 13.44 -12.49
CA SER A 249 -32.31 13.40 -12.96
C SER A 249 -31.76 11.97 -12.96
N MET A 250 -32.03 11.16 -11.92
CA MET A 250 -31.73 9.73 -11.91
C MET A 250 -32.48 8.98 -13.02
N ALA A 251 -33.77 9.25 -13.23
CA ALA A 251 -34.55 8.64 -14.30
C ALA A 251 -34.02 8.98 -15.70
N ARG A 252 -33.66 10.25 -15.95
CA ARG A 252 -32.99 10.67 -17.20
C ARG A 252 -31.63 10.00 -17.39
N MET A 253 -30.84 9.87 -16.32
CA MET A 253 -29.57 9.15 -16.37
C MET A 253 -29.77 7.67 -16.72
N PHE A 254 -30.72 6.97 -16.08
CA PHE A 254 -31.02 5.57 -16.42
C PHE A 254 -31.51 5.42 -17.87
N ALA A 255 -32.35 6.34 -18.36
CA ALA A 255 -32.83 6.34 -19.73
C ALA A 255 -31.72 6.51 -20.77
N ALA A 256 -30.60 7.17 -20.41
CA ALA A 256 -29.42 7.36 -21.26
C ALA A 256 -28.49 6.14 -21.34
N PHE A 257 -28.86 5.00 -20.72
CA PHE A 257 -28.07 3.77 -20.70
C PHE A 257 -28.98 2.51 -20.79
N PRO A 258 -29.75 2.32 -21.89
CA PRO A 258 -30.72 1.21 -22.01
C PRO A 258 -30.10 -0.20 -21.87
N ASP A 259 -28.82 -0.34 -22.24
CA ASP A 259 -28.03 -1.58 -22.15
C ASP A 259 -27.34 -1.81 -20.80
N ILE A 260 -27.58 -0.95 -19.80
CA ILE A 260 -27.10 -1.16 -18.43
C ILE A 260 -28.27 -1.51 -17.52
N THR A 261 -28.17 -2.64 -16.81
CA THR A 261 -29.16 -3.01 -15.78
C THR A 261 -28.87 -2.23 -14.50
N PHE A 262 -29.73 -1.27 -14.16
CA PHE A 262 -29.66 -0.53 -12.90
C PHE A 262 -30.47 -1.23 -11.82
N ILE A 263 -29.79 -1.68 -10.76
CA ILE A 263 -30.43 -2.21 -9.56
C ILE A 263 -30.42 -1.10 -8.51
N TRP A 264 -31.55 -0.42 -8.31
CA TRP A 264 -31.64 0.71 -7.39
C TRP A 264 -32.30 0.30 -6.08
N LYS A 265 -31.56 0.46 -4.97
CA LYS A 265 -32.13 0.42 -3.62
C LYS A 265 -33.12 1.57 -3.44
N TYR A 266 -34.40 1.24 -3.39
CA TYR A 266 -35.49 2.19 -3.26
C TYR A 266 -36.55 1.60 -2.33
N GLU A 267 -36.75 2.22 -1.17
CA GLU A 267 -37.47 1.61 -0.03
C GLU A 267 -38.95 1.33 -0.31
N LYS A 268 -39.52 1.99 -1.33
CA LYS A 268 -40.91 1.87 -1.79
C LYS A 268 -40.98 1.51 -3.28
N PRO A 269 -40.63 0.28 -3.69
CA PRO A 269 -40.59 -0.11 -5.10
C PRO A 269 -41.96 -0.06 -5.82
N GLU A 270 -43.05 0.14 -5.07
CA GLU A 270 -44.40 0.43 -5.55
C GLU A 270 -44.64 1.89 -5.97
N GLU A 271 -43.93 2.88 -5.40
CA GLU A 271 -44.03 4.30 -5.76
C GLU A 271 -43.06 4.62 -6.92
N ASN A 272 -43.30 4.01 -8.09
CA ASN A 272 -42.30 3.86 -9.15
C ASN A 272 -42.61 4.49 -10.51
N ASP A 273 -43.75 5.18 -10.69
CA ASP A 273 -44.22 5.64 -12.02
C ASP A 273 -43.18 6.47 -12.81
N PHE A 274 -42.30 7.19 -12.10
CA PHE A 274 -41.20 7.99 -12.65
C PHE A 274 -40.06 7.18 -13.32
N VAL A 275 -39.97 5.86 -13.10
CA VAL A 275 -39.01 4.93 -13.77
C VAL A 275 -39.66 3.66 -14.32
N LYS A 276 -40.96 3.45 -14.08
CA LYS A 276 -41.76 2.28 -14.50
C LYS A 276 -41.78 2.00 -16.01
N HIS A 277 -41.43 3.01 -16.81
CA HIS A 277 -41.32 2.95 -18.27
C HIS A 277 -39.91 2.56 -18.76
N LEU A 278 -38.97 2.27 -17.84
CA LEU A 278 -37.58 1.96 -18.12
C LEU A 278 -37.28 0.48 -17.77
N ASP A 279 -37.33 -0.39 -18.77
CA ASP A 279 -37.07 -1.85 -18.64
C ASP A 279 -35.62 -2.20 -18.21
N ASN A 280 -34.76 -1.20 -18.06
CA ASN A 280 -33.41 -1.31 -17.53
C ASN A 280 -33.29 -0.92 -16.05
N VAL A 281 -34.34 -0.37 -15.42
CA VAL A 281 -34.37 0.01 -13.99
C VAL A 281 -35.13 -1.01 -13.16
N HIS A 282 -34.49 -1.52 -12.11
CA HIS A 282 -35.02 -2.54 -11.23
C HIS A 282 -34.94 -2.07 -9.77
N LEU A 283 -36.06 -1.53 -9.27
CA LEU A 283 -36.20 -1.07 -7.90
C LEU A 283 -36.30 -2.26 -6.92
N SER A 284 -35.66 -2.15 -5.75
CA SER A 284 -35.83 -3.11 -4.66
C SER A 284 -35.71 -2.44 -3.30
N ASN A 285 -36.61 -2.80 -2.37
CA ASN A 285 -36.54 -2.35 -0.97
C ASN A 285 -35.40 -3.00 -0.18
N TRP A 286 -34.95 -4.18 -0.60
CA TRP A 286 -33.83 -4.92 -0.02
C TRP A 286 -32.95 -5.56 -1.09
N LEU A 287 -31.66 -5.69 -0.79
CA LEU A 287 -30.61 -6.20 -1.68
C LEU A 287 -29.62 -7.07 -0.89
N PRO A 288 -29.19 -8.23 -1.41
CA PRO A 288 -28.07 -8.99 -0.87
C PRO A 288 -26.75 -8.32 -1.28
N GLN A 289 -26.48 -7.13 -0.74
CA GLN A 289 -25.47 -6.22 -1.29
C GLN A 289 -24.06 -6.82 -1.31
N ASN A 290 -23.64 -7.60 -0.31
CA ASN A 290 -22.33 -8.28 -0.33
C ASN A 290 -22.25 -9.39 -1.38
N ASP A 291 -23.35 -10.07 -1.68
CA ASP A 291 -23.38 -11.20 -2.62
C ASP A 291 -23.43 -10.68 -4.07
N ILE A 292 -24.00 -9.48 -4.29
CA ILE A 292 -23.97 -8.75 -5.57
C ILE A 292 -22.62 -8.03 -5.76
N LEU A 293 -22.14 -7.33 -4.73
CA LEU A 293 -20.87 -6.58 -4.77
C LEU A 293 -19.65 -7.46 -4.43
N GLY A 294 -19.57 -8.63 -5.07
CA GLY A 294 -18.27 -9.23 -5.39
C GLY A 294 -17.43 -8.36 -6.34
N LEU A 295 -18.05 -7.31 -6.92
CA LEU A 295 -17.46 -6.32 -7.82
C LEU A 295 -17.90 -4.89 -7.40
N GLU A 296 -17.04 -4.24 -6.61
CA GLU A 296 -16.74 -2.79 -6.57
C GLU A 296 -17.84 -1.74 -6.22
N TYR A 297 -17.39 -0.50 -5.92
CA TYR A 297 -18.18 0.57 -5.29
C TYR A 297 -17.75 1.97 -5.77
N PHE A 298 -18.72 2.86 -6.07
CA PHE A 298 -18.49 4.31 -6.17
C PHE A 298 -19.66 5.12 -5.58
N LYS A 299 -19.41 6.38 -5.22
CA LYS A 299 -20.42 7.36 -4.79
C LYS A 299 -20.24 8.65 -5.60
N LEU A 300 -21.33 9.14 -6.19
CA LEU A 300 -21.33 10.34 -7.04
C LEU A 300 -22.33 11.38 -6.49
N ASP A 301 -22.00 12.66 -6.65
CA ASP A 301 -22.91 13.76 -6.32
C ASP A 301 -23.91 13.99 -7.47
N ILE A 302 -25.19 14.03 -7.12
CA ILE A 302 -26.32 13.90 -8.06
C ILE A 302 -26.81 15.22 -8.74
N PRO A 303 -26.53 16.47 -8.28
CA PRO A 303 -27.29 17.65 -8.72
C PRO A 303 -27.04 18.14 -10.17
N LYS A 304 -26.26 17.41 -10.99
CA LYS A 304 -26.06 17.71 -12.42
C LYS A 304 -26.05 16.43 -13.24
N THR A 305 -27.19 16.10 -13.86
CA THR A 305 -27.42 14.88 -14.66
C THR A 305 -26.30 14.62 -15.67
N ASP A 306 -25.87 15.65 -16.38
CA ASP A 306 -24.93 15.52 -17.50
C ASP A 306 -23.54 15.12 -17.00
N LYS A 307 -23.09 15.72 -15.88
CA LYS A 307 -21.86 15.34 -15.18
C LYS A 307 -21.95 13.96 -14.52
N LEU A 308 -23.14 13.53 -14.12
CA LEU A 308 -23.38 12.19 -13.57
C LEU A 308 -23.26 11.13 -14.68
N ILE A 309 -23.81 11.40 -15.88
CA ILE A 309 -23.67 10.57 -17.08
C ILE A 309 -22.20 10.53 -17.54
N GLU A 310 -21.53 11.68 -17.60
CA GLU A 310 -20.10 11.83 -17.91
C GLU A 310 -19.21 10.99 -16.96
N ALA A 311 -19.42 11.12 -15.65
CA ALA A 311 -18.66 10.37 -14.64
C ALA A 311 -18.93 8.86 -14.69
N ILE A 312 -20.18 8.43 -14.93
CA ILE A 312 -20.52 7.01 -15.09
C ILE A 312 -19.86 6.45 -16.36
N LYS A 313 -19.94 7.14 -17.49
CA LYS A 313 -19.25 6.74 -18.73
C LYS A 313 -17.75 6.59 -18.52
N LYS A 314 -17.10 7.58 -17.88
CA LYS A 314 -15.67 7.50 -17.60
C LYS A 314 -15.34 6.27 -16.76
N VAL A 315 -15.99 6.06 -15.63
CA VAL A 315 -15.69 4.92 -14.72
C VAL A 315 -16.00 3.55 -15.33
N LEU A 316 -16.94 3.46 -16.28
CA LEU A 316 -17.25 2.22 -17.00
C LEU A 316 -16.28 1.90 -18.15
N ASN A 317 -15.74 2.92 -18.81
CA ASN A 317 -14.97 2.77 -20.04
C ASN A 317 -13.44 2.86 -19.81
N ASP A 318 -13.02 3.61 -18.80
CA ASP A 318 -11.63 3.72 -18.37
C ASP A 318 -11.28 2.54 -17.44
N GLU A 319 -10.75 1.47 -18.03
CA GLU A 319 -10.30 0.27 -17.31
C GLU A 319 -9.26 0.56 -16.22
N SER A 320 -8.61 1.73 -16.20
CA SER A 320 -7.67 2.07 -15.10
C SER A 320 -8.37 2.13 -13.74
N TYR A 321 -9.65 2.53 -13.66
CA TYR A 321 -10.41 2.48 -12.40
C TYR A 321 -10.56 1.05 -11.88
N LYS A 322 -10.80 0.10 -12.80
CA LYS A 322 -10.99 -1.33 -12.53
C LYS A 322 -9.67 -2.07 -12.27
N LYS A 323 -8.60 -1.76 -13.03
CA LYS A 323 -7.22 -2.20 -12.71
C LYS A 323 -6.81 -1.73 -11.31
N ASN A 324 -7.07 -0.47 -10.95
CA ASN A 324 -6.74 0.09 -9.64
C ASN A 324 -7.60 -0.50 -8.50
N ALA A 325 -8.91 -0.66 -8.69
CA ALA A 325 -9.79 -1.26 -7.69
C ALA A 325 -9.45 -2.74 -7.43
N LYS A 326 -9.14 -3.51 -8.47
CA LYS A 326 -8.56 -4.87 -8.34
C LYS A 326 -7.25 -4.86 -7.56
N ARG A 327 -6.30 -3.96 -7.88
CA ARG A 327 -5.03 -3.81 -7.14
C ARG A 327 -5.25 -3.48 -5.66
N ILE A 328 -6.20 -2.60 -5.34
CA ILE A 328 -6.56 -2.28 -3.94
C ILE A 328 -7.18 -3.51 -3.24
N SER A 329 -8.00 -4.29 -3.94
CA SER A 329 -8.55 -5.56 -3.42
C SER A 329 -7.46 -6.60 -3.16
N GLU A 330 -6.47 -6.73 -4.04
CA GLU A 330 -5.30 -7.61 -3.88
C GLU A 330 -4.44 -7.19 -2.67
N ILE A 331 -4.18 -5.89 -2.51
CA ILE A 331 -3.51 -5.34 -1.31
C ILE A 331 -4.31 -5.67 -0.05
N PHE A 332 -5.64 -5.44 -0.07
CA PHE A 332 -6.54 -5.73 1.06
C PHE A 332 -6.57 -7.23 1.40
N ALA A 333 -6.49 -8.11 0.40
CA ALA A 333 -6.38 -9.55 0.58
C ALA A 333 -5.00 -9.97 1.12
N SER A 334 -3.92 -9.26 0.76
CA SER A 334 -2.55 -9.57 1.18
C SER A 334 -2.25 -9.37 2.67
N ARG A 335 -3.15 -8.73 3.42
CA ARG A 335 -2.95 -8.32 4.83
C ARG A 335 -2.50 -9.49 5.74
N PRO A 336 -1.51 -9.28 6.62
CA PRO A 336 -0.86 -10.39 7.36
C PRO A 336 -1.76 -11.04 8.43
N PHE A 337 -2.79 -10.32 8.90
CA PHE A 337 -3.76 -10.80 9.89
C PHE A 337 -5.16 -10.27 9.55
N SER A 338 -6.18 -11.12 9.70
CA SER A 338 -7.58 -10.72 9.56
C SER A 338 -8.06 -9.83 10.71
N PRO A 339 -9.07 -8.96 10.50
CA PRO A 339 -9.73 -8.22 11.57
C PRO A 339 -10.23 -9.13 12.71
N GLN A 340 -10.73 -10.31 12.37
CA GLN A 340 -11.22 -11.30 13.32
C GLN A 340 -10.09 -11.79 14.26
N GLU A 341 -8.92 -12.14 13.71
CA GLU A 341 -7.74 -12.50 14.53
C GLU A 341 -7.22 -11.36 15.40
N LYS A 342 -7.21 -10.11 14.87
CA LYS A 342 -6.84 -8.92 15.64
C LYS A 342 -7.78 -8.75 16.84
N LEU A 343 -9.09 -8.79 16.61
CA LEU A 343 -10.14 -8.61 17.62
C LEU A 343 -10.05 -9.66 18.74
N VAL A 344 -10.06 -10.95 18.39
CA VAL A 344 -10.10 -12.02 19.39
C VAL A 344 -8.91 -11.93 20.34
N LYS A 345 -7.69 -11.81 19.80
CA LYS A 345 -6.47 -11.80 20.63
C LYS A 345 -6.36 -10.53 21.49
N THR A 346 -6.82 -9.38 21.03
CA THR A 346 -6.81 -8.14 21.84
C THR A 346 -7.86 -8.18 22.95
N ILE A 347 -9.03 -8.80 22.71
CA ILE A 347 -10.02 -9.10 23.75
C ILE A 347 -9.50 -10.13 24.77
N GLU A 348 -8.82 -11.20 24.34
CA GLU A 348 -8.18 -12.16 25.25
C GLU A 348 -7.10 -11.51 26.14
N ILE A 349 -6.30 -10.58 25.60
CA ILE A 349 -5.33 -9.79 26.39
C ILE A 349 -6.09 -8.91 27.40
N ALA A 350 -7.12 -8.18 26.95
CA ALA A 350 -7.90 -7.27 27.78
C ALA A 350 -8.60 -7.98 28.95
N GLY A 351 -9.31 -9.08 28.71
CA GLY A 351 -10.05 -9.82 29.75
C GLY A 351 -9.14 -10.48 30.78
N LYS A 352 -7.89 -10.78 30.41
CA LYS A 352 -6.92 -11.50 31.27
C LYS A 352 -6.02 -10.59 32.11
N PHE A 353 -5.87 -9.32 31.72
CA PHE A 353 -5.00 -8.36 32.40
C PHE A 353 -5.73 -7.09 32.88
N GLY A 354 -6.94 -6.81 32.39
CA GLY A 354 -7.72 -5.62 32.71
C GLY A 354 -7.14 -4.32 32.12
N ALA A 355 -7.69 -3.19 32.55
CA ALA A 355 -7.16 -1.87 32.23
C ALA A 355 -5.82 -1.64 32.96
N ASP A 356 -4.71 -1.71 32.23
CA ASP A 356 -3.36 -1.52 32.76
C ASP A 356 -2.84 -0.11 32.43
N GLU A 357 -2.47 0.65 33.46
CA GLU A 357 -2.09 2.06 33.33
C GLU A 357 -0.87 2.27 32.42
N ARG A 358 -0.04 1.24 32.24
CA ARG A 358 1.19 1.29 31.44
C ARG A 358 0.92 1.40 29.93
N PHE A 359 -0.29 1.09 29.46
CA PHE A 359 -0.72 1.32 28.08
C PHE A 359 -1.28 2.73 27.82
N ARG A 360 -1.55 3.52 28.87
CA ARG A 360 -2.03 4.90 28.69
C ARG A 360 -0.89 5.83 28.25
N ASN A 361 -1.18 6.77 27.36
CA ASN A 361 -0.24 7.82 26.95
C ASN A 361 -0.04 8.82 28.11
N PRO A 362 1.21 9.04 28.61
CA PRO A 362 1.49 10.00 29.68
C PRO A 362 1.03 11.44 29.40
N GLY A 363 0.93 11.82 28.12
CA GLY A 363 0.57 13.17 27.67
C GLY A 363 -0.80 13.66 28.15
N ARG A 364 -1.73 12.75 28.50
CA ARG A 364 -3.03 13.11 29.10
C ARG A 364 -2.88 13.95 30.36
N ASN A 365 -1.84 13.70 31.16
CA ASN A 365 -1.65 14.34 32.46
C ASN A 365 -0.90 15.68 32.35
N LEU A 366 -0.66 16.17 31.14
CA LEU A 366 0.06 17.41 30.87
C LEU A 366 -0.91 18.51 30.42
N THR A 367 -0.68 19.75 30.86
CA THR A 367 -1.38 20.91 30.31
C THR A 367 -1.00 21.16 28.86
N LEU A 368 -1.81 21.90 28.10
CA LEU A 368 -1.53 22.29 26.71
C LEU A 368 -0.10 22.87 26.54
N VAL A 369 0.29 23.76 27.45
CA VAL A 369 1.62 24.39 27.47
C VAL A 369 2.73 23.35 27.63
N GLN A 370 2.58 22.43 28.57
CA GLN A 370 3.55 21.37 28.81
C GLN A 370 3.61 20.37 27.65
N TYR A 371 2.45 19.91 27.15
CA TYR A 371 2.35 18.89 26.11
C TYR A 371 3.11 19.29 24.83
N TYR A 372 2.89 20.52 24.37
CA TYR A 372 3.58 21.12 23.22
C TYR A 372 4.93 21.78 23.59
N ASN A 373 5.37 21.71 24.85
CA ASN A 373 6.55 22.40 25.40
C ASN A 373 6.63 23.89 25.04
N LEU A 374 5.50 24.59 24.97
CA LEU A 374 5.45 26.02 24.64
C LEU A 374 6.24 26.87 25.66
N ASP A 375 6.32 26.41 26.90
CA ASP A 375 7.14 26.99 27.97
C ASP A 375 8.65 26.86 27.74
N ILE A 376 9.08 25.90 26.92
CA ILE A 376 10.48 25.68 26.55
C ILE A 376 10.78 26.29 25.17
N LEU A 377 9.85 26.20 24.22
CA LEU A 377 9.99 26.79 22.87
C LEU A 377 10.13 28.32 22.93
N LEU A 378 9.40 28.99 23.84
CA LEU A 378 9.57 30.42 24.13
C LEU A 378 10.98 30.82 24.63
N ILE A 379 11.81 29.85 25.03
CA ILE A 379 13.20 30.05 25.47
C ILE A 379 14.19 29.72 24.33
N THR A 380 13.80 28.89 23.36
CA THR A 380 14.68 28.44 22.26
C THR A 380 14.49 29.18 20.92
N GLU A 381 13.33 29.82 20.68
CA GLU A 381 12.96 30.55 19.45
C GLU A 381 13.77 31.85 19.17
N MET A 382 15.00 31.98 19.69
CA MET A 382 15.85 33.17 19.48
C MET A 382 16.85 33.07 18.32
N PHE A 383 16.97 31.93 17.61
CA PHE A 383 17.78 31.80 16.39
C PHE A 383 17.07 30.95 15.30
N PRO A 384 17.20 31.27 13.99
CA PRO A 384 16.17 30.98 12.99
C PRO A 384 16.39 29.76 12.05
N ASN A 385 15.34 29.44 11.27
CA ASN A 385 15.17 28.29 10.37
C ASN A 385 15.46 28.56 8.86
N LEU A 386 15.46 27.48 8.04
CA LEU A 386 15.10 27.30 6.59
C LEU A 386 15.97 26.15 5.98
N PHE A 387 15.58 25.27 5.03
CA PHE A 387 14.33 24.98 4.29
C PHE A 387 14.31 23.52 3.74
N SER A 388 13.27 23.08 3.01
CA SER A 388 13.02 21.71 2.44
C SER A 388 11.81 21.74 1.47
N LEU A 389 11.49 20.89 0.49
CA LEU A 389 11.99 19.74 -0.34
C LEU A 389 11.02 19.69 -1.59
N PHE A 390 11.00 18.90 -2.69
CA PHE A 390 11.77 17.83 -3.41
C PHE A 390 10.77 16.72 -3.91
N LEU A 391 11.24 15.65 -4.60
CA LEU A 391 10.49 14.40 -5.00
C LEU A 391 9.56 14.46 -6.27
N ILE A 392 9.20 13.39 -7.01
CA ILE A 392 9.39 11.90 -6.86
C ILE A 392 9.41 11.10 -8.20
N SER A 393 9.61 9.76 -8.15
CA SER A 393 9.71 8.78 -9.27
C SER A 393 8.80 7.52 -9.10
N ILE A 394 8.85 6.52 -10.03
CA ILE A 394 8.08 5.24 -9.99
C ILE A 394 8.96 4.01 -10.40
N ILE A 395 8.62 2.77 -9.96
CA ILE A 395 9.51 1.56 -9.86
C ILE A 395 8.74 0.24 -10.19
N ASN A 396 9.44 -0.90 -10.44
CA ASN A 396 8.89 -2.29 -10.44
C ASN A 396 9.82 -3.35 -9.73
N GLY A 397 9.46 -4.65 -9.61
CA GLY A 397 9.88 -5.54 -8.48
C GLY A 397 10.75 -6.84 -8.64
N GLN A 398 10.86 -7.67 -7.56
CA GLN A 398 12.09 -7.75 -6.70
C GLN A 398 12.79 -9.12 -6.35
N LYS A 399 14.14 -9.11 -6.28
CA LYS A 399 15.17 -10.06 -5.77
C LYS A 399 15.97 -9.39 -4.62
N ILE A 400 16.42 -10.08 -3.54
CA ILE A 400 16.82 -9.43 -2.27
C ILE A 400 18.34 -9.43 -1.94
N LEU A 401 18.89 -8.24 -1.68
CA LEU A 401 20.22 -8.01 -1.08
C LEU A 401 20.14 -7.51 0.37
N VAL A 402 20.85 -8.14 1.31
CA VAL A 402 20.94 -7.74 2.73
C VAL A 402 22.35 -7.22 3.04
N TYR A 403 22.45 -5.93 3.39
CA TYR A 403 23.68 -5.30 3.86
C TYR A 403 23.81 -5.41 5.38
N SER A 404 24.88 -6.06 5.88
CA SER A 404 25.11 -6.28 7.31
C SER A 404 26.44 -5.66 7.78
N PRO A 405 26.45 -4.50 8.44
CA PRO A 405 27.67 -3.85 8.91
C PRO A 405 28.29 -4.59 10.11
N THR A 406 29.60 -4.86 10.06
CA THR A 406 30.31 -5.66 11.09
C THR A 406 30.70 -4.83 12.32
N PHE A 407 29.77 -4.05 12.88
CA PHE A 407 30.04 -3.16 14.02
C PHE A 407 30.00 -3.87 15.38
N GLY A 408 29.03 -4.77 15.58
CA GLY A 408 28.84 -5.45 16.86
C GLY A 408 27.93 -6.67 16.76
N TYR A 409 28.10 -7.61 17.70
CA TYR A 409 27.42 -8.91 17.67
C TYR A 409 25.88 -8.80 17.59
N SER A 410 25.28 -7.81 18.25
CA SER A 410 23.84 -7.52 18.19
C SER A 410 23.37 -7.15 16.79
N HIS A 411 24.13 -6.33 16.06
CA HIS A 411 23.80 -5.86 14.70
C HIS A 411 23.87 -7.02 13.70
N VAL A 412 24.99 -7.75 13.69
CA VAL A 412 25.21 -8.88 12.78
C VAL A 412 24.22 -10.02 13.04
N THR A 413 23.90 -10.31 14.31
CA THR A 413 22.87 -11.31 14.64
C THR A 413 21.48 -10.86 14.17
N ALA A 414 21.17 -9.56 14.25
CA ALA A 414 19.87 -9.04 13.82
C ALA A 414 19.70 -9.00 12.30
N MET A 415 20.70 -8.53 11.54
CA MET A 415 20.63 -8.55 10.07
C MET A 415 20.69 -9.99 9.53
N GLY A 416 21.50 -10.86 10.15
CA GLY A 416 21.52 -12.29 9.88
C GLY A 416 20.16 -12.96 10.15
N GLY A 417 19.51 -12.66 11.27
CA GLY A 417 18.18 -13.20 11.60
C GLY A 417 17.08 -12.78 10.62
N ILE A 418 17.14 -11.56 10.06
CA ILE A 418 16.23 -11.16 8.97
C ILE A 418 16.53 -11.96 7.71
N ALA A 419 17.81 -12.09 7.32
CA ALA A 419 18.22 -12.86 6.15
C ALA A 419 17.81 -14.34 6.25
N ASP A 420 18.02 -14.97 7.42
CA ASP A 420 17.62 -16.35 7.71
C ASP A 420 16.09 -16.52 7.62
N ILE A 421 15.30 -15.59 8.17
CA ILE A 421 13.83 -15.65 8.11
C ILE A 421 13.34 -15.58 6.66
N LEU A 422 13.93 -14.69 5.84
CA LEU A 422 13.58 -14.54 4.43
C LEU A 422 14.04 -15.74 3.58
N ALA A 423 15.25 -16.26 3.82
CA ALA A 423 15.74 -17.46 3.14
C ALA A 423 14.88 -18.70 3.46
N ASN A 424 14.49 -18.90 4.72
CA ASN A 424 13.57 -19.97 5.14
C ASN A 424 12.14 -19.79 4.59
N ALA A 425 11.75 -18.57 4.21
CA ALA A 425 10.50 -18.29 3.50
C ALA A 425 10.56 -18.57 1.98
N GLY A 426 11.75 -18.81 1.42
CA GLY A 426 11.96 -19.11 0.00
C GLY A 426 12.40 -17.90 -0.85
N PHE A 427 12.76 -16.77 -0.24
CA PHE A 427 13.35 -15.66 -0.98
C PHE A 427 14.79 -15.96 -1.40
N SER A 428 15.20 -15.47 -2.57
CA SER A 428 16.62 -15.41 -2.96
C SER A 428 17.28 -14.26 -2.20
N VAL A 429 18.00 -14.60 -1.13
CA VAL A 429 18.64 -13.63 -0.22
C VAL A 429 20.16 -13.75 -0.31
N VAL A 430 20.82 -12.65 -0.68
CA VAL A 430 22.28 -12.53 -0.61
C VAL A 430 22.65 -11.63 0.55
N ILE A 431 23.47 -12.13 1.50
CA ILE A 431 24.04 -11.31 2.57
C ILE A 431 25.47 -10.90 2.22
N ARG A 432 25.83 -9.64 2.50
CA ARG A 432 27.22 -9.15 2.41
C ARG A 432 27.63 -8.49 3.73
N ILE A 433 28.83 -8.86 4.18
CA ILE A 433 29.40 -8.51 5.49
C ILE A 433 30.74 -7.82 5.26
N THR A 434 30.83 -6.54 5.62
CA THR A 434 32.02 -5.69 5.42
C THR A 434 32.84 -5.57 6.70
N ALA A 435 34.10 -6.00 6.67
CA ALA A 435 35.02 -5.88 7.80
C ALA A 435 36.46 -5.64 7.32
N THR A 436 37.14 -4.64 7.87
CA THR A 436 38.56 -4.39 7.65
C THR A 436 39.34 -4.59 8.95
N GLU A 437 40.46 -5.33 8.89
CA GLU A 437 41.25 -5.66 10.09
C GLU A 437 41.78 -4.42 10.83
N GLU A 438 42.13 -3.36 10.10
CA GLU A 438 42.73 -2.15 10.67
C GLU A 438 41.71 -1.34 11.49
N VAL A 439 40.47 -1.22 11.02
CA VAL A 439 39.37 -0.57 11.77
C VAL A 439 39.14 -1.27 13.12
N ASN A 440 39.15 -2.61 13.14
CA ASN A 440 39.02 -3.39 14.37
C ASN A 440 40.17 -3.14 15.36
N LYS A 441 41.41 -2.94 14.88
CA LYS A 441 42.58 -2.62 15.72
C LYS A 441 42.51 -1.20 16.31
N VAL A 442 41.98 -0.23 15.56
CA VAL A 442 41.79 1.16 16.01
C VAL A 442 40.64 1.30 17.01
N LEU A 443 39.48 0.69 16.73
CA LEU A 443 38.34 0.68 17.66
C LEU A 443 38.67 0.04 19.01
N ALA A 444 39.43 -1.06 19.00
CA ALA A 444 39.69 -1.87 20.19
C ALA A 444 40.62 -1.22 21.23
N SER A 445 41.45 -0.24 20.85
CA SER A 445 42.55 0.29 21.67
C SER A 445 42.21 1.57 22.42
N ASN A 446 41.74 2.62 21.72
CA ASN A 446 41.61 3.96 22.31
C ASN A 446 40.21 4.31 22.85
N VAL A 447 39.15 3.60 22.43
CA VAL A 447 37.76 3.95 22.81
C VAL A 447 37.21 3.04 23.91
N ILE A 448 37.36 1.72 23.81
CA ILE A 448 36.69 0.78 24.73
C ILE A 448 37.11 1.00 26.20
N GLY A 449 38.39 1.31 26.46
CA GLY A 449 38.87 1.61 27.82
C GLY A 449 38.23 2.87 28.44
N ASN A 450 37.83 3.84 27.62
CA ASN A 450 37.20 5.08 28.08
C ASN A 450 35.68 4.95 28.28
N LEU A 451 35.04 3.86 27.84
CA LEU A 451 33.60 3.66 28.04
C LEU A 451 33.22 3.57 29.52
N TRP A 452 34.05 2.94 30.34
CA TRP A 452 33.83 2.82 31.80
C TRP A 452 34.16 4.09 32.59
N LEU A 453 34.65 5.15 31.94
CA LEU A 453 35.03 6.43 32.55
C LEU A 453 34.08 7.57 32.19
N ARG A 454 32.98 7.28 31.48
CA ARG A 454 31.97 8.25 31.05
C ARG A 454 30.82 8.29 32.05
N SER A 455 30.39 9.49 32.43
CA SER A 455 29.24 9.64 33.32
C SER A 455 27.94 9.33 32.58
N SER A 456 27.06 8.60 33.26
CA SER A 456 25.69 8.25 32.84
C SER A 456 24.77 9.45 32.57
N LYS A 457 25.16 10.65 33.00
CA LYS A 457 24.32 11.86 33.04
C LYS A 457 24.56 12.85 31.91
N ASP A 458 25.61 12.66 31.11
CA ASP A 458 25.93 13.53 29.97
C ASP A 458 25.28 13.03 28.66
N PRO A 459 24.27 13.74 28.10
CA PRO A 459 23.67 13.36 26.82
C PRO A 459 24.65 13.55 25.64
N PHE A 460 25.64 14.44 25.76
CA PHE A 460 26.56 14.80 24.68
C PHE A 460 27.78 13.86 24.60
N GLY A 461 28.12 13.12 25.65
CA GLY A 461 29.23 12.16 25.64
C GLY A 461 29.12 11.05 24.60
N THR A 462 27.93 10.81 24.02
CA THR A 462 27.78 9.93 22.85
C THR A 462 28.21 10.59 21.53
N LEU A 463 28.15 11.92 21.41
CA LEU A 463 28.63 12.68 20.25
C LEU A 463 30.15 12.60 20.08
N ASP A 464 30.91 12.40 21.15
CA ASP A 464 32.37 12.13 21.09
C ASP A 464 32.73 10.93 20.20
N LEU A 465 31.80 9.98 20.02
CA LEU A 465 32.00 8.81 19.16
C LEU A 465 31.79 9.16 17.68
N VAL A 466 31.04 10.20 17.36
CA VAL A 466 30.64 10.57 15.99
C VAL A 466 31.82 10.86 15.08
N PRO A 467 32.88 11.61 15.48
CA PRO A 467 34.05 11.82 14.62
C PRO A 467 34.76 10.52 14.23
N LEU A 468 34.84 9.54 15.14
CA LEU A 468 35.45 8.24 14.85
C LEU A 468 34.53 7.35 14.02
N LEU A 469 33.26 7.21 14.41
CA LEU A 469 32.27 6.40 13.70
C LEU A 469 32.05 6.93 12.28
N GLY A 470 31.90 8.24 12.13
CA GLY A 470 31.80 8.90 10.84
C GLY A 470 33.05 8.68 9.98
N ALA A 471 34.26 8.78 10.54
CA ALA A 471 35.48 8.46 9.80
C ALA A 471 35.58 6.97 9.39
N VAL A 472 35.15 6.05 10.25
CA VAL A 472 35.11 4.60 9.97
C VAL A 472 34.09 4.26 8.89
N PHE A 473 32.85 4.73 9.00
CA PHE A 473 31.79 4.50 8.00
C PHE A 473 32.17 5.14 6.66
N LYS A 474 32.68 6.37 6.67
CA LYS A 474 33.20 7.06 5.48
C LYS A 474 34.32 6.29 4.77
N SER A 475 35.25 5.71 5.53
CA SER A 475 36.31 4.86 4.98
C SER A 475 35.77 3.54 4.43
N THR A 476 34.84 2.91 5.15
CA THR A 476 34.21 1.63 4.76
C THR A 476 33.37 1.78 3.50
N CYS A 477 32.52 2.82 3.43
CA CYS A 477 31.73 3.18 2.25
C CYS A 477 32.63 3.46 1.04
N LYS A 478 33.64 4.32 1.20
CA LYS A 478 34.57 4.64 0.11
C LYS A 478 35.38 3.43 -0.36
N HIS A 479 35.73 2.50 0.52
CA HIS A 479 36.40 1.26 0.13
C HIS A 479 35.44 0.33 -0.62
N LEU A 480 34.23 0.12 -0.10
CA LEU A 480 33.21 -0.74 -0.70
C LEU A 480 32.80 -0.28 -2.10
N LEU A 481 32.45 0.99 -2.27
CA LEU A 481 32.02 1.56 -3.55
C LEU A 481 33.11 1.53 -4.64
N LYS A 482 34.40 1.37 -4.26
CA LYS A 482 35.55 1.24 -5.14
C LYS A 482 36.10 -0.18 -5.27
N HIS A 483 35.53 -1.18 -4.59
CA HIS A 483 36.00 -2.56 -4.66
C HIS A 483 35.41 -3.26 -5.90
N GLU A 484 35.90 -2.87 -7.09
CA GLU A 484 35.36 -3.22 -8.41
C GLU A 484 34.86 -4.67 -8.54
N MET A 485 35.65 -5.66 -8.09
CA MET A 485 35.27 -7.08 -8.10
C MET A 485 33.94 -7.37 -7.37
N VAL A 486 33.74 -6.78 -6.19
CA VAL A 486 32.59 -7.05 -5.30
C VAL A 486 31.39 -6.21 -5.70
N VAL A 487 31.61 -4.99 -6.18
CA VAL A 487 30.53 -4.18 -6.75
C VAL A 487 30.00 -4.88 -8.00
N LYS A 488 30.88 -5.29 -8.92
CA LYS A 488 30.48 -6.00 -10.14
C LYS A 488 29.79 -7.34 -9.86
N GLU A 489 30.29 -8.14 -8.91
CA GLU A 489 29.62 -9.37 -8.48
C GLU A 489 28.17 -9.14 -7.98
N LEU A 490 27.86 -7.94 -7.48
CA LEU A 490 26.52 -7.55 -7.05
C LEU A 490 25.69 -6.86 -8.15
N GLU A 491 26.34 -6.23 -9.14
CA GLU A 491 25.70 -5.71 -10.37
C GLU A 491 25.26 -6.90 -11.25
N ASP A 492 26.13 -7.89 -11.47
CA ASP A 492 25.88 -9.12 -12.24
C ASP A 492 24.77 -10.01 -11.60
N GLU A 493 24.32 -9.71 -10.38
CA GLU A 493 23.26 -10.44 -9.66
C GLU A 493 21.86 -9.79 -9.73
N GLU A 494 21.66 -8.64 -10.40
CA GLU A 494 20.32 -8.03 -10.62
C GLU A 494 19.39 -8.04 -9.38
N PHE A 495 19.74 -7.30 -8.32
CA PHE A 495 18.85 -7.12 -7.17
C PHE A 495 17.83 -6.01 -7.41
N ASP A 496 16.61 -6.18 -6.92
CA ASP A 496 15.56 -5.15 -6.98
C ASP A 496 14.90 -4.86 -5.61
N LEU A 497 15.34 -5.48 -4.50
CA LEU A 497 15.11 -5.06 -3.11
C LEU A 497 16.42 -5.01 -2.31
N GLY A 498 16.63 -3.90 -1.60
CA GLY A 498 17.72 -3.73 -0.64
C GLY A 498 17.21 -3.73 0.80
N ILE A 499 17.91 -4.42 1.70
CA ILE A 499 17.67 -4.37 3.16
C ILE A 499 18.94 -3.88 3.88
N ALA A 500 18.90 -2.67 4.45
CA ALA A 500 20.05 -2.03 5.09
C ALA A 500 19.73 -1.48 6.48
N GLU A 501 20.75 -1.40 7.34
CA GLU A 501 20.62 -0.86 8.69
C GLU A 501 20.79 0.66 8.76
N MET A 502 19.87 1.38 9.42
CA MET A 502 19.97 2.81 9.76
C MET A 502 20.92 3.09 10.94
N PHE A 503 22.08 2.43 10.94
CA PHE A 503 23.21 2.66 11.84
C PHE A 503 24.49 2.94 11.06
N ASP A 504 24.74 2.18 9.99
CA ASP A 504 25.75 2.45 8.97
C ASP A 504 25.06 2.64 7.62
N PHE A 505 24.88 3.89 7.21
CA PHE A 505 24.16 4.26 5.99
C PHE A 505 24.89 3.89 4.69
N THR A 506 26.08 3.28 4.77
CA THR A 506 26.80 2.68 3.62
C THR A 506 25.92 1.76 2.78
N GLY A 507 24.97 1.02 3.38
CA GLY A 507 24.05 0.16 2.65
C GLY A 507 23.18 0.92 1.63
N PHE A 508 22.70 2.12 1.97
CA PHE A 508 21.90 2.95 1.06
C PHE A 508 22.76 3.49 -0.10
N ALA A 509 24.00 3.90 0.17
CA ALA A 509 24.95 4.31 -0.85
C ALA A 509 25.32 3.17 -1.82
N LEU A 510 25.43 1.94 -1.32
CA LEU A 510 25.60 0.74 -2.15
C LEU A 510 24.34 0.47 -2.99
N PHE A 511 23.16 0.53 -2.40
CA PHE A 511 21.90 0.28 -3.10
C PHE A 511 21.66 1.27 -4.24
N HIS A 512 21.93 2.57 -4.02
CA HIS A 512 21.91 3.55 -5.10
C HIS A 512 22.91 3.20 -6.22
N LYS A 513 24.15 2.80 -5.90
CA LYS A 513 25.13 2.40 -6.92
C LYS A 513 24.68 1.16 -7.71
N LEU A 514 23.98 0.22 -7.07
CA LEU A 514 23.44 -0.99 -7.69
C LEU A 514 22.07 -0.77 -8.38
N GLY A 515 21.53 0.46 -8.42
CA GLY A 515 20.22 0.76 -9.00
C GLY A 515 19.01 0.29 -8.18
N ILE A 516 19.22 -0.17 -6.94
CA ILE A 516 18.21 -0.78 -6.09
C ILE A 516 17.35 0.29 -5.41
N ASN A 517 16.24 0.65 -6.05
CA ASN A 517 15.34 1.71 -5.58
C ASN A 517 14.34 1.28 -4.51
N ASN A 518 13.94 0.00 -4.47
CA ASN A 518 13.08 -0.50 -3.40
C ASN A 518 13.96 -0.83 -2.17
N ILE A 519 13.68 -0.20 -1.03
CA ILE A 519 14.50 -0.36 0.18
C ILE A 519 13.61 -0.64 1.39
N VAL A 520 13.99 -1.64 2.18
CA VAL A 520 13.51 -1.85 3.55
C VAL A 520 14.62 -1.44 4.51
N ALA A 521 14.36 -0.43 5.34
CA ALA A 521 15.29 0.03 6.35
C ALA A 521 15.13 -0.77 7.65
N VAL A 522 16.23 -1.03 8.34
CA VAL A 522 16.23 -1.74 9.63
C VAL A 522 16.85 -0.87 10.70
N GLN A 523 16.20 -0.77 11.86
CA GLN A 523 16.80 -0.25 13.08
C GLN A 523 16.91 -1.42 14.08
N THR A 524 18.15 -1.88 14.35
CA THR A 524 18.43 -2.97 15.30
C THR A 524 18.27 -2.55 16.77
N VAL A 525 18.08 -1.26 17.01
CA VAL A 525 17.61 -0.65 18.25
C VAL A 525 16.23 -0.02 18.02
N VAL A 526 15.66 0.63 19.03
CA VAL A 526 14.42 1.42 18.83
C VAL A 526 14.64 2.57 17.84
N LEU A 527 13.61 2.90 17.05
CA LEU A 527 13.65 3.98 16.06
C LEU A 527 14.10 5.31 16.68
N LYS A 528 15.13 5.92 16.07
CA LYS A 528 15.76 7.16 16.53
C LYS A 528 15.09 8.42 15.98
N GLU A 529 15.35 9.53 16.65
CA GLU A 529 14.69 10.82 16.47
C GLU A 529 14.88 11.45 15.08
N TRP A 530 16.04 11.26 14.41
CA TRP A 530 16.22 11.71 13.03
C TRP A 530 15.45 10.82 12.04
N ALA A 531 15.60 9.49 12.14
CA ALA A 531 14.89 8.56 11.26
C ALA A 531 13.37 8.62 11.42
N ALA A 532 12.85 8.90 12.63
CA ALA A 532 11.44 9.15 12.86
C ALA A 532 10.95 10.45 12.20
N LEU A 533 11.75 11.53 12.25
CA LEU A 533 11.41 12.78 11.56
C LEU A 533 11.39 12.59 10.03
N ALA A 534 12.32 11.80 9.48
CA ALA A 534 12.40 11.49 8.05
C ALA A 534 11.13 10.83 7.50
N VAL A 535 10.42 10.02 8.30
CA VAL A 535 9.10 9.44 7.95
C VAL A 535 7.92 10.18 8.60
N GLY A 536 8.09 11.44 8.98
CA GLY A 536 7.01 12.30 9.49
C GLY A 536 6.40 11.89 10.84
N MET A 537 7.05 11.01 11.61
CA MET A 537 6.51 10.53 12.89
C MET A 537 6.68 11.57 14.02
N PRO A 538 5.59 12.04 14.65
CA PRO A 538 5.66 13.01 15.74
C PRO A 538 6.07 12.35 17.06
N LEU A 539 7.38 12.13 17.26
CA LEU A 539 7.93 11.73 18.56
C LEU A 539 7.82 12.88 19.57
N SER A 540 6.73 12.90 20.32
CA SER A 540 6.55 13.83 21.43
C SER A 540 7.59 13.57 22.53
N GLN A 541 8.59 14.45 22.58
CA GLN A 541 9.65 14.51 23.60
C GLN A 541 9.11 14.74 25.03
N THR A 542 7.80 14.93 25.17
CA THR A 542 7.09 15.09 26.44
C THR A 542 6.50 13.79 26.97
N THR A 543 6.31 12.79 26.10
CA THR A 543 5.63 11.51 26.44
C THR A 543 6.49 10.28 26.13
N TYR A 544 7.54 10.46 25.33
CA TYR A 544 8.45 9.43 24.86
C TYR A 544 9.89 9.75 25.30
N PRO A 545 10.64 8.82 25.92
CA PRO A 545 11.98 9.10 26.39
C PRO A 545 12.99 9.01 25.24
N ALA A 546 13.94 9.94 25.23
CA ALA A 546 14.97 10.06 24.22
C ALA A 546 15.81 8.78 24.06
N THR A 547 16.32 8.53 22.85
CA THR A 547 17.18 7.37 22.57
C THR A 547 18.62 7.55 23.06
N GLN A 548 18.97 8.76 23.53
CA GLN A 548 20.22 9.07 24.22
C GLN A 548 19.91 9.80 25.54
N GLY A 549 20.58 9.41 26.62
CA GLY A 549 20.40 9.99 27.96
C GLY A 549 19.41 9.24 28.85
N SER A 550 19.34 9.63 30.13
CA SER A 550 18.81 8.83 31.23
C SER A 550 17.79 9.63 32.06
N TYR A 551 16.54 9.71 31.58
CA TYR A 551 15.56 10.70 32.06
C TYR A 551 14.20 10.07 32.43
N PRO A 552 13.65 10.35 33.64
CA PRO A 552 12.35 9.84 34.06
C PRO A 552 11.19 10.63 33.44
N LEU A 553 10.12 9.93 33.04
CA LEU A 553 8.88 10.55 32.55
C LEU A 553 7.95 10.95 33.71
N ASP A 554 8.43 11.77 34.64
CA ASP A 554 7.67 12.29 35.79
C ASP A 554 6.83 13.54 35.48
N GLY A 555 6.97 14.09 34.26
CA GLY A 555 6.30 15.32 33.79
C GLY A 555 6.90 16.63 34.32
N SER A 556 7.96 16.60 35.14
CA SER A 556 8.58 17.81 35.66
C SER A 556 9.23 18.64 34.56
N ILE A 557 9.36 19.95 34.77
CA ILE A 557 10.02 20.85 33.81
C ILE A 557 11.51 20.48 33.59
N PHE A 558 12.17 19.97 34.62
CA PHE A 558 13.57 19.54 34.52
C PHE A 558 13.70 18.28 33.67
N SER A 559 12.86 17.27 33.91
CA SER A 559 12.84 16.04 33.11
C SER A 559 12.47 16.31 31.64
N ARG A 560 11.48 17.17 31.38
CA ARG A 560 11.12 17.58 30.01
C ARG A 560 12.28 18.29 29.30
N LEU A 561 12.95 19.22 29.97
CA LEU A 561 14.13 19.92 29.42
C LEU A 561 15.29 18.95 29.15
N GLN A 562 15.59 18.05 30.09
CA GLN A 562 16.61 17.02 29.89
C GLN A 562 16.27 16.09 28.73
N ASN A 563 15.00 15.67 28.59
CA ASN A 563 14.57 14.77 27.53
C ASN A 563 14.58 15.45 26.15
N LEU A 564 14.22 16.74 26.06
CA LEU A 564 14.46 17.58 24.86
C LEU A 564 15.95 17.60 24.48
N ILE A 565 16.85 17.83 25.44
CA ILE A 565 18.30 17.85 25.20
C ILE A 565 18.80 16.47 24.74
N GLY A 566 18.33 15.38 25.36
CA GLY A 566 18.62 14.01 24.95
C GLY A 566 18.12 13.69 23.54
N SER A 567 16.91 14.14 23.19
CA SER A 567 16.35 13.97 21.84
C SER A 567 17.14 14.76 20.79
N TYR A 568 17.55 15.99 21.09
CA TYR A 568 18.44 16.78 20.23
C TYR A 568 19.82 16.13 20.07
N ALA A 569 20.38 15.57 21.16
CA ALA A 569 21.64 14.82 21.10
C ALA A 569 21.51 13.53 20.26
N SER A 570 20.39 12.81 20.37
CA SER A 570 20.10 11.61 19.56
C SER A 570 19.89 11.93 18.08
N TYR A 571 19.12 12.98 17.78
CA TYR A 571 18.97 13.54 16.43
C TYR A 571 20.35 13.91 15.86
N SER A 572 21.12 14.72 16.58
CA SER A 572 22.46 15.17 16.18
C SER A 572 23.45 14.01 16.00
N PHE A 573 23.33 12.94 16.79
CA PHE A 573 24.15 11.74 16.67
C PHE A 573 23.88 11.02 15.35
N GLN A 574 22.61 10.78 15.00
CA GLN A 574 22.26 10.07 13.77
C GLN A 574 22.48 10.94 12.53
N TYR A 575 22.04 12.21 12.58
CA TYR A 575 22.20 13.18 11.49
C TYR A 575 23.66 13.35 11.04
N ARG A 576 24.62 13.48 11.99
CA ARG A 576 26.05 13.61 11.63
C ARG A 576 26.67 12.32 11.05
N LEU A 577 26.07 11.15 11.31
CA LEU A 577 26.47 9.89 10.66
C LEU A 577 25.87 9.77 9.24
N VAL A 578 24.69 10.36 9.01
CA VAL A 578 24.12 10.57 7.67
C VAL A 578 25.01 11.52 6.87
N GLU A 579 25.35 12.70 7.40
CA GLU A 579 26.29 13.66 6.76
C GLU A 579 27.64 13.01 6.38
N ALA A 580 28.17 12.13 7.24
CA ALA A 580 29.43 11.45 6.99
C ALA A 580 29.41 10.47 5.80
N ILE A 581 28.23 9.93 5.44
CA ILE A 581 28.02 9.13 4.23
C ILE A 581 27.58 10.00 3.05
N GLN A 582 26.76 11.03 3.26
CA GLN A 582 26.38 11.99 2.22
C GLN A 582 27.63 12.63 1.58
N ASP A 583 28.62 13.05 2.39
CA ASP A 583 29.90 13.58 1.91
C ASP A 583 30.73 12.56 1.09
N VAL A 584 30.43 11.25 1.17
CA VAL A 584 30.96 10.23 0.23
C VAL A 584 30.12 10.17 -1.03
N MET A 585 28.79 10.10 -0.90
CA MET A 585 27.86 10.04 -2.04
C MET A 585 28.03 11.24 -2.97
N ASP A 586 28.07 12.46 -2.44
CA ASP A 586 28.30 13.71 -3.18
C ASP A 586 29.65 13.74 -3.93
N LYS A 587 30.63 12.93 -3.51
CA LYS A 587 31.98 12.87 -4.10
C LYS A 587 32.23 11.69 -5.02
N GLU A 588 31.44 10.64 -4.89
CA GLU A 588 31.54 9.42 -5.70
C GLU A 588 30.47 9.39 -6.80
N PHE A 589 29.33 10.08 -6.62
CA PHE A 589 28.24 10.22 -7.61
C PHE A 589 28.02 11.66 -8.10
N GLY A 590 28.59 12.68 -7.43
CA GLY A 590 28.57 14.06 -7.93
C GLY A 590 27.18 14.70 -7.92
N LYS A 591 26.68 15.12 -9.08
CA LYS A 591 25.34 15.75 -9.21
C LYS A 591 24.21 14.74 -9.02
N ASP A 592 24.47 13.47 -9.29
CA ASP A 592 23.45 12.42 -9.34
C ASP A 592 23.26 11.76 -7.95
N ALA A 593 23.97 12.26 -6.93
CA ALA A 593 23.90 11.80 -5.55
C ALA A 593 22.54 12.11 -4.92
N PRO A 594 21.71 11.10 -4.58
CA PRO A 594 20.47 11.33 -3.85
C PRO A 594 20.77 11.76 -2.41
N GLN A 595 19.85 12.51 -1.81
CA GLN A 595 19.90 12.79 -0.38
C GLN A 595 19.43 11.57 0.41
N LEU A 596 20.21 11.15 1.40
CA LEU A 596 19.88 10.04 2.29
C LEU A 596 18.57 10.26 3.09
N LEU A 597 18.17 11.53 3.27
CA LEU A 597 16.87 11.89 3.85
C LEU A 597 15.71 11.41 2.96
N ASP A 598 15.75 11.72 1.68
CA ASP A 598 14.73 11.31 0.69
C ASP A 598 14.74 9.79 0.46
N MET A 599 15.93 9.17 0.44
CA MET A 599 16.04 7.70 0.38
C MET A 599 15.36 7.02 1.59
N ILE A 600 15.34 7.67 2.75
CA ILE A 600 14.75 7.12 3.99
C ILE A 600 13.28 7.50 4.15
N ALA A 601 12.84 8.64 3.61
CA ALA A 601 11.42 8.98 3.50
C ALA A 601 10.65 7.99 2.60
N ASN A 602 11.30 7.50 1.54
CA ASN A 602 10.70 6.67 0.49
C ASN A 602 10.88 5.14 0.69
N VAL A 603 11.33 4.68 1.86
CA VAL A 603 11.45 3.23 2.14
C VAL A 603 10.08 2.56 2.22
N SER A 604 9.98 1.35 1.68
CA SER A 604 8.73 0.58 1.70
C SER A 604 8.31 0.23 3.13
N TRP A 605 9.29 -0.09 3.99
CA TRP A 605 9.09 -0.39 5.41
C TRP A 605 10.32 -0.01 6.25
N ILE A 606 10.10 0.37 7.51
CA ILE A 606 11.12 0.44 8.56
C ILE A 606 10.87 -0.68 9.57
N LEU A 607 11.77 -1.65 9.65
CA LEU A 607 11.75 -2.70 10.67
C LEU A 607 12.47 -2.21 11.94
N SER A 608 11.76 -2.01 13.05
CA SER A 608 12.37 -1.51 14.30
C SER A 608 12.37 -2.58 15.40
N ASN A 609 13.49 -2.71 16.13
CA ASN A 609 13.64 -3.66 17.24
C ASN A 609 12.99 -3.18 18.55
N SER A 610 11.72 -2.78 18.48
CA SER A 610 10.85 -2.49 19.63
C SER A 610 9.58 -3.34 19.58
N ASP A 611 8.90 -3.49 20.73
CA ASP A 611 7.65 -4.24 20.86
C ASP A 611 6.62 -3.39 21.64
N PRO A 612 5.43 -3.15 21.10
CA PRO A 612 4.42 -2.26 21.70
C PRO A 612 3.83 -2.77 23.02
N LEU A 613 4.07 -4.03 23.42
CA LEU A 613 3.59 -4.59 24.68
C LEU A 613 4.52 -4.30 25.88
N PHE A 614 5.78 -3.93 25.64
CA PHE A 614 6.73 -3.57 26.71
C PHE A 614 7.53 -2.27 26.47
N ASP A 615 7.59 -1.74 25.24
CA ASP A 615 8.22 -0.45 24.96
C ASP A 615 7.33 0.74 25.40
N PHE A 616 7.89 1.95 25.42
CA PHE A 616 7.11 3.15 25.68
C PHE A 616 6.08 3.41 24.58
N PRO A 617 4.80 3.71 24.91
CA PRO A 617 3.77 3.98 23.91
C PRO A 617 4.12 5.25 23.12
N LYS A 618 4.30 5.06 21.82
CA LYS A 618 4.64 6.10 20.84
C LYS A 618 3.61 6.07 19.70
N PRO A 619 3.28 7.23 19.08
CA PRO A 619 2.59 7.21 17.79
C PRO A 619 3.52 6.59 16.75
N ALA A 620 3.01 5.70 15.89
CA ALA A 620 3.76 5.12 14.79
C ALA A 620 3.04 5.34 13.46
N SER A 621 3.81 5.54 12.39
CA SER A 621 3.31 5.42 11.01
C SER A 621 3.16 3.95 10.64
N PHE A 622 2.21 3.61 9.78
CA PHE A 622 1.94 2.22 9.38
C PHE A 622 3.14 1.53 8.74
N ASN A 623 3.98 2.27 7.99
CA ASN A 623 5.21 1.73 7.39
C ASN A 623 6.31 1.39 8.42
N VAL A 624 6.11 1.63 9.73
CA VAL A 624 7.05 1.26 10.79
C VAL A 624 6.61 -0.01 11.51
N VAL A 625 7.36 -1.09 11.32
CA VAL A 625 7.07 -2.44 11.79
C VAL A 625 7.90 -2.76 13.04
N ASP A 626 7.26 -2.67 14.20
CA ASP A 626 7.82 -3.17 15.48
C ASP A 626 8.01 -4.70 15.44
N ILE A 627 9.26 -5.17 15.27
CA ILE A 627 9.65 -6.60 15.22
C ILE A 627 10.42 -7.07 16.47
N GLY A 628 10.36 -6.31 17.57
CA GLY A 628 11.16 -6.50 18.78
C GLY A 628 11.29 -7.96 19.24
N GLY A 629 12.52 -8.48 19.26
CA GLY A 629 12.77 -9.85 19.72
C GLY A 629 12.53 -10.96 18.70
N PHE A 630 12.49 -10.65 17.40
CA PHE A 630 12.54 -11.65 16.33
C PHE A 630 13.74 -12.62 16.44
N ASN A 631 14.87 -12.16 16.98
CA ASN A 631 16.09 -12.95 17.22
C ASN A 631 16.04 -13.84 18.48
N LEU A 632 14.89 -14.02 19.13
CA LEU A 632 14.75 -14.94 20.25
C LEU A 632 14.89 -16.39 19.76
N ARG A 633 16.14 -16.86 19.67
CA ARG A 633 16.46 -18.27 19.39
C ARG A 633 15.73 -19.15 20.40
N LYS A 634 15.11 -20.24 19.91
CA LYS A 634 14.57 -21.29 20.78
C LYS A 634 15.68 -21.78 21.71
N PRO A 635 15.50 -21.74 23.04
CA PRO A 635 16.55 -22.11 23.98
C PRO A 635 16.78 -23.63 23.95
N GLU A 636 18.04 -24.02 24.08
CA GLU A 636 18.45 -25.43 24.16
C GLU A 636 18.73 -25.86 25.60
N PRO A 637 18.69 -27.16 25.93
CA PRO A 637 19.11 -27.66 27.24
C PRO A 637 20.56 -27.27 27.56
N VAL A 638 20.76 -26.61 28.70
CA VAL A 638 22.11 -26.23 29.18
C VAL A 638 22.99 -27.48 29.37
N SER A 639 24.29 -27.36 29.07
CA SER A 639 25.24 -28.48 29.17
C SER A 639 25.34 -29.04 30.58
N GLU A 640 25.86 -30.27 30.72
CA GLU A 640 26.03 -30.92 32.03
C GLU A 640 26.90 -30.09 32.99
N GLU A 641 27.90 -29.38 32.45
CA GLU A 641 28.75 -28.42 33.17
C GLU A 641 27.92 -27.25 33.74
N TRP A 642 27.15 -26.56 32.91
CA TRP A 642 26.28 -25.47 33.37
C TRP A 642 25.18 -25.97 34.32
N SER A 643 24.64 -27.16 34.09
CA SER A 643 23.64 -27.78 34.98
C SER A 643 24.23 -28.10 36.36
N LYS A 644 25.49 -28.56 36.44
CA LYS A 644 26.23 -28.72 37.71
C LYS A 644 26.47 -27.37 38.38
N THR A 645 26.99 -26.38 37.66
CA THR A 645 27.25 -25.02 38.17
C THR A 645 26.01 -24.37 38.77
N LEU A 646 24.88 -24.41 38.06
CA LEU A 646 23.58 -23.88 38.49
C LEU A 646 22.94 -24.68 39.66
N SER A 647 23.56 -25.78 40.08
CA SER A 647 23.10 -26.64 41.19
C SER A 647 24.07 -26.63 42.39
N LEU A 648 25.17 -25.88 42.33
CA LEU A 648 26.13 -25.72 43.45
C LEU A 648 25.49 -25.03 44.67
N ARG A 649 24.52 -24.15 44.44
CA ARG A 649 23.84 -23.33 45.45
C ARG A 649 22.37 -23.17 45.08
N LYS A 650 21.56 -22.69 46.04
CA LYS A 650 20.11 -22.53 45.86
C LYS A 650 19.74 -21.40 44.91
N GLN A 651 20.59 -20.36 44.82
CA GLN A 651 20.32 -19.14 44.06
C GLN A 651 21.46 -18.85 43.09
N ASN A 652 21.14 -18.36 41.90
CA ASN A 652 22.11 -18.06 40.84
C ASN A 652 21.90 -16.66 40.28
N VAL A 653 22.98 -15.89 40.15
CA VAL A 653 23.00 -14.54 39.57
C VAL A 653 23.90 -14.54 38.33
N LEU A 654 23.38 -14.00 37.23
CA LEU A 654 24.13 -13.82 35.99
C LEU A 654 24.68 -12.40 35.90
N ILE A 655 25.91 -12.21 35.41
CA ILE A 655 26.51 -10.88 35.18
C ILE A 655 27.09 -10.80 33.76
N SER A 656 26.54 -9.93 32.91
CA SER A 656 27.00 -9.75 31.52
C SER A 656 26.79 -8.32 31.03
N PHE A 657 27.88 -7.59 30.79
CA PHE A 657 27.86 -6.23 30.24
C PHE A 657 27.92 -6.20 28.69
N GLY A 658 27.48 -7.29 28.04
CA GLY A 658 27.44 -7.41 26.58
C GLY A 658 28.81 -7.75 25.95
N SER A 659 28.95 -7.47 24.65
CA SER A 659 30.15 -7.80 23.85
C SER A 659 31.17 -6.66 23.76
N ILE A 660 30.72 -5.40 23.84
CA ILE A 660 31.58 -4.21 23.67
C ILE A 660 32.19 -3.75 25.00
N ALA A 661 31.39 -3.61 26.06
CA ALA A 661 31.86 -3.19 27.38
C ALA A 661 32.50 -4.38 28.11
N LYS A 662 33.81 -4.57 27.89
CA LYS A 662 34.59 -5.68 28.45
C LYS A 662 34.73 -5.52 29.97
N SER A 663 34.28 -6.51 30.74
CA SER A 663 34.44 -6.56 32.20
C SER A 663 35.90 -6.45 32.64
N ALA A 664 36.83 -6.99 31.85
CA ALA A 664 38.27 -6.89 32.12
C ALA A 664 38.78 -5.43 32.19
N LEU A 665 38.11 -4.48 31.53
CA LEU A 665 38.47 -3.07 31.50
C LEU A 665 37.75 -2.21 32.57
N LEU A 666 36.98 -2.82 33.48
CA LEU A 666 36.38 -2.12 34.61
C LEU A 666 37.45 -1.42 35.48
N PRO A 667 37.19 -0.20 35.97
CA PRO A 667 37.99 0.48 36.99
C PRO A 667 38.16 -0.37 38.27
N ASP A 668 39.32 -0.25 38.89
CA ASP A 668 39.71 -1.06 40.05
C ASP A 668 38.79 -0.93 41.28
N ASN A 669 38.22 0.25 41.50
CA ASN A 669 37.22 0.49 42.55
C ASN A 669 35.93 -0.28 42.27
N MET A 670 35.44 -0.26 41.02
CA MET A 670 34.25 -1.02 40.59
C MET A 670 34.50 -2.53 40.66
N LYS A 671 35.66 -3.02 40.18
CA LYS A 671 36.09 -4.43 40.33
C LYS A 671 36.06 -4.88 41.79
N LYS A 672 36.66 -4.09 42.70
CA LYS A 672 36.70 -4.39 44.14
C LYS A 672 35.32 -4.35 44.78
N SER A 673 34.48 -3.36 44.44
CA SER A 673 33.08 -3.26 44.88
C SER A 673 32.26 -4.50 44.50
N ILE A 674 32.33 -4.95 43.25
CA ILE A 674 31.66 -6.16 42.77
C ILE A 674 32.14 -7.40 43.55
N VAL A 675 33.46 -7.61 43.64
CA VAL A 675 34.04 -8.79 44.32
C VAL A 675 33.71 -8.81 45.83
N ASN A 676 33.79 -7.67 46.51
CA ASN A 676 33.44 -7.56 47.92
C ASN A 676 31.94 -7.75 48.16
N THR A 677 31.09 -7.22 47.27
CA THR A 677 29.65 -7.45 47.32
C THR A 677 29.32 -8.93 47.18
N ILE A 678 29.93 -9.63 46.21
CA ILE A 678 29.74 -11.08 46.03
C ILE A 678 30.20 -11.88 47.25
N LYS A 679 31.27 -11.48 47.93
CA LYS A 679 31.74 -12.10 49.19
C LYS A 679 30.70 -12.03 50.32
N LYS A 680 29.71 -11.12 50.27
CA LYS A 680 28.58 -11.03 51.23
C LYS A 680 27.41 -11.98 50.93
N PHE A 681 27.41 -12.66 49.78
CA PHE A 681 26.35 -13.60 49.37
C PHE A 681 26.90 -15.03 49.15
N PRO A 682 27.53 -15.68 50.15
CA PRO A 682 28.14 -17.01 50.00
C PRO A 682 27.14 -18.13 49.62
N GLN A 683 25.85 -17.91 49.86
CA GLN A 683 24.73 -18.79 49.49
C GLN A 683 24.23 -18.63 48.05
N VAL A 684 24.81 -17.71 47.27
CA VAL A 684 24.44 -17.40 45.88
C VAL A 684 25.64 -17.70 44.97
N THR A 685 25.42 -18.41 43.84
CA THR A 685 26.44 -18.60 42.80
C THR A 685 26.35 -17.45 41.79
N PHE A 686 27.46 -16.75 41.55
CA PHE A 686 27.55 -15.69 40.54
C PHE A 686 28.26 -16.23 39.30
N ILE A 687 27.65 -16.09 38.13
CA ILE A 687 28.22 -16.44 36.83
C ILE A 687 28.53 -15.13 36.09
N TRP A 688 29.80 -14.79 35.94
CA TRP A 688 30.25 -13.50 35.40
C TRP A 688 30.99 -13.66 34.07
N LYS A 689 30.50 -13.00 33.02
CA LYS A 689 31.22 -12.85 31.76
C LYS A 689 32.45 -11.97 31.96
N HIS A 690 33.64 -12.53 31.77
CA HIS A 690 34.91 -11.86 31.93
C HIS A 690 35.92 -12.33 30.87
N GLU A 691 36.53 -11.40 30.13
CA GLU A 691 37.30 -11.70 28.92
C GLU A 691 38.67 -12.34 29.22
N VAL A 692 39.24 -12.05 30.39
CA VAL A 692 40.40 -12.75 30.95
C VAL A 692 39.91 -13.93 31.78
N GLY A 693 40.57 -15.09 31.67
CA GLY A 693 40.22 -16.29 32.44
C GLY A 693 40.59 -16.19 33.92
N SER A 694 40.54 -17.33 34.62
CA SER A 694 40.87 -17.48 36.05
C SER A 694 42.28 -17.01 36.48
N ASP A 695 43.15 -16.73 35.53
CA ASP A 695 44.59 -16.73 35.77
C ASP A 695 45.11 -15.32 36.09
N LYS A 696 45.12 -15.02 37.40
CA LYS A 696 46.07 -14.15 38.13
C LYS A 696 45.78 -12.65 38.34
N GLU A 697 44.69 -12.06 37.83
CA GLU A 697 44.41 -10.62 38.09
C GLU A 697 43.27 -10.30 39.07
N ILE A 698 42.36 -11.24 39.39
CA ILE A 698 41.27 -11.00 40.35
C ILE A 698 41.13 -12.17 41.33
N GLU A 699 41.31 -11.89 42.62
CA GLU A 699 41.12 -12.84 43.73
C GLU A 699 39.61 -13.00 44.04
N VAL A 700 38.95 -13.80 43.20
CA VAL A 700 37.54 -14.20 43.36
C VAL A 700 37.37 -15.30 44.40
N ASN A 701 36.17 -15.40 44.95
CA ASN A 701 35.78 -16.37 45.98
C ASN A 701 35.06 -17.58 45.35
N ASP A 702 34.96 -18.70 46.06
CA ASP A 702 34.34 -19.98 45.61
C ASP A 702 32.86 -19.87 45.17
N ASN A 703 32.24 -18.69 45.33
CA ASN A 703 30.90 -18.37 44.86
C ASN A 703 30.86 -17.57 43.54
N VAL A 704 31.99 -17.41 42.84
CA VAL A 704 32.09 -16.83 41.50
C VAL A 704 32.57 -17.88 40.49
N ILE A 705 31.90 -17.96 39.34
CA ILE A 705 32.37 -18.65 38.13
C ILE A 705 32.62 -17.59 37.06
N LEU A 706 33.87 -17.46 36.62
CA LEU A 706 34.26 -16.59 35.52
C LEU A 706 34.21 -17.36 34.19
N SER A 707 33.61 -16.79 33.14
CA SER A 707 33.68 -17.35 31.79
C SER A 707 33.87 -16.28 30.72
N LYS A 708 34.61 -16.61 29.66
CA LYS A 708 34.80 -15.73 28.49
C LYS A 708 33.55 -15.61 27.62
N TRP A 709 32.72 -16.65 27.61
CA TRP A 709 31.49 -16.72 26.83
C TRP A 709 30.40 -17.46 27.61
N LEU A 710 29.14 -17.09 27.39
CA LEU A 710 27.98 -17.65 28.08
C LEU A 710 26.88 -17.98 27.05
N PRO A 711 26.25 -19.16 27.11
CA PRO A 711 25.01 -19.42 26.38
C PRO A 711 23.85 -18.68 27.08
N GLN A 712 23.83 -17.35 26.95
CA GLN A 712 23.06 -16.44 27.80
C GLN A 712 21.56 -16.73 27.78
N ASN A 713 20.96 -16.84 26.60
CA ASN A 713 19.55 -17.20 26.42
C ASN A 713 19.21 -18.57 27.06
N ASP A 714 20.05 -19.58 26.88
CA ASP A 714 19.82 -20.93 27.40
C ASP A 714 19.97 -20.98 28.94
N LEU A 715 20.92 -20.21 29.50
CA LEU A 715 21.09 -20.01 30.95
C LEU A 715 19.88 -19.30 31.56
N LEU A 716 19.38 -18.23 30.95
CA LEU A 716 18.19 -17.51 31.42
C LEU A 716 16.94 -18.41 31.34
N ALA A 717 16.74 -19.09 30.21
CA ALA A 717 15.62 -20.01 29.99
C ALA A 717 15.66 -21.29 30.84
N SER A 718 16.80 -21.61 31.48
CA SER A 718 16.95 -22.78 32.38
C SER A 718 16.02 -22.74 33.61
N GLY A 719 15.42 -21.59 33.92
CA GLY A 719 14.58 -21.38 35.11
C GLY A 719 15.35 -21.34 36.44
N LYS A 720 16.68 -21.50 36.41
CA LYS A 720 17.55 -21.51 37.61
C LYS A 720 18.21 -20.16 37.94
N ILE A 721 18.04 -19.13 37.11
CA ILE A 721 18.57 -17.77 37.35
C ILE A 721 17.54 -16.92 38.10
N ASP A 722 17.94 -16.37 39.25
CA ASP A 722 17.10 -15.51 40.09
C ASP A 722 17.15 -14.04 39.67
N LEU A 723 18.32 -13.58 39.22
CA LEU A 723 18.62 -12.19 38.86
C LEU A 723 19.68 -12.14 37.75
N PHE A 724 19.52 -11.23 36.80
CA PHE A 724 20.52 -10.91 35.78
C PHE A 724 20.97 -9.45 35.90
N ILE A 725 22.27 -9.26 36.16
CA ILE A 725 22.97 -7.97 36.16
C ILE A 725 23.49 -7.71 34.75
N THR A 726 23.05 -6.62 34.11
CA THR A 726 23.29 -6.37 32.69
C THR A 726 23.49 -4.89 32.37
N HIS A 727 24.22 -4.62 31.29
CA HIS A 727 24.32 -3.29 30.68
C HIS A 727 23.01 -2.73 30.10
N GLY A 728 21.95 -3.53 29.93
CA GLY A 728 20.65 -3.05 29.44
C GLY A 728 20.52 -2.94 27.91
N GLY A 729 21.42 -3.55 27.13
CA GLY A 729 21.26 -3.65 25.67
C GLY A 729 20.00 -4.43 25.28
N SER A 730 19.27 -3.94 24.28
CA SER A 730 17.91 -4.39 23.90
C SER A 730 17.71 -5.92 23.89
N ASN A 731 18.56 -6.68 23.18
CA ASN A 731 18.44 -8.14 23.10
C ASN A 731 18.49 -8.84 24.48
N SER A 732 19.39 -8.39 25.37
CA SER A 732 19.55 -8.99 26.70
C SER A 732 18.36 -8.73 27.63
N ILE A 733 17.64 -7.63 27.44
CA ILE A 733 16.37 -7.39 28.16
C ILE A 733 15.27 -8.27 27.60
N ILE A 734 15.20 -8.44 26.28
CA ILE A 734 14.20 -9.29 25.62
C ILE A 734 14.37 -10.77 26.01
N GLU A 735 15.60 -11.28 26.08
CA GLU A 735 15.93 -12.61 26.64
C GLU A 735 15.46 -12.74 28.11
N SER A 736 15.64 -11.69 28.92
CA SER A 736 15.23 -11.65 30.32
C SER A 736 13.71 -11.59 30.49
N VAL A 737 13.01 -10.84 29.64
CA VAL A 737 11.54 -10.75 29.59
C VAL A 737 10.97 -12.10 29.17
N ALA A 738 11.49 -12.72 28.11
CA ALA A 738 11.06 -14.06 27.69
C ALA A 738 11.22 -15.07 28.84
N SER A 739 12.37 -15.06 29.52
CA SER A 739 12.71 -15.99 30.62
C SER A 739 12.13 -15.62 31.99
N ALA A 740 11.34 -14.55 32.10
CA ALA A 740 10.81 -14.02 33.36
C ALA A 740 11.90 -13.76 34.45
N VAL A 741 13.08 -13.30 34.07
CA VAL A 741 14.21 -13.01 34.98
C VAL A 741 14.23 -11.51 35.35
N PRO A 742 14.24 -11.15 36.66
CA PRO A 742 14.48 -9.80 37.14
C PRO A 742 15.85 -9.22 36.77
N LEU A 743 15.93 -7.89 36.69
CA LEU A 743 17.12 -7.19 36.21
C LEU A 743 17.72 -6.19 37.21
N LEU A 744 19.05 -6.15 37.27
CA LEU A 744 19.81 -4.97 37.70
C LEU A 744 20.47 -4.38 36.45
N VAL A 745 20.03 -3.20 36.02
CA VAL A 745 20.48 -2.58 34.77
C VAL A 745 21.49 -1.49 35.09
N VAL A 746 22.72 -1.65 34.63
CA VAL A 746 23.83 -0.70 34.78
C VAL A 746 24.17 -0.11 33.39
N PRO A 747 23.43 0.91 32.92
CA PRO A 747 23.57 1.42 31.56
C PRO A 747 24.87 2.21 31.38
N ILE A 748 25.52 2.03 30.23
CA ILE A 748 26.87 2.55 29.94
C ILE A 748 26.85 3.53 28.76
N PHE A 749 26.12 3.21 27.68
CA PHE A 749 25.99 4.08 26.49
C PHE A 749 24.76 3.73 25.63
N GLY A 750 24.30 4.66 24.80
CA GLY A 750 23.26 4.38 23.80
C GLY A 750 21.86 4.17 24.38
N ASP A 751 21.11 3.26 23.76
CA ASP A 751 19.73 2.89 24.12
C ASP A 751 19.60 2.35 25.55
N GLN A 752 20.69 1.88 26.15
CA GLN A 752 20.76 1.27 27.48
C GLN A 752 20.09 2.11 28.58
N PHE A 753 20.25 3.43 28.56
CA PHE A 753 19.65 4.34 29.55
C PHE A 753 18.13 4.46 29.42
N ARG A 754 17.62 4.53 28.18
CA ARG A 754 16.19 4.50 27.86
C ARG A 754 15.59 3.14 28.24
N ASN A 755 16.32 2.07 27.97
CA ASN A 755 15.90 0.71 28.25
C ASN A 755 15.83 0.41 29.76
N SER A 756 16.77 0.93 30.57
CA SER A 756 16.71 0.78 32.03
C SER A 756 15.46 1.44 32.62
N HIS A 757 15.03 2.57 32.07
CA HIS A 757 13.78 3.23 32.44
C HIS A 757 12.53 2.42 32.03
N MET A 758 12.56 1.69 30.91
CA MET A 758 11.51 0.72 30.55
C MET A 758 11.43 -0.45 31.55
N VAL A 759 12.59 -0.99 31.96
CA VAL A 759 12.64 -2.05 33.00
C VAL A 759 12.06 -1.58 34.33
N VAL A 760 12.36 -0.34 34.73
CA VAL A 760 11.79 0.30 35.94
C VAL A 760 10.29 0.59 35.78
N ARG A 761 9.83 1.12 34.63
CA ARG A 761 8.40 1.36 34.32
C ARG A 761 7.55 0.10 34.46
N HIS A 762 8.09 -1.05 34.06
CA HIS A 762 7.39 -2.34 34.17
C HIS A 762 7.61 -3.04 35.52
N GLY A 763 8.47 -2.49 36.41
CA GLY A 763 8.63 -2.94 37.79
C GLY A 763 9.40 -4.26 37.98
N PHE A 764 10.10 -4.74 36.95
CA PHE A 764 10.82 -6.03 36.99
C PHE A 764 12.34 -5.89 37.19
N GLY A 765 12.83 -4.66 37.40
CA GLY A 765 14.22 -4.44 37.76
C GLY A 765 14.50 -3.05 38.34
N ILE A 766 15.78 -2.76 38.55
CA ILE A 766 16.30 -1.48 39.02
C ILE A 766 17.27 -0.93 37.95
N SER A 767 17.13 0.36 37.61
CA SER A 767 18.20 1.12 36.93
C SER A 767 19.18 1.60 37.99
N TYR A 768 20.46 1.36 37.78
CA TYR A 768 21.54 1.53 38.76
C TYR A 768 22.70 2.27 38.10
N ASP A 769 23.24 3.30 38.74
CA ASP A 769 24.21 4.16 38.07
C ASP A 769 25.57 3.46 37.87
N ILE A 770 26.27 3.82 36.80
CA ILE A 770 27.66 3.37 36.58
C ILE A 770 28.58 3.93 37.67
N ASP A 771 28.33 5.15 38.14
CA ASP A 771 29.06 5.77 39.25
C ASP A 771 28.81 5.01 40.58
N GLU A 772 27.57 4.54 40.79
CA GLU A 772 27.16 3.74 41.96
C GLU A 772 27.78 2.33 41.97
N LEU A 773 28.34 1.84 40.85
CA LEU A 773 29.01 0.53 40.78
C LEU A 773 30.27 0.49 41.66
N ALA A 774 30.83 1.65 42.00
CA ALA A 774 31.92 1.79 42.97
C ALA A 774 31.45 1.75 44.44
N ASP A 775 30.15 1.91 44.72
CA ASP A 775 29.59 1.83 46.08
C ASP A 775 29.17 0.40 46.41
N GLU A 776 30.01 -0.26 47.20
CA GLU A 776 29.82 -1.63 47.69
C GLU A 776 28.56 -1.79 48.58
N VAL A 777 28.10 -0.74 49.25
CA VAL A 777 26.94 -0.77 50.14
C VAL A 777 25.65 -0.63 49.31
N ALA A 778 25.62 0.32 48.38
CA ALA A 778 24.52 0.48 47.43
C ALA A 778 24.32 -0.79 46.60
N LEU A 779 25.41 -1.36 46.04
CA LEU A 779 25.35 -2.57 45.20
C LEU A 779 24.88 -3.79 46.01
N THR A 780 25.35 -3.94 47.25
CA THR A 780 24.87 -4.98 48.17
C THR A 780 23.37 -4.87 48.42
N ASN A 781 22.86 -3.65 48.61
CA ASN A 781 21.45 -3.42 48.91
C ASN A 781 20.55 -3.61 47.68
N ALA A 782 20.97 -3.16 46.49
CA ALA A 782 20.24 -3.35 45.24
C ALA A 782 20.10 -4.84 44.87
N ILE A 783 21.19 -5.62 45.00
CA ILE A 783 21.17 -7.07 44.77
C ILE A 783 20.26 -7.77 45.80
N ARG A 784 20.30 -7.37 47.08
CA ARG A 784 19.42 -7.93 48.11
C ARG A 784 17.94 -7.66 47.83
N GLU A 785 17.59 -6.42 47.54
CA GLU A 785 16.21 -6.01 47.24
C GLU A 785 15.66 -6.74 46.00
N LEU A 786 16.44 -6.94 44.94
CA LEU A 786 16.02 -7.69 43.76
C LEU A 786 15.82 -9.19 44.01
N ILE A 787 16.62 -9.79 44.89
CA ILE A 787 16.58 -11.23 45.20
C ILE A 787 15.50 -11.56 46.25
N GLU A 788 15.33 -10.72 47.27
CA GLU A 788 14.42 -10.97 48.38
C GLU A 788 13.01 -10.44 48.11
N ASN A 789 12.86 -9.33 47.37
CA ASN A 789 11.56 -8.71 47.11
C ASN A 789 10.85 -9.33 45.90
N LYS A 790 9.90 -10.23 46.19
CA LYS A 790 9.11 -10.97 45.20
C LYS A 790 8.38 -10.08 44.16
N LYS A 791 8.18 -8.78 44.42
CA LYS A 791 7.51 -7.86 43.46
C LYS A 791 8.18 -7.89 42.07
N TYR A 792 9.51 -7.94 42.01
CA TYR A 792 10.25 -7.93 40.74
C TYR A 792 10.04 -9.23 39.96
N LYS A 793 10.06 -10.39 40.63
CA LYS A 793 9.78 -11.68 39.97
C LYS A 793 8.31 -11.83 39.57
N VAL A 794 7.37 -11.23 40.32
CA VAL A 794 5.94 -11.16 39.92
C VAL A 794 5.78 -10.28 38.67
N ALA A 795 6.45 -9.12 38.61
CA ALA A 795 6.47 -8.26 37.44
C ALA A 795 7.11 -8.93 36.22
N ALA A 796 8.26 -9.60 36.41
CA ALA A 796 8.95 -10.37 35.37
C ALA A 796 8.06 -11.48 34.77
N ASN A 797 7.33 -12.22 35.63
CA ASN A 797 6.34 -13.21 35.18
C ASN A 797 5.16 -12.55 34.45
N LYS A 798 4.66 -11.38 34.89
CA LYS A 798 3.57 -10.67 34.19
C LYS A 798 3.99 -10.23 32.79
N ILE A 799 5.20 -9.70 32.62
CA ILE A 799 5.69 -9.23 31.31
C ILE A 799 6.08 -10.39 30.38
N SER A 800 6.69 -11.46 30.90
CA SER A 800 6.91 -12.72 30.14
C SER A 800 5.61 -13.28 29.57
N LYS A 801 4.56 -13.37 30.41
CA LYS A 801 3.23 -13.87 30.02
C LYS A 801 2.53 -12.97 28.99
N LEU A 802 2.80 -11.66 29.01
CA LEU A 802 2.32 -10.73 28.00
C LEU A 802 3.06 -10.93 26.67
N LEU A 803 4.38 -11.12 26.70
CA LEU A 803 5.19 -11.41 25.51
C LEU A 803 4.77 -12.73 24.83
N SER A 804 4.39 -13.75 25.60
CA SER A 804 3.84 -15.01 25.07
C SER A 804 2.42 -14.90 24.50
N MET A 805 1.79 -13.72 24.61
CA MET A 805 0.42 -13.46 24.15
C MET A 805 0.36 -12.40 23.03
N ARG A 806 1.46 -12.18 22.31
CA ARG A 806 1.47 -11.29 21.14
C ARG A 806 0.34 -11.63 20.17
N PRO A 807 -0.42 -10.65 19.65
CA PRO A 807 -1.49 -10.91 18.69
C PRO A 807 -0.96 -11.41 17.33
N TYR A 808 0.35 -11.27 17.07
CA TYR A 808 1.05 -11.69 15.86
C TYR A 808 2.26 -12.57 16.18
N ASN A 809 2.55 -13.50 15.25
CA ASN A 809 3.86 -14.12 15.15
C ASN A 809 4.81 -13.17 14.41
N ILE A 810 6.02 -12.94 14.93
CA ILE A 810 6.95 -11.97 14.34
C ILE A 810 7.54 -12.51 13.03
N THR A 811 7.79 -13.82 12.93
CA THR A 811 8.22 -14.44 11.68
C THR A 811 7.17 -14.23 10.58
N GLU A 812 5.88 -14.36 10.90
CA GLU A 812 4.79 -14.06 9.95
C GLU A 812 4.73 -12.57 9.58
N ARG A 813 5.02 -11.63 10.49
CA ARG A 813 5.11 -10.19 10.15
C ARG A 813 6.25 -9.85 9.18
N ILE A 814 7.29 -10.68 9.12
CA ILE A 814 8.41 -10.52 8.19
C ILE A 814 8.15 -11.27 6.87
N VAL A 815 7.30 -12.31 6.89
CA VAL A 815 7.18 -13.28 5.78
C VAL A 815 5.87 -13.20 4.98
N LYS A 816 4.75 -12.76 5.56
CA LYS A 816 3.43 -12.79 4.89
C LYS A 816 3.32 -11.76 3.75
N THR A 817 3.76 -12.19 2.58
CA THR A 817 3.54 -11.65 1.23
C THR A 817 2.90 -12.75 0.36
N PRO A 818 2.41 -12.47 -0.87
CA PRO A 818 1.67 -13.45 -1.69
C PRO A 818 2.34 -14.83 -1.86
N LEU A 819 3.68 -14.91 -1.76
CA LEU A 819 4.47 -16.14 -1.76
C LEU A 819 4.00 -17.18 -0.74
N SER A 820 3.48 -16.78 0.43
CA SER A 820 2.97 -17.73 1.42
C SER A 820 1.69 -18.43 0.96
N ARG A 821 0.79 -17.73 0.25
CA ARG A 821 -0.43 -18.29 -0.34
C ARG A 821 -0.12 -19.25 -1.49
N ILE A 822 0.83 -18.91 -2.36
CA ILE A 822 1.28 -19.81 -3.43
C ILE A 822 1.83 -21.11 -2.82
N LYS A 823 2.62 -21.02 -1.73
CA LYS A 823 3.09 -22.19 -0.99
C LYS A 823 1.94 -23.02 -0.40
N GLU A 824 0.95 -22.37 0.23
CA GLU A 824 -0.24 -23.04 0.78
C GLU A 824 -1.06 -23.78 -0.28
N CYS A 825 -1.32 -23.18 -1.46
CA CYS A 825 -1.94 -23.90 -2.58
C CYS A 825 -1.06 -25.09 -3.05
N LEU A 826 0.27 -24.92 -3.13
CA LEU A 826 1.19 -25.96 -3.62
C LEU A 826 1.36 -27.13 -2.66
N ASP A 827 1.25 -26.93 -1.34
CA ASP A 827 1.32 -27.99 -0.33
C ASP A 827 0.08 -28.91 -0.34
N LEU A 828 -0.95 -28.61 -1.15
CA LEU A 828 -2.07 -29.53 -1.44
C LEU A 828 -1.73 -30.62 -2.46
N TYR A 829 -0.64 -30.48 -3.22
CA TYR A 829 -0.24 -31.40 -4.29
C TYR A 829 1.01 -32.20 -3.89
N PRO A 830 1.20 -33.41 -4.44
CA PRO A 830 2.47 -34.11 -4.30
C PRO A 830 3.63 -33.28 -4.87
N ARG A 831 4.84 -33.48 -4.32
CA ARG A 831 6.07 -32.85 -4.83
C ARG A 831 6.69 -33.76 -5.89
N PRO A 832 7.03 -33.26 -7.10
CA PRO A 832 7.59 -34.07 -8.16
C PRO A 832 9.00 -34.57 -7.79
N PRO A 833 9.42 -35.75 -8.27
CA PRO A 833 10.73 -36.32 -7.94
C PRO A 833 11.93 -35.51 -8.47
N TYR A 834 11.69 -34.64 -9.46
CA TYR A 834 12.71 -33.83 -10.13
C TYR A 834 12.24 -32.38 -10.34
N THR A 835 13.19 -31.44 -10.44
CA THR A 835 12.91 -30.02 -10.65
C THR A 835 12.17 -29.77 -11.97
N SER A 836 10.92 -29.34 -11.88
CA SER A 836 9.98 -29.25 -13.01
C SER A 836 9.15 -27.96 -12.94
N ILE A 837 8.78 -27.39 -14.08
CA ILE A 837 7.88 -26.24 -14.19
C ILE A 837 6.43 -26.71 -14.06
N LEU A 838 5.63 -26.07 -13.21
CA LEU A 838 4.18 -26.26 -13.21
C LEU A 838 3.58 -25.60 -14.45
N VAL A 839 3.00 -26.41 -15.35
CA VAL A 839 2.32 -25.95 -16.58
C VAL A 839 0.84 -26.36 -16.61
N ASP A 840 0.31 -26.74 -15.44
CA ASP A 840 -1.07 -27.16 -15.28
C ASP A 840 -1.99 -25.93 -15.20
N ILE A 841 -2.54 -25.55 -16.36
CA ILE A 841 -3.33 -24.34 -16.56
C ILE A 841 -4.50 -24.21 -15.55
N PRO A 842 -5.32 -25.25 -15.28
CA PRO A 842 -6.31 -25.21 -14.19
C PRO A 842 -5.75 -24.95 -12.79
N ILE A 843 -4.59 -25.51 -12.42
CA ILE A 843 -3.98 -25.25 -11.11
C ILE A 843 -3.46 -23.81 -11.04
N LEU A 844 -2.73 -23.36 -12.07
CA LEU A 844 -2.22 -21.99 -12.18
C LEU A 844 -3.36 -20.96 -12.09
N GLN A 845 -4.47 -21.20 -12.80
CA GLN A 845 -5.69 -20.38 -12.67
C GLN A 845 -6.26 -20.44 -11.25
N SER A 846 -6.32 -21.61 -10.60
CA SER A 846 -6.82 -21.72 -9.22
C SER A 846 -5.98 -20.98 -8.16
N ILE A 847 -4.70 -20.71 -8.46
CA ILE A 847 -3.81 -19.88 -7.63
C ILE A 847 -4.10 -18.39 -7.87
N VAL A 848 -4.33 -17.97 -9.12
CA VAL A 848 -4.74 -16.60 -9.47
C VAL A 848 -6.14 -16.27 -8.92
N ASP A 849 -7.06 -17.22 -8.96
CA ASP A 849 -8.43 -17.08 -8.46
C ASP A 849 -8.57 -17.20 -6.92
N ASP A 850 -7.46 -17.32 -6.18
CA ASP A 850 -7.42 -17.52 -4.71
C ASP A 850 -8.29 -18.70 -4.20
N ASN A 851 -8.38 -19.80 -4.97
CA ASN A 851 -9.30 -20.91 -4.67
C ASN A 851 -8.69 -22.32 -4.58
N CYS A 852 -7.37 -22.47 -4.79
CA CYS A 852 -6.55 -23.68 -4.54
C CYS A 852 -7.28 -25.04 -4.76
N LYS A 853 -7.82 -25.28 -5.96
CA LYS A 853 -8.67 -26.46 -6.25
C LYS A 853 -7.87 -27.75 -6.42
N VAL A 854 -7.92 -28.66 -5.45
CA VAL A 854 -7.42 -30.04 -5.61
C VAL A 854 -8.08 -30.70 -6.83
N ILE A 855 -7.28 -31.31 -7.70
CA ILE A 855 -7.74 -31.99 -8.93
C ILE A 855 -7.54 -33.51 -8.83
N ASP A 856 -8.52 -34.28 -9.30
CA ASP A 856 -8.49 -35.75 -9.32
C ASP A 856 -7.94 -36.28 -10.66
N ARG A 857 -6.72 -35.84 -11.00
CA ARG A 857 -5.95 -36.30 -12.18
C ARG A 857 -4.46 -35.97 -12.01
N PRO A 858 -3.55 -36.59 -12.80
CA PRO A 858 -2.14 -36.24 -12.77
C PRO A 858 -1.88 -34.75 -13.04
N VAL A 859 -0.95 -34.17 -12.30
CA VAL A 859 -0.54 -32.76 -12.38
C VAL A 859 0.42 -32.56 -13.56
N LYS A 860 0.12 -31.60 -14.43
CA LYS A 860 0.92 -31.33 -15.64
C LYS A 860 2.17 -30.51 -15.31
N ILE A 861 3.34 -31.12 -15.52
CA ILE A 861 4.65 -30.51 -15.26
C ILE A 861 5.54 -30.59 -16.51
N ALA A 862 6.34 -29.56 -16.75
CA ALA A 862 7.31 -29.52 -17.83
C ALA A 862 8.74 -29.69 -17.29
N MET A 863 9.51 -30.61 -17.87
CA MET A 863 10.89 -30.91 -17.50
C MET A 863 11.86 -30.44 -18.57
N GLU A 864 13.08 -30.03 -18.18
CA GLU A 864 14.11 -29.71 -19.17
C GLU A 864 14.43 -30.99 -19.97
N GLU A 865 14.42 -30.93 -21.31
CA GLU A 865 14.54 -32.12 -22.15
C GLU A 865 15.83 -32.90 -21.86
N SER A 866 16.94 -32.20 -21.60
CA SER A 866 18.21 -32.81 -21.21
C SER A 866 18.08 -33.66 -19.93
N VAL A 867 17.22 -33.25 -19.00
CA VAL A 867 16.94 -34.00 -17.76
C VAL A 867 15.97 -35.14 -18.05
N PHE A 868 14.91 -34.90 -18.82
CA PHE A 868 13.91 -35.91 -19.18
C PHE A 868 14.52 -37.14 -19.87
N GLN A 869 15.42 -36.93 -20.83
CA GLN A 869 16.15 -37.99 -21.54
C GLN A 869 17.06 -38.86 -20.63
N ARG A 870 17.27 -38.49 -19.35
CA ARG A 870 18.08 -39.23 -18.36
C ARG A 870 17.25 -39.96 -17.30
N ILE A 871 15.92 -39.97 -17.40
CA ILE A 871 15.01 -40.58 -16.42
C ILE A 871 14.61 -41.99 -16.88
N GLU A 872 14.52 -42.95 -15.96
CA GLU A 872 14.03 -44.30 -16.29
C GLU A 872 12.49 -44.28 -16.53
N PRO A 873 11.98 -45.01 -17.55
CA PRO A 873 10.56 -45.03 -17.85
C PRO A 873 9.69 -45.45 -16.65
N GLY A 874 8.76 -44.56 -16.25
CA GLY A 874 7.87 -44.75 -15.10
C GLY A 874 8.32 -44.06 -13.80
N SER A 875 9.55 -43.52 -13.71
CA SER A 875 10.05 -42.87 -12.48
C SER A 875 9.37 -41.56 -12.09
N LEU A 876 8.51 -40.99 -12.95
CA LEU A 876 7.77 -39.75 -12.65
C LEU A 876 6.66 -39.95 -11.61
N GLY A 877 6.22 -41.19 -11.37
CA GLY A 877 5.03 -41.51 -10.57
C GLY A 877 3.73 -41.44 -11.38
N MET A 878 2.62 -41.89 -10.79
CA MET A 878 1.29 -41.80 -11.43
C MET A 878 0.62 -40.44 -11.21
N ASP A 879 1.15 -39.61 -10.30
CA ASP A 879 0.55 -38.34 -9.89
C ASP A 879 0.91 -37.16 -10.81
N PHE A 880 1.74 -37.38 -11.82
CA PHE A 880 2.25 -36.34 -12.73
C PHE A 880 2.16 -36.75 -14.20
N SER A 881 1.90 -35.77 -15.07
CA SER A 881 2.08 -35.90 -16.53
C SER A 881 3.19 -34.97 -17.01
N GLY A 882 4.13 -35.52 -17.78
CA GLY A 882 5.33 -34.82 -18.22
C GLY A 882 5.19 -34.22 -19.62
N SER A 883 5.42 -32.91 -19.72
CA SER A 883 5.85 -32.22 -20.94
C SER A 883 7.37 -32.03 -20.89
N THR A 884 8.03 -31.71 -22.01
CA THR A 884 9.44 -31.27 -22.02
C THR A 884 9.56 -29.79 -22.40
N PHE A 885 10.71 -29.18 -22.08
CA PHE A 885 11.06 -27.84 -22.54
C PHE A 885 12.57 -27.70 -22.81
N ILE A 886 12.92 -26.75 -23.66
CA ILE A 886 14.30 -26.33 -23.95
C ILE A 886 14.41 -24.80 -23.97
N TYR A 887 15.62 -24.29 -23.76
CA TYR A 887 16.01 -22.92 -24.07
C TYR A 887 16.88 -22.93 -25.33
N PRO A 888 16.33 -22.65 -26.53
CA PRO A 888 17.15 -22.63 -27.75
C PRO A 888 18.20 -21.52 -27.68
N GLU A 889 19.42 -21.78 -28.15
CA GLU A 889 20.49 -20.78 -28.14
C GLU A 889 20.11 -19.56 -28.98
N TYR A 890 20.55 -18.37 -28.54
CA TYR A 890 20.34 -17.06 -29.20
C TYR A 890 18.88 -16.59 -29.36
N THR A 891 17.88 -17.36 -28.89
CA THR A 891 16.45 -16.97 -28.91
C THR A 891 16.03 -16.17 -27.66
N ASP A 892 14.91 -15.43 -27.74
CA ASP A 892 14.28 -14.75 -26.58
C ASP A 892 13.13 -15.55 -25.93
N TYR A 893 12.85 -16.77 -26.41
CA TYR A 893 11.77 -17.63 -25.94
C TYR A 893 12.24 -18.91 -25.25
N ILE A 894 11.27 -19.64 -24.70
CA ILE A 894 11.35 -21.01 -24.20
C ILE A 894 10.45 -21.86 -25.10
N GLN A 895 10.93 -23.01 -25.58
CA GLN A 895 10.14 -23.94 -26.36
C GLN A 895 9.70 -25.11 -25.47
N PHE A 896 8.40 -25.41 -25.46
CA PHE A 896 7.78 -26.55 -24.79
C PHE A 896 7.28 -27.56 -25.82
N HIS A 897 7.36 -28.84 -25.48
CA HIS A 897 6.82 -29.95 -26.24
C HIS A 897 5.97 -30.84 -25.34
N ASP A 898 4.88 -31.36 -25.88
CA ASP A 898 3.96 -32.26 -25.20
C ASP A 898 3.63 -33.41 -26.16
N GLU A 899 3.82 -34.66 -25.72
CA GLU A 899 3.54 -35.85 -26.53
C GLU A 899 2.04 -36.01 -26.85
N THR A 900 1.16 -35.24 -26.20
CA THR A 900 -0.29 -35.20 -26.44
C THR A 900 -0.75 -34.10 -27.40
N GLU A 901 0.14 -33.19 -27.84
CA GLU A 901 -0.17 -32.10 -28.78
C GLU A 901 0.59 -32.25 -30.11
N ASP A 902 -0.04 -31.94 -31.24
CA ASP A 902 0.55 -32.06 -32.59
C ASP A 902 1.48 -30.88 -32.97
N PHE A 903 1.85 -30.04 -32.01
CA PHE A 903 2.61 -28.81 -32.22
C PHE A 903 3.53 -28.49 -31.04
N TYR A 904 4.55 -27.68 -31.28
CA TYR A 904 5.36 -27.06 -30.22
C TYR A 904 4.67 -25.80 -29.68
N ARG A 905 5.00 -25.44 -28.45
CA ARG A 905 4.63 -24.15 -27.86
C ARG A 905 5.87 -23.31 -27.66
N ILE A 906 5.84 -22.02 -28.02
CA ILE A 906 6.86 -21.05 -27.64
C ILE A 906 6.25 -19.91 -26.83
N ILE A 907 6.94 -19.50 -25.76
CA ILE A 907 6.57 -18.34 -24.93
C ILE A 907 7.82 -17.50 -24.64
N PRO A 908 7.70 -16.17 -24.42
CA PRO A 908 8.82 -15.34 -23.97
C PRO A 908 9.48 -15.89 -22.70
N ARG A 909 10.77 -15.59 -22.49
CA ARG A 909 11.53 -16.05 -21.32
C ARG A 909 11.01 -15.46 -20.01
N VAL A 910 10.19 -16.23 -19.32
CA VAL A 910 9.61 -15.91 -17.99
C VAL A 910 10.57 -16.25 -16.83
N LYS A 911 10.52 -15.44 -15.77
CA LYS A 911 11.16 -15.74 -14.46
C LYS A 911 10.30 -16.75 -13.67
N PHE A 912 10.93 -17.56 -12.81
CA PHE A 912 10.26 -18.60 -12.01
C PHE A 912 10.63 -18.55 -10.53
N LEU A 913 9.63 -18.75 -9.67
CA LEU A 913 9.73 -18.99 -8.23
C LEU A 913 9.99 -20.48 -7.95
N TYR A 914 10.73 -20.78 -6.88
CA TYR A 914 11.14 -22.15 -6.54
C TYR A 914 10.49 -22.64 -5.25
N PHE A 915 9.66 -23.68 -5.36
CA PHE A 915 9.01 -24.35 -4.23
C PHE A 915 9.48 -25.82 -4.19
N GLY A 916 10.71 -26.01 -3.70
CA GLY A 916 11.42 -27.29 -3.81
C GLY A 916 11.62 -27.68 -5.27
N ASN A 917 11.12 -28.86 -5.65
CA ASN A 917 11.19 -29.37 -7.01
C ASN A 917 10.14 -28.75 -7.97
N ILE A 918 9.28 -27.82 -7.52
CA ILE A 918 8.32 -27.12 -8.39
C ILE A 918 8.82 -25.71 -8.70
N LYS A 919 8.98 -25.40 -9.99
CA LYS A 919 9.10 -24.03 -10.52
C LYS A 919 7.71 -23.51 -10.87
N VAL A 920 7.32 -22.32 -10.39
CA VAL A 920 6.05 -21.65 -10.74
C VAL A 920 6.37 -20.28 -11.35
N PRO A 921 5.69 -19.81 -12.41
CA PRO A 921 5.93 -18.47 -12.97
C PRO A 921 5.86 -17.38 -11.90
N THR A 922 6.73 -16.35 -11.99
CA THR A 922 6.67 -15.19 -11.08
C THR A 922 5.39 -14.37 -11.27
N ASP A 923 4.98 -14.21 -12.53
CA ASP A 923 3.65 -13.75 -12.91
C ASP A 923 2.91 -14.92 -13.56
N ILE A 924 1.89 -15.40 -12.86
CA ILE A 924 1.07 -16.52 -13.32
C ILE A 924 0.05 -16.06 -14.37
N TRP A 925 -0.48 -14.83 -14.27
CA TRP A 925 -1.46 -14.32 -15.23
C TRP A 925 -0.82 -14.05 -16.60
N LEU A 926 0.34 -13.40 -16.62
CA LEU A 926 1.08 -13.15 -17.86
C LEU A 926 1.54 -14.46 -18.52
N PHE A 927 1.96 -15.45 -17.72
CA PHE A 927 2.26 -16.80 -18.22
C PHE A 927 1.03 -17.47 -18.86
N LEU A 928 -0.16 -17.31 -18.30
CA LEU A 928 -1.41 -17.85 -18.86
C LEU A 928 -1.76 -17.19 -20.21
N GLU A 929 -1.64 -15.86 -20.32
CA GLU A 929 -1.87 -15.16 -21.59
C GLU A 929 -0.78 -15.44 -22.64
N TYR A 930 0.48 -15.69 -22.24
CA TYR A 930 1.51 -16.24 -23.14
C TYR A 930 1.15 -17.67 -23.59
N TRP A 931 0.76 -18.56 -22.68
CA TRP A 931 0.42 -19.95 -22.98
C TRP A 931 -0.78 -20.08 -23.92
N LYS A 932 -1.75 -19.17 -23.79
CA LYS A 932 -2.91 -19.01 -24.69
C LYS A 932 -2.49 -18.66 -26.13
N ARG A 933 -1.40 -17.90 -26.31
CA ARG A 933 -0.88 -17.48 -27.63
C ARG A 933 0.27 -18.34 -28.14
N SER A 934 0.66 -19.38 -27.41
CA SER A 934 1.98 -20.02 -27.57
C SER A 934 2.11 -20.96 -28.77
N ARG A 935 1.04 -21.29 -29.50
CA ARG A 935 1.08 -22.35 -30.53
C ARG A 935 2.04 -21.96 -31.66
N TYR A 936 3.11 -22.73 -31.83
CA TYR A 936 4.12 -22.49 -32.85
C TYR A 936 3.57 -22.76 -34.26
N LEU A 937 3.92 -21.90 -35.22
CA LEU A 937 3.72 -22.12 -36.65
C LEU A 937 4.99 -21.79 -37.45
N ASP A 938 5.31 -22.65 -38.42
CA ASP A 938 6.37 -22.45 -39.40
C ASP A 938 5.96 -21.51 -40.55
N CYS A 939 6.96 -20.79 -41.06
CA CYS A 939 6.93 -20.05 -42.32
C CYS A 939 7.29 -20.96 -43.52
N LEU A 940 6.91 -20.55 -44.74
CA LEU A 940 7.02 -21.40 -45.94
C LEU A 940 8.40 -21.38 -46.62
N ASN A 941 9.30 -20.46 -46.26
CA ASN A 941 10.67 -20.34 -46.81
C ASN A 941 10.76 -20.37 -48.35
N LEU A 942 9.81 -19.68 -49.02
CA LEU A 942 9.70 -19.62 -50.48
C LEU A 942 10.71 -18.65 -51.08
N ARG A 943 11.36 -19.06 -52.18
CA ARG A 943 12.23 -18.17 -52.96
C ARG A 943 11.38 -17.35 -53.94
N VAL A 944 11.15 -16.09 -53.61
CA VAL A 944 10.44 -15.15 -54.47
C VAL A 944 11.37 -14.66 -55.60
N ASN A 945 10.88 -14.69 -56.84
CA ASN A 945 11.62 -14.19 -58.00
C ASN A 945 11.46 -12.66 -58.11
N ARG A 946 12.56 -11.91 -58.11
CA ARG A 946 12.59 -10.43 -58.09
C ARG A 946 13.63 -9.86 -59.06
N GLU A 947 13.44 -8.62 -59.47
CA GLU A 947 14.55 -7.80 -59.97
C GLU A 947 15.53 -7.47 -58.83
N PRO A 948 16.84 -7.25 -59.10
CA PRO A 948 17.81 -6.91 -58.06
C PRO A 948 17.48 -5.58 -57.35
N VAL A 949 17.03 -5.67 -56.11
CA VAL A 949 16.75 -4.53 -55.22
C VAL A 949 17.80 -4.46 -54.11
N LYS A 950 18.16 -3.24 -53.69
CA LYS A 950 18.95 -3.04 -52.47
C LYS A 950 18.05 -3.40 -51.28
N GLN A 951 18.58 -4.15 -50.32
CA GLN A 951 17.92 -4.31 -49.03
C GLN A 951 17.83 -2.96 -48.30
N ILE A 952 16.66 -2.68 -47.72
CA ILE A 952 16.36 -1.42 -47.05
C ILE A 952 16.54 -1.59 -45.54
N LEU A 953 15.64 -2.32 -44.87
CA LEU A 953 15.76 -2.70 -43.46
C LEU A 953 16.52 -4.04 -43.29
N ASP A 954 17.32 -4.18 -42.23
CA ASP A 954 17.98 -5.45 -41.88
C ASP A 954 17.03 -6.37 -41.09
N PRO A 955 16.95 -7.70 -41.37
CA PRO A 955 15.92 -8.55 -40.79
C PRO A 955 16.19 -8.93 -39.33
N MET A 956 17.46 -8.88 -38.90
CA MET A 956 17.84 -9.15 -37.51
C MET A 956 17.53 -7.93 -36.64
N MET A 957 17.78 -6.72 -37.17
CA MET A 957 17.41 -5.46 -36.51
C MET A 957 15.90 -5.26 -36.48
N SER A 958 15.19 -5.51 -37.58
CA SER A 958 13.71 -5.51 -37.62
C SER A 958 13.11 -6.50 -36.61
N ALA A 959 13.61 -7.74 -36.55
CA ALA A 959 13.17 -8.72 -35.56
C ALA A 959 13.42 -8.25 -34.11
N LYS A 960 14.61 -7.70 -33.84
CA LYS A 960 14.96 -7.09 -32.54
C LYS A 960 13.98 -5.98 -32.16
N TYR A 961 13.67 -5.06 -33.08
CA TYR A 961 12.79 -3.92 -32.78
C TYR A 961 11.32 -4.32 -32.62
N LEU A 962 10.82 -5.26 -33.42
CA LEU A 962 9.50 -5.87 -33.21
C LEU A 962 9.39 -6.57 -31.84
N ALA A 963 10.47 -7.23 -31.38
CA ALA A 963 10.51 -7.84 -30.05
C ALA A 963 10.58 -6.82 -28.91
N GLN A 964 11.36 -5.74 -29.07
CA GLN A 964 11.40 -4.65 -28.08
C GLN A 964 10.06 -3.90 -27.99
N LEU A 965 9.37 -3.71 -29.13
CA LEU A 965 8.03 -3.12 -29.15
C LEU A 965 7.00 -4.05 -28.52
N ARG A 966 7.07 -5.36 -28.80
CA ARG A 966 6.28 -6.41 -28.11
C ARG A 966 6.43 -6.31 -26.59
N ASP A 967 7.66 -6.26 -26.09
CA ASP A 967 7.91 -6.26 -24.65
C ASP A 967 7.45 -4.94 -23.98
N LEU A 968 7.57 -3.81 -24.66
CA LEU A 968 6.98 -2.54 -24.23
C LEU A 968 5.44 -2.64 -24.15
N PHE A 969 4.79 -3.14 -25.20
CA PHE A 969 3.32 -3.24 -25.28
C PHE A 969 2.76 -4.19 -24.22
N VAL A 970 3.44 -5.31 -23.97
CA VAL A 970 3.04 -6.28 -22.94
C VAL A 970 3.08 -5.65 -21.54
N SER A 971 3.94 -4.65 -21.28
CA SER A 971 3.92 -3.94 -19.99
C SER A 971 2.70 -3.03 -19.78
N TYR A 972 1.85 -2.86 -20.81
CA TYR A 972 0.54 -2.19 -20.78
C TYR A 972 -0.63 -3.17 -21.11
N ASP A 973 -0.43 -4.49 -20.94
CA ASP A 973 -1.38 -5.55 -21.29
C ASP A 973 -1.74 -5.68 -22.79
N MET A 974 -0.97 -5.04 -23.69
CA MET A 974 -1.15 -5.09 -25.15
C MET A 974 -0.30 -6.20 -25.77
N PHE A 975 -0.89 -7.00 -26.68
CA PHE A 975 -0.22 -8.17 -27.28
C PHE A 975 -0.14 -8.04 -28.82
N PRO A 976 0.84 -7.28 -29.35
CA PRO A 976 0.93 -6.99 -30.79
C PRO A 976 1.29 -8.23 -31.62
N PHE A 977 0.64 -8.37 -32.76
CA PHE A 977 0.84 -9.46 -33.72
C PHE A 977 1.18 -8.92 -35.12
N LEU A 978 1.91 -9.69 -35.94
CA LEU A 978 2.28 -9.25 -37.29
C LEU A 978 1.05 -9.05 -38.17
N ASN A 979 1.02 -7.97 -38.94
CA ASN A 979 -0.01 -7.70 -39.94
C ASN A 979 0.61 -7.41 -41.32
N GLY A 980 -0.20 -7.18 -42.35
CA GLY A 980 0.22 -6.55 -43.61
C GLY A 980 1.47 -7.12 -44.29
N GLY A 981 2.36 -6.23 -44.74
CA GLY A 981 3.57 -6.58 -45.47
C GLY A 981 4.54 -7.45 -44.66
N THR A 982 4.53 -7.30 -43.33
CA THR A 982 5.39 -7.99 -42.39
C THR A 982 4.91 -9.41 -42.10
N LEU A 983 3.59 -9.62 -41.98
CA LEU A 983 2.98 -10.96 -41.97
C LEU A 983 3.22 -11.67 -43.31
N LEU A 984 3.07 -10.96 -44.44
CA LEU A 984 3.34 -11.48 -45.78
C LEU A 984 4.81 -11.91 -45.92
N GLY A 985 5.74 -11.05 -45.51
CA GLY A 985 7.17 -11.34 -45.49
C GLY A 985 7.49 -12.57 -44.66
N TRP A 986 7.08 -12.58 -43.39
CA TRP A 986 7.33 -13.71 -42.49
C TRP A 986 6.77 -15.01 -43.08
N TYR A 987 5.49 -15.06 -43.43
CA TYR A 987 4.85 -16.32 -43.85
C TYR A 987 5.45 -16.86 -45.14
N ARG A 988 5.82 -15.98 -46.09
CA ARG A 988 6.38 -16.35 -47.38
C ARG A 988 7.87 -16.68 -47.31
N GLU A 989 8.66 -15.91 -46.57
CA GLU A 989 10.13 -15.83 -46.70
C GLU A 989 10.91 -16.00 -45.39
N CYS A 990 10.23 -16.25 -44.26
CA CYS A 990 10.85 -16.35 -42.93
C CYS A 990 11.67 -15.11 -42.55
N SER A 991 11.25 -13.93 -43.01
CA SER A 991 11.99 -12.66 -42.99
C SER A 991 11.05 -11.50 -43.28
N ILE A 992 11.39 -10.27 -42.90
CA ILE A 992 10.74 -9.09 -43.52
C ILE A 992 11.00 -9.04 -45.04
N ILE A 993 10.15 -8.33 -45.78
CA ILE A 993 10.29 -8.14 -47.22
C ILE A 993 11.52 -7.24 -47.52
N PRO A 994 12.46 -7.63 -48.41
CA PRO A 994 13.73 -6.90 -48.56
C PRO A 994 13.63 -5.44 -49.04
N HIS A 995 12.52 -5.05 -49.67
CA HIS A 995 12.26 -3.71 -50.23
C HIS A 995 11.11 -2.96 -49.52
N THR A 996 10.78 -3.37 -48.29
CA THR A 996 9.90 -2.64 -47.37
C THR A 996 10.63 -1.41 -46.79
N HIS A 997 9.90 -0.36 -46.43
CA HIS A 997 10.45 0.82 -45.73
C HIS A 997 10.09 0.86 -44.24
N ASP A 998 9.20 -0.03 -43.86
CA ASP A 998 8.30 -0.01 -42.72
C ASP A 998 8.01 -1.47 -42.30
N MET A 999 7.51 -1.64 -41.07
CA MET A 999 7.05 -2.91 -40.52
C MET A 999 5.64 -2.76 -39.96
N ASP A 1000 4.80 -3.78 -40.10
CA ASP A 1000 3.38 -3.73 -39.75
C ASP A 1000 3.07 -4.68 -38.59
N VAL A 1001 2.50 -4.12 -37.51
CA VAL A 1001 1.88 -4.89 -36.43
C VAL A 1001 0.48 -4.38 -36.16
N ALA A 1002 -0.36 -5.23 -35.59
CA ALA A 1002 -1.68 -4.84 -35.11
C ALA A 1002 -1.90 -5.24 -33.65
N VAL A 1003 -2.76 -4.48 -32.97
CA VAL A 1003 -3.26 -4.77 -31.61
C VAL A 1003 -4.78 -4.75 -31.65
N LYS A 1004 -5.43 -5.65 -30.91
CA LYS A 1004 -6.89 -5.68 -30.77
C LYS A 1004 -7.39 -4.45 -30.01
N TYR A 1005 -8.46 -3.81 -30.47
CA TYR A 1005 -9.04 -2.61 -29.86
C TYR A 1005 -9.38 -2.81 -28.36
N GLU A 1006 -9.84 -4.01 -27.98
CA GLU A 1006 -10.17 -4.35 -26.59
C GLU A 1006 -8.94 -4.44 -25.66
N GLN A 1007 -7.73 -4.25 -26.18
CA GLN A 1007 -6.48 -4.19 -25.43
C GLN A 1007 -5.83 -2.80 -25.43
N LEU A 1008 -6.37 -1.81 -26.16
CA LEU A 1008 -5.73 -0.50 -26.35
C LEU A 1008 -5.64 0.29 -25.04
N ASP A 1009 -4.43 0.42 -24.49
CA ASP A 1009 -4.13 1.29 -23.36
C ASP A 1009 -3.50 2.60 -23.87
N ILE A 1010 -4.17 3.73 -23.68
CA ILE A 1010 -3.75 5.05 -24.22
C ILE A 1010 -2.49 5.57 -23.51
N GLU A 1011 -2.15 5.06 -22.32
CA GLU A 1011 -0.94 5.45 -21.60
C GLU A 1011 0.34 4.93 -22.28
N VAL A 1012 0.28 3.91 -23.15
CA VAL A 1012 1.43 3.51 -23.99
C VAL A 1012 1.80 4.62 -24.98
N ILE A 1013 0.82 5.41 -25.43
CA ILE A 1013 1.06 6.49 -26.39
C ILE A 1013 1.78 7.64 -25.70
N LYS A 1014 1.41 7.95 -24.44
CA LYS A 1014 2.18 8.89 -23.61
C LYS A 1014 3.64 8.50 -23.51
N LYS A 1015 3.93 7.20 -23.36
CA LYS A 1015 5.29 6.71 -23.18
C LYS A 1015 6.20 7.11 -24.34
N PHE A 1016 5.69 7.21 -25.58
CA PHE A 1016 6.48 7.64 -26.74
C PHE A 1016 6.89 9.12 -26.76
N TRP A 1017 6.31 9.97 -25.90
CA TRP A 1017 6.72 11.36 -25.72
C TRP A 1017 7.61 11.60 -24.48
N GLU A 1018 7.89 10.58 -23.68
CA GLU A 1018 8.84 10.70 -22.57
C GLU A 1018 10.29 10.63 -23.04
N GLU A 1019 11.17 11.51 -22.53
CA GLU A 1019 12.63 11.43 -22.74
C GLU A 1019 13.25 10.10 -22.24
N SER A 1020 12.53 9.33 -21.43
CA SER A 1020 12.96 8.00 -20.94
C SER A 1020 12.56 6.83 -21.86
N SER A 1021 11.94 7.10 -23.01
CA SER A 1021 11.43 6.07 -23.91
C SER A 1021 12.52 5.38 -24.75
N THR A 1022 12.24 4.13 -25.16
CA THR A 1022 13.02 3.41 -26.18
C THR A 1022 12.47 3.59 -27.59
N PHE A 1023 11.22 4.07 -27.72
CA PHE A 1023 10.54 4.35 -28.98
C PHE A 1023 9.96 5.77 -28.99
N GLY A 1024 10.14 6.50 -30.08
CA GLY A 1024 9.43 7.74 -30.39
C GLY A 1024 8.22 7.48 -31.28
N ILE A 1025 7.33 8.46 -31.40
CA ILE A 1025 6.17 8.44 -32.31
C ILE A 1025 6.37 9.47 -33.43
N TYR A 1026 6.25 9.02 -34.68
CA TYR A 1026 6.50 9.81 -35.88
C TYR A 1026 5.20 10.42 -36.47
N ARG A 1027 4.15 9.60 -36.60
CA ARG A 1027 2.81 10.05 -37.03
C ARG A 1027 1.71 9.29 -36.31
N ARG A 1028 0.52 9.90 -36.29
CA ARG A 1028 -0.74 9.33 -35.81
C ARG A 1028 -1.81 9.57 -36.86
N LEU A 1029 -2.46 8.50 -37.32
CA LEU A 1029 -3.50 8.49 -38.33
C LEU A 1029 -4.81 7.91 -37.77
N GLY A 1030 -5.94 8.43 -38.24
CA GLY A 1030 -7.27 8.05 -37.76
C GLY A 1030 -7.56 8.49 -36.31
N MET A 1031 -8.66 8.00 -35.73
CA MET A 1031 -9.06 8.29 -34.35
C MET A 1031 -9.23 6.99 -33.54
N PRO A 1032 -9.05 6.99 -32.20
CA PRO A 1032 -8.97 5.75 -31.40
C PRO A 1032 -10.15 4.77 -31.57
N TYR A 1033 -11.35 5.27 -31.87
CA TYR A 1033 -12.57 4.51 -32.13
C TYR A 1033 -12.85 4.25 -33.62
N GLU A 1034 -12.14 4.91 -34.54
CA GLU A 1034 -12.30 4.74 -35.98
C GLU A 1034 -10.95 4.80 -36.71
N GLY A 1035 -10.39 3.61 -36.97
CA GLY A 1035 -9.30 3.42 -37.90
C GLY A 1035 -7.93 3.93 -37.42
N PHE A 1036 -7.66 3.84 -36.12
CA PHE A 1036 -6.43 4.32 -35.50
C PHE A 1036 -5.19 3.55 -35.95
N GLU A 1037 -4.13 4.29 -36.23
CA GLU A 1037 -2.80 3.82 -36.62
C GLU A 1037 -1.76 4.80 -36.04
N MET A 1038 -0.64 4.28 -35.52
CA MET A 1038 0.51 5.09 -35.11
C MET A 1038 1.80 4.54 -35.69
N THR A 1039 2.63 5.40 -36.27
CA THR A 1039 3.99 5.03 -36.68
C THR A 1039 4.94 5.34 -35.54
N VAL A 1040 5.64 4.33 -35.04
CA VAL A 1040 6.67 4.47 -34.01
C VAL A 1040 8.04 4.09 -34.55
N TYR A 1041 9.10 4.58 -33.92
CA TYR A 1041 10.49 4.30 -34.31
C TYR A 1041 11.38 4.08 -33.09
N PRO A 1042 12.37 3.16 -33.14
CA PRO A 1042 13.37 3.06 -32.09
C PRO A 1042 14.17 4.36 -32.02
N VAL A 1043 14.27 5.00 -30.86
CA VAL A 1043 14.98 6.30 -30.69
C VAL A 1043 16.45 6.20 -31.11
N ILE A 1044 17.04 5.00 -31.04
CA ILE A 1044 18.43 4.72 -31.43
C ILE A 1044 18.66 4.48 -32.93
N ASP A 1045 17.61 4.13 -33.70
CA ASP A 1045 17.68 3.83 -35.14
C ASP A 1045 16.37 4.32 -35.84
N PRO A 1046 16.17 5.63 -36.04
CA PRO A 1046 14.88 6.18 -36.54
C PRO A 1046 14.44 5.72 -37.93
N ASP A 1047 15.35 5.17 -38.75
CA ASP A 1047 15.04 4.57 -40.06
C ASP A 1047 14.11 3.33 -39.96
N TYR A 1048 13.94 2.72 -38.77
CA TYR A 1048 13.13 1.52 -38.55
C TYR A 1048 11.69 1.86 -38.13
N LEU A 1049 10.92 2.42 -39.06
CA LEU A 1049 9.49 2.72 -38.85
C LEU A 1049 8.67 1.44 -38.62
N ILE A 1050 7.78 1.46 -37.62
CA ILE A 1050 6.80 0.42 -37.34
C ILE A 1050 5.41 1.06 -37.31
N ASP A 1051 4.55 0.68 -38.25
CA ASP A 1051 3.14 1.05 -38.27
C ASP A 1051 2.34 0.08 -37.37
N VAL A 1052 1.78 0.63 -36.30
CA VAL A 1052 0.99 -0.07 -35.29
C VAL A 1052 -0.48 0.24 -35.54
N PHE A 1053 -1.17 -0.72 -36.14
CA PHE A 1053 -2.59 -0.63 -36.45
C PHE A 1053 -3.46 -1.07 -35.26
N ILE A 1054 -4.57 -0.39 -35.03
CA ILE A 1054 -5.63 -0.90 -34.16
C ILE A 1054 -6.61 -1.72 -34.99
N MET A 1055 -6.84 -2.96 -34.55
CA MET A 1055 -7.74 -3.91 -35.18
C MET A 1055 -9.04 -3.99 -34.39
N TYR A 1056 -10.13 -3.63 -35.05
CA TYR A 1056 -11.49 -3.64 -34.52
C TYR A 1056 -12.19 -4.92 -34.98
N ASP A 1057 -12.86 -5.63 -34.05
CA ASP A 1057 -13.69 -6.79 -34.38
C ASP A 1057 -15.16 -6.40 -34.54
N HIS A 1058 -15.84 -7.08 -35.45
CA HIS A 1058 -17.29 -7.11 -35.65
C HIS A 1058 -17.74 -8.58 -35.75
N ASP A 1059 -19.04 -8.85 -35.63
CA ASP A 1059 -19.60 -10.22 -35.53
C ASP A 1059 -19.10 -11.22 -36.60
N ASN A 1060 -18.74 -10.74 -37.80
CA ASN A 1060 -18.35 -11.57 -38.94
C ASN A 1060 -16.97 -11.23 -39.55
N TYR A 1061 -16.32 -10.14 -39.15
CA TYR A 1061 -15.04 -9.68 -39.72
C TYR A 1061 -14.23 -8.84 -38.72
N SER A 1062 -12.93 -8.71 -38.97
CA SER A 1062 -12.05 -7.74 -38.32
C SER A 1062 -11.62 -6.67 -39.32
N TYR A 1063 -11.24 -5.46 -38.89
CA TYR A 1063 -10.59 -4.50 -39.79
C TYR A 1063 -9.52 -3.64 -39.10
N VAL A 1064 -8.57 -3.14 -39.88
CA VAL A 1064 -7.73 -1.98 -39.50
C VAL A 1064 -8.06 -0.78 -40.38
N GLY A 1065 -7.77 0.43 -39.89
CA GLY A 1065 -7.96 1.66 -40.66
C GLY A 1065 -6.79 2.02 -41.57
N GLY A 1066 -6.98 3.09 -42.34
CA GLY A 1066 -5.92 3.88 -42.96
C GLY A 1066 -6.47 5.25 -43.33
N THR A 1067 -5.67 6.31 -43.22
CA THR A 1067 -6.08 7.69 -43.53
C THR A 1067 -5.15 8.30 -44.58
N ALA A 1068 -5.71 8.71 -45.72
CA ALA A 1068 -4.95 9.42 -46.75
C ALA A 1068 -4.77 10.90 -46.39
N GLN A 1069 -3.72 11.52 -46.96
CA GLN A 1069 -3.39 12.95 -46.75
C GLN A 1069 -4.48 13.93 -47.18
N ASP A 1070 -5.35 13.52 -48.10
CA ASP A 1070 -6.51 14.31 -48.54
C ASP A 1070 -7.75 14.08 -47.66
N GLY A 1071 -7.62 13.33 -46.57
CA GLY A 1071 -8.65 12.97 -45.60
C GLY A 1071 -9.52 11.77 -45.97
N THR A 1072 -9.24 11.05 -47.06
CA THR A 1072 -10.00 9.84 -47.40
C THR A 1072 -9.74 8.72 -46.39
N LYS A 1073 -10.83 8.17 -45.82
CA LYS A 1073 -10.81 7.06 -44.87
C LYS A 1073 -10.80 5.72 -45.62
N TYR A 1074 -10.04 4.76 -45.13
CA TYR A 1074 -10.02 3.40 -45.64
C TYR A 1074 -10.17 2.38 -44.51
N ARG A 1075 -10.81 1.24 -44.80
CA ARG A 1075 -10.84 0.04 -43.94
C ARG A 1075 -10.23 -1.14 -44.70
N TYR A 1076 -9.30 -1.86 -44.08
CA TYR A 1076 -8.75 -3.13 -44.55
C TYR A 1076 -9.53 -4.26 -43.89
N ILE A 1077 -10.35 -5.00 -44.64
CA ILE A 1077 -11.25 -6.02 -44.08
C ILE A 1077 -10.57 -7.39 -44.03
N TYR A 1078 -10.66 -8.08 -42.90
CA TYR A 1078 -10.15 -9.43 -42.71
C TYR A 1078 -11.27 -10.35 -42.18
N PRO A 1079 -11.24 -11.67 -42.46
CA PRO A 1079 -11.97 -12.63 -41.66
C PRO A 1079 -11.59 -12.49 -40.17
N VAL A 1080 -12.54 -12.74 -39.25
CA VAL A 1080 -12.34 -12.62 -37.79
C VAL A 1080 -10.97 -13.17 -37.35
N TYR A 1081 -10.12 -12.27 -36.85
CA TYR A 1081 -8.68 -12.49 -36.70
C TYR A 1081 -8.35 -13.13 -35.34
N ASP A 1082 -7.55 -14.20 -35.35
CA ASP A 1082 -7.25 -15.07 -34.20
C ASP A 1082 -5.76 -15.05 -33.78
N PRO A 1083 -5.30 -14.02 -33.03
CA PRO A 1083 -3.88 -13.79 -32.71
C PRO A 1083 -3.37 -14.70 -31.58
N TYR A 1084 -3.66 -16.00 -31.65
CA TYR A 1084 -3.35 -17.01 -30.63
C TYR A 1084 -2.26 -18.01 -31.04
N CYS A 1085 -1.49 -17.66 -32.07
CA CYS A 1085 -0.30 -18.40 -32.49
C CYS A 1085 0.96 -17.52 -32.39
N ALA A 1086 2.12 -18.17 -32.32
CA ALA A 1086 3.43 -17.56 -32.21
C ALA A 1086 4.38 -18.18 -33.24
N THR A 1087 5.47 -17.49 -33.56
CA THR A 1087 6.49 -17.97 -34.49
C THR A 1087 7.86 -17.37 -34.19
N ASP A 1088 8.90 -17.94 -34.80
CA ASP A 1088 10.23 -17.34 -34.85
C ASP A 1088 10.32 -16.35 -36.01
N LEU A 1089 10.83 -15.16 -35.71
CA LEU A 1089 11.37 -14.22 -36.67
C LEU A 1089 12.83 -13.90 -36.28
N LYS A 1090 13.79 -14.63 -36.86
CA LYS A 1090 15.24 -14.44 -36.64
C LYS A 1090 15.68 -14.57 -35.17
N GLY A 1091 15.16 -15.57 -34.44
CA GLY A 1091 15.48 -15.77 -33.02
C GLY A 1091 14.63 -14.91 -32.08
N LYS A 1092 13.55 -14.30 -32.57
CA LYS A 1092 12.60 -13.49 -31.80
C LYS A 1092 11.19 -14.02 -31.93
N LEU A 1093 10.51 -14.19 -30.79
CA LEU A 1093 9.10 -14.58 -30.77
C LEU A 1093 8.21 -13.41 -31.21
N VAL A 1094 7.35 -13.64 -32.19
CA VAL A 1094 6.28 -12.71 -32.57
C VAL A 1094 4.94 -13.43 -32.65
N TRP A 1095 3.85 -12.75 -32.28
CA TRP A 1095 2.50 -13.29 -32.37
C TRP A 1095 1.91 -13.08 -33.78
N ILE A 1096 1.00 -13.98 -34.15
CA ILE A 1096 0.40 -14.07 -35.48
C ILE A 1096 -1.01 -14.66 -35.40
N THR A 1097 -1.83 -14.44 -36.43
CA THR A 1097 -3.02 -15.27 -36.69
C THR A 1097 -2.64 -16.75 -36.76
N CYS A 1098 -3.51 -17.64 -36.28
CA CYS A 1098 -3.38 -19.09 -36.51
C CYS A 1098 -3.75 -19.53 -37.94
N LYS A 1099 -4.15 -18.61 -38.82
CA LYS A 1099 -4.58 -18.85 -40.21
C LYS A 1099 -3.91 -17.87 -41.21
N PRO A 1100 -2.58 -17.68 -41.18
CA PRO A 1100 -1.89 -16.59 -41.92
C PRO A 1100 -2.19 -16.60 -43.42
N ARG A 1101 -2.20 -17.79 -44.04
CA ARG A 1101 -2.57 -17.96 -45.45
C ARG A 1101 -3.95 -17.35 -45.78
N LYS A 1102 -4.96 -17.51 -44.91
CA LYS A 1102 -6.31 -16.99 -45.17
C LYS A 1102 -6.31 -15.46 -45.20
N MET A 1103 -5.60 -14.81 -44.28
CA MET A 1103 -5.52 -13.35 -44.24
C MET A 1103 -4.81 -12.82 -45.49
N LEU A 1104 -3.66 -13.42 -45.84
CA LEU A 1104 -2.88 -13.03 -47.02
C LEU A 1104 -3.59 -13.32 -48.36
N GLU A 1105 -4.46 -14.33 -48.43
CA GLU A 1105 -5.33 -14.59 -49.59
C GLU A 1105 -6.50 -13.61 -49.71
N PHE A 1106 -6.94 -12.98 -48.62
CA PHE A 1106 -7.89 -11.87 -48.64
C PHE A 1106 -7.20 -10.54 -49.00
N GLU A 1107 -6.01 -10.31 -48.47
CA GLU A 1107 -5.27 -9.04 -48.56
C GLU A 1107 -4.50 -8.85 -49.87
N TYR A 1108 -3.83 -9.89 -50.37
CA TYR A 1108 -3.01 -9.85 -51.60
C TYR A 1108 -3.57 -10.75 -52.72
N GLY A 1109 -4.76 -11.33 -52.51
CA GLY A 1109 -5.41 -12.27 -53.42
C GLY A 1109 -4.59 -13.55 -53.68
N MET A 1110 -4.94 -14.28 -54.73
CA MET A 1110 -4.23 -15.49 -55.19
C MET A 1110 -2.78 -15.25 -55.68
N ASN A 1111 -2.27 -14.01 -55.58
CA ASN A 1111 -0.92 -13.62 -55.98
C ASN A 1111 0.03 -13.34 -54.79
N TRP A 1112 -0.39 -13.57 -53.54
CA TRP A 1112 0.44 -13.36 -52.33
C TRP A 1112 1.84 -13.99 -52.41
N SER A 1113 1.99 -15.14 -53.08
CA SER A 1113 3.26 -15.87 -53.24
C SER A 1113 4.24 -15.27 -54.26
N LYS A 1114 3.85 -14.21 -54.99
CA LYS A 1114 4.69 -13.48 -55.96
C LYS A 1114 5.31 -12.23 -55.34
N ASP A 1115 6.19 -11.56 -56.07
CA ASP A 1115 6.71 -10.26 -55.63
C ASP A 1115 5.68 -9.14 -55.83
N HIS A 1116 5.60 -8.25 -54.85
CA HIS A 1116 4.80 -7.04 -54.87
C HIS A 1116 5.78 -5.87 -54.75
N SER A 1117 6.17 -5.28 -55.88
CA SER A 1117 7.20 -4.25 -55.91
C SER A 1117 6.64 -2.92 -55.41
N THR A 1118 7.26 -2.36 -54.37
CA THR A 1118 6.90 -1.08 -53.70
C THR A 1118 6.73 0.09 -54.68
N LYS A 1119 7.43 0.08 -55.82
CA LYS A 1119 7.30 1.09 -56.89
C LYS A 1119 6.02 1.01 -57.72
N LYS A 1120 5.24 -0.06 -57.57
CA LYS A 1120 4.01 -0.36 -58.32
C LYS A 1120 2.84 -0.75 -57.40
N PHE A 1121 3.06 -0.73 -56.09
CA PHE A 1121 2.14 -1.22 -55.09
C PHE A 1121 1.70 -0.04 -54.22
N SER A 1122 0.39 0.15 -54.12
CA SER A 1122 -0.25 1.28 -53.42
C SER A 1122 -1.09 0.74 -52.28
N TRP A 1123 -0.86 1.23 -51.06
CA TRP A 1123 -1.50 0.71 -49.85
C TRP A 1123 -3.03 0.76 -49.93
N PHE A 1124 -3.60 1.83 -50.46
CA PHE A 1124 -5.05 2.03 -50.56
C PHE A 1124 -5.70 1.40 -51.81
N SER A 1125 -4.93 0.88 -52.78
CA SER A 1125 -5.49 0.45 -54.08
C SER A 1125 -4.87 -0.79 -54.73
N SER A 1126 -3.87 -1.43 -54.11
CA SER A 1126 -3.27 -2.69 -54.57
C SER A 1126 -3.61 -3.91 -53.70
N HIS A 1127 -4.10 -3.68 -52.48
CA HIS A 1127 -4.68 -4.72 -51.63
C HIS A 1127 -6.11 -5.05 -52.10
N SER A 1128 -6.50 -6.33 -52.05
CA SER A 1128 -7.83 -6.79 -52.47
C SER A 1128 -8.94 -6.60 -51.43
N ASN A 1129 -8.58 -6.26 -50.18
CA ASN A 1129 -9.49 -6.10 -49.05
C ASN A 1129 -9.68 -4.66 -48.56
N VAL A 1130 -9.07 -3.67 -49.22
CA VAL A 1130 -9.26 -2.25 -48.88
C VAL A 1130 -10.57 -1.73 -49.47
N VAL A 1131 -11.33 -1.03 -48.63
CA VAL A 1131 -12.54 -0.30 -49.01
C VAL A 1131 -12.43 1.15 -48.55
N GLU A 1132 -12.96 2.08 -49.33
CA GLU A 1132 -13.13 3.48 -48.91
C GLU A 1132 -14.29 3.57 -47.91
N ASN A 1133 -14.09 4.30 -46.81
CA ASN A 1133 -15.04 4.43 -45.71
C ASN A 1133 -15.41 5.90 -45.44
N GLY A 1134 -15.62 6.66 -46.52
CA GLY A 1134 -15.90 8.09 -46.47
C GLY A 1134 -14.64 8.94 -46.27
N LYS A 1135 -14.80 10.12 -45.67
CA LYS A 1135 -13.77 11.15 -45.58
C LYS A 1135 -13.85 11.90 -44.25
N TRP A 1136 -12.72 12.25 -43.66
CA TRP A 1136 -12.64 13.18 -42.54
C TRP A 1136 -12.98 14.61 -43.00
N THR A 1137 -13.67 15.37 -42.16
CA THR A 1137 -13.84 16.82 -42.30
C THR A 1137 -12.53 17.58 -42.02
N GLU A 1138 -12.45 18.87 -42.40
CA GLU A 1138 -11.28 19.71 -42.11
C GLU A 1138 -11.01 19.94 -40.60
N GLU A 1139 -11.98 19.68 -39.72
CA GLU A 1139 -11.79 19.76 -38.27
C GLU A 1139 -11.34 18.42 -37.69
N GLU A 1140 -11.93 17.30 -38.13
CA GLU A 1140 -11.45 15.96 -37.78
C GLU A 1140 -10.03 15.71 -38.31
N MET A 1141 -9.68 16.21 -39.50
CA MET A 1141 -8.33 16.02 -40.07
C MET A 1141 -7.20 16.55 -39.19
N LYS A 1142 -7.45 17.60 -38.40
CA LYS A 1142 -6.47 18.15 -37.44
C LYS A 1142 -6.21 17.21 -36.24
N GLN A 1143 -7.07 16.21 -36.06
CA GLN A 1143 -7.01 15.20 -35.01
C GLN A 1143 -6.63 13.81 -35.58
N ALA A 1144 -7.18 13.47 -36.75
CA ALA A 1144 -6.98 12.21 -37.46
C ALA A 1144 -5.74 12.17 -38.37
N TYR A 1145 -5.00 13.28 -38.49
CA TYR A 1145 -3.70 13.32 -39.17
C TYR A 1145 -2.75 14.23 -38.40
N GLN A 1146 -1.87 13.63 -37.59
CA GLN A 1146 -0.84 14.35 -36.82
C GLN A 1146 0.54 13.79 -37.12
N ILE A 1147 1.52 14.67 -37.34
CA ILE A 1147 2.94 14.33 -37.53
C ILE A 1147 3.72 15.03 -36.43
N TYR A 1148 4.69 14.32 -35.84
CA TYR A 1148 5.63 14.85 -34.86
C TYR A 1148 7.03 14.76 -35.49
N ASP A 1149 7.67 15.91 -35.69
CA ASP A 1149 8.98 16.05 -36.33
C ASP A 1149 9.97 16.64 -35.32
N GLU A 1150 11.24 16.24 -35.38
CA GLU A 1150 12.29 16.52 -34.38
C GLU A 1150 12.78 18.00 -34.40
N THR A 1151 11.99 18.91 -34.98
CA THR A 1151 12.33 20.32 -35.21
C THR A 1151 11.31 21.33 -34.65
N LEU A 1152 10.30 20.87 -33.90
CA LEU A 1152 9.26 21.72 -33.31
C LEU A 1152 9.54 22.14 -31.86
N ASP A 1153 9.16 23.38 -31.53
CA ASP A 1153 9.48 24.06 -30.28
C ASP A 1153 8.76 23.47 -29.05
N TYR A 1154 9.47 23.44 -27.91
CA TYR A 1154 9.02 22.80 -26.65
C TYR A 1154 7.89 23.59 -25.91
N ASP A 1155 7.57 24.80 -26.34
CA ASP A 1155 6.71 25.77 -25.62
C ASP A 1155 5.18 25.47 -25.69
N ASN A 1156 4.73 24.32 -26.22
CA ASN A 1156 3.32 24.09 -26.57
C ASN A 1156 2.67 22.79 -26.04
N GLU A 1157 3.15 22.23 -24.93
CA GLU A 1157 2.57 21.02 -24.31
C GLU A 1157 1.06 21.13 -23.96
N SER A 1158 0.59 22.35 -23.67
CA SER A 1158 -0.75 22.59 -23.07
C SER A 1158 -1.94 22.39 -24.01
N THR A 1159 -1.76 22.43 -25.34
CA THR A 1159 -2.86 22.32 -26.31
C THR A 1159 -3.03 20.91 -26.88
N THR A 1160 -1.94 20.16 -27.07
CA THR A 1160 -1.97 18.83 -27.71
C THR A 1160 -2.58 17.77 -26.78
N LEU A 1161 -2.14 17.70 -25.52
CA LEU A 1161 -2.66 16.74 -24.52
C LEU A 1161 -4.15 16.92 -24.24
N VAL A 1162 -4.65 18.16 -24.25
CA VAL A 1162 -6.07 18.47 -24.05
C VAL A 1162 -6.94 17.87 -25.16
N SER A 1163 -6.45 17.82 -26.41
CA SER A 1163 -7.19 17.24 -27.54
C SER A 1163 -7.41 15.72 -27.41
N ILE A 1164 -6.50 15.01 -26.73
CA ILE A 1164 -6.61 13.57 -26.48
C ILE A 1164 -7.64 13.30 -25.37
N TYR A 1165 -7.65 14.12 -24.32
CA TYR A 1165 -8.59 14.00 -23.20
C TYR A 1165 -9.97 14.64 -23.42
N SER A 1166 -10.16 15.42 -24.49
CA SER A 1166 -11.47 16.04 -24.81
C SER A 1166 -12.45 15.12 -25.54
N TYR A 1167 -12.03 13.95 -26.01
CA TYR A 1167 -12.84 13.03 -26.82
C TYR A 1167 -13.02 11.65 -26.20
N ASP A 1168 -13.63 11.62 -25.01
CA ASP A 1168 -14.01 10.38 -24.33
C ASP A 1168 -15.55 10.19 -24.31
N ASN A 1169 -16.04 9.39 -25.26
CA ASN A 1169 -17.31 8.67 -25.21
C ASN A 1169 -18.65 9.46 -25.24
N GLN A 1170 -19.00 10.02 -26.40
CA GLN A 1170 -20.33 9.75 -26.93
C GLN A 1170 -20.31 8.45 -27.74
N PRO A 1171 -21.02 7.37 -27.34
CA PRO A 1171 -21.47 6.40 -28.31
C PRO A 1171 -22.54 7.07 -29.17
N ALA A 1172 -22.37 7.04 -30.49
CA ALA A 1172 -23.35 7.58 -31.42
C ALA A 1172 -24.55 6.62 -31.55
N GLU A 1173 -25.48 6.70 -30.60
CA GLU A 1173 -26.86 6.30 -30.87
C GLU A 1173 -27.45 7.26 -31.92
N ASN A 1174 -27.19 6.99 -33.20
CA ASN A 1174 -28.18 6.97 -34.27
C ASN A 1174 -27.56 6.44 -35.57
N ASN A 1175 -28.34 5.63 -36.28
CA ASN A 1175 -27.93 4.99 -37.53
C ASN A 1175 -27.49 6.03 -38.57
N HIS A 1176 -26.28 5.90 -39.12
CA HIS A 1176 -25.93 6.16 -40.54
C HIS A 1176 -24.45 5.81 -40.84
N GLU A 1177 -23.99 4.60 -40.48
CA GLU A 1177 -22.97 3.97 -41.34
C GLU A 1177 -23.69 3.50 -42.62
N LEU A 1178 -23.14 3.88 -43.77
CA LEU A 1178 -23.57 3.33 -45.06
C LEU A 1178 -23.12 1.86 -45.10
N GLU A 1179 -24.02 0.94 -45.49
CA GLU A 1179 -23.57 -0.40 -45.86
C GLU A 1179 -22.49 -0.28 -46.95
N PRO A 1180 -21.42 -1.11 -46.91
CA PRO A 1180 -20.40 -1.11 -47.96
C PRO A 1180 -21.06 -1.27 -49.33
N SER A 1181 -20.66 -0.41 -50.28
CA SER A 1181 -21.37 -0.21 -51.55
C SER A 1181 -21.67 -1.51 -52.29
N GLU A 1182 -22.68 -1.51 -53.16
CA GLU A 1182 -23.10 -2.72 -53.88
C GLU A 1182 -21.92 -3.39 -54.64
N GLU A 1183 -20.90 -2.62 -55.05
CA GLU A 1183 -19.64 -3.12 -55.62
C GLU A 1183 -18.70 -3.81 -54.59
N VAL A 1184 -18.65 -3.34 -53.35
CA VAL A 1184 -17.92 -4.03 -52.25
C VAL A 1184 -18.69 -5.26 -51.78
N ARG A 1185 -20.02 -5.17 -51.65
CA ARG A 1185 -20.87 -6.33 -51.35
C ARG A 1185 -20.73 -7.40 -52.44
N LYS A 1186 -20.67 -6.99 -53.70
CA LYS A 1186 -20.35 -7.85 -54.85
C LYS A 1186 -18.94 -8.46 -54.76
N LYS A 1187 -17.90 -7.72 -54.36
CA LYS A 1187 -16.56 -8.31 -54.09
C LYS A 1187 -16.55 -9.36 -52.96
N LEU A 1188 -17.43 -9.22 -51.97
CA LEU A 1188 -17.59 -10.18 -50.87
C LEU A 1188 -18.42 -11.41 -51.28
N GLU A 1189 -19.47 -11.23 -52.08
CA GLU A 1189 -20.39 -12.29 -52.51
C GLU A 1189 -19.93 -13.01 -53.80
N GLU A 1190 -19.14 -12.39 -54.69
CA GLU A 1190 -18.49 -13.06 -55.83
C GLU A 1190 -17.41 -14.06 -55.40
N ASN A 1191 -16.80 -13.87 -54.21
CA ASN A 1191 -15.98 -14.91 -53.56
C ASN A 1191 -16.82 -15.99 -52.84
N THR A 1192 -18.14 -15.80 -52.69
CA THR A 1192 -18.98 -16.62 -51.79
C THR A 1192 -20.30 -17.13 -52.43
N ASN A 1193 -20.34 -17.17 -53.76
CA ASN A 1193 -21.38 -17.77 -54.64
C ASN A 1193 -22.67 -16.93 -54.76
N ASN A 1194 -23.28 -16.83 -55.94
CA ASN A 1194 -23.28 -17.83 -57.03
C ASN A 1194 -23.05 -17.24 -58.44
N ASN A 1195 -22.25 -16.16 -58.51
CA ASN A 1195 -22.45 -15.02 -59.43
C ASN A 1195 -23.74 -14.23 -59.11
N ASN A 1196 -23.67 -12.92 -59.32
CA ASN A 1196 -24.76 -12.04 -59.78
C ASN A 1196 -26.03 -11.81 -58.91
N ASP A 1197 -26.01 -10.68 -58.17
CA ASP A 1197 -26.62 -9.39 -58.57
C ASP A 1197 -28.05 -8.93 -58.18
N ASN A 1198 -28.06 -7.65 -57.73
CA ASN A 1198 -28.87 -6.49 -58.19
C ASN A 1198 -30.12 -5.97 -57.40
N GLN A 1199 -29.96 -4.79 -56.77
CA GLN A 1199 -30.37 -3.45 -57.27
C GLN A 1199 -31.30 -2.52 -56.42
N PHE A 1200 -30.77 -1.32 -56.11
CA PHE A 1200 -31.33 0.06 -56.27
C PHE A 1200 -32.57 0.48 -55.41
N ASP A 1201 -32.99 1.76 -55.24
CA ASP A 1201 -32.62 3.15 -55.68
C ASP A 1201 -32.82 4.11 -54.44
N ASP A 1202 -32.66 5.44 -54.36
CA ASP A 1202 -32.60 6.63 -55.27
C ASP A 1202 -31.67 7.74 -54.63
N ALA A 1203 -31.87 9.05 -54.87
CA ALA A 1203 -30.92 10.16 -54.60
C ALA A 1203 -31.46 11.45 -53.89
N VAL A 1204 -30.73 12.59 -54.08
CA VAL A 1204 -31.06 14.03 -53.81
C VAL A 1204 -30.67 14.62 -52.42
N GLY A 1205 -30.08 15.82 -52.26
CA GLY A 1205 -29.47 16.81 -53.21
C GLY A 1205 -29.58 18.31 -52.77
N LEU A 1206 -28.71 19.20 -53.29
CA LEU A 1206 -28.67 20.71 -53.21
C LEU A 1206 -28.15 21.32 -51.86
N GLU A 1207 -27.19 22.27 -51.81
CA GLU A 1207 -27.12 23.71 -52.22
C GLU A 1207 -27.92 24.70 -51.32
N ALA A 1208 -27.51 25.94 -50.98
CA ALA A 1208 -26.22 26.68 -51.05
C ALA A 1208 -26.31 28.05 -50.27
N GLU A 1209 -25.27 28.92 -50.42
CA GLU A 1209 -25.20 30.40 -50.19
C GLU A 1209 -24.48 30.98 -48.94
N CYS A 1210 -23.94 32.21 -49.13
CA CYS A 1210 -23.08 32.95 -48.18
C CYS A 1210 -23.69 34.33 -47.82
N GLY A 1211 -23.47 34.84 -46.60
CA GLY A 1211 -23.92 36.17 -46.17
C GLY A 1211 -22.95 36.86 -45.20
N SER A 1212 -22.49 38.07 -45.52
CA SER A 1212 -21.31 38.69 -44.92
C SER A 1212 -21.55 39.82 -43.89
N HIS A 1213 -20.50 40.06 -43.09
CA HIS A 1213 -20.00 41.36 -42.58
C HIS A 1213 -20.50 41.99 -41.26
N ARG A 1214 -19.49 42.17 -40.37
CA ARG A 1214 -19.17 43.35 -39.51
C ARG A 1214 -20.08 43.68 -38.32
N ALA A 1215 -19.62 44.39 -37.29
CA ALA A 1215 -18.30 44.59 -36.65
C ALA A 1215 -18.49 45.56 -35.45
N ILE A 1216 -17.63 45.51 -34.43
CA ILE A 1216 -17.26 46.62 -33.51
C ILE A 1216 -16.08 46.16 -32.64
N GLU A 1217 -15.19 47.09 -32.29
CA GLU A 1217 -13.98 46.88 -31.47
C GLU A 1217 -14.09 47.64 -30.13
N ASP A 1218 -13.15 47.34 -29.21
CA ASP A 1218 -12.70 48.11 -28.05
C ASP A 1218 -13.66 48.47 -26.87
N ALA A 1219 -13.30 47.95 -25.69
CA ALA A 1219 -13.35 48.68 -24.41
C ALA A 1219 -12.42 48.02 -23.36
N GLU A 1220 -11.55 48.80 -22.72
CA GLU A 1220 -10.70 48.35 -21.60
C GLU A 1220 -11.39 48.56 -20.22
N GLY A 1221 -10.93 47.83 -19.19
CA GLY A 1221 -10.98 48.30 -17.80
C GLY A 1221 -11.80 47.47 -16.79
N ILE A 1222 -11.12 46.65 -15.98
CA ILE A 1222 -11.60 46.14 -14.68
C ILE A 1222 -10.44 46.18 -13.68
N GLU A 1223 -10.62 46.82 -12.52
CA GLU A 1223 -9.62 46.88 -11.45
C GLU A 1223 -9.75 45.71 -10.43
N VAL A 1224 -8.64 45.37 -9.77
CA VAL A 1224 -8.57 44.31 -8.75
C VAL A 1224 -8.81 44.86 -7.34
N VAL A 1225 -9.81 44.33 -6.63
CA VAL A 1225 -10.07 44.66 -5.22
C VAL A 1225 -9.15 43.85 -4.30
N VAL A 1226 -8.17 44.52 -3.68
CA VAL A 1226 -7.28 43.90 -2.68
C VAL A 1226 -7.89 44.00 -1.28
N VAL A 1227 -8.28 42.87 -0.69
CA VAL A 1227 -8.77 42.80 0.68
C VAL A 1227 -7.62 42.54 1.65
N VAL A 1228 -7.25 43.54 2.46
CA VAL A 1228 -6.20 43.40 3.50
C VAL A 1228 -6.84 42.98 4.82
N VAL A 1229 -6.56 41.74 5.27
CA VAL A 1229 -7.05 41.20 6.55
C VAL A 1229 -5.94 41.31 7.61
N SER A 1230 -6.08 42.26 8.54
CA SER A 1230 -5.15 42.47 9.65
C SER A 1230 -5.60 41.71 10.90
N VAL A 1231 -4.92 40.61 11.25
CA VAL A 1231 -5.18 39.85 12.48
C VAL A 1231 -4.33 40.39 13.63
N ILE A 1232 -4.97 40.95 14.66
CA ILE A 1232 -4.31 41.36 15.91
C ILE A 1232 -4.57 40.30 16.98
N VAL A 1233 -3.52 39.59 17.40
CA VAL A 1233 -3.59 38.62 18.51
C VAL A 1233 -3.24 39.34 19.81
N VAL A 1234 -4.20 39.37 20.75
CA VAL A 1234 -3.96 39.77 22.14
C VAL A 1234 -4.07 38.52 23.02
N SER A 1235 -3.15 38.34 23.96
CA SER A 1235 -3.08 37.17 24.82
C SER A 1235 -4.03 37.24 26.03
N ALA A 1236 -4.33 36.07 26.60
CA ALA A 1236 -5.23 35.82 27.74
C ALA A 1236 -6.75 36.01 27.47
N GLY A 1237 -7.41 34.92 27.08
CA GLY A 1237 -8.88 34.81 26.97
C GLY A 1237 -9.38 34.97 25.53
N VAL A 1238 -9.71 33.84 24.88
CA VAL A 1238 -10.10 33.86 23.46
C VAL A 1238 -11.53 34.36 23.30
N THR A 1239 -11.68 35.53 22.69
CA THR A 1239 -12.91 35.99 22.02
C THR A 1239 -12.49 36.67 20.73
N VAL A 1240 -12.88 36.12 19.58
CA VAL A 1240 -12.46 36.62 18.27
C VAL A 1240 -13.51 37.61 17.76
N ILE A 1241 -13.15 38.89 17.69
CA ILE A 1241 -13.98 39.92 17.07
C ILE A 1241 -13.45 40.17 15.65
N VAL A 1242 -14.22 39.74 14.64
CA VAL A 1242 -13.93 40.03 13.23
C VAL A 1242 -14.57 41.36 12.86
N ALA A 1243 -13.76 42.41 12.72
CA ALA A 1243 -14.21 43.71 12.23
C ALA A 1243 -13.96 43.82 10.71
N VAL A 1244 -15.03 43.73 9.90
CA VAL A 1244 -14.95 43.96 8.45
C VAL A 1244 -15.22 45.43 8.17
N ALA A 1245 -14.20 46.16 7.69
CA ALA A 1245 -14.35 47.52 7.20
C ALA A 1245 -14.45 47.50 5.67
N VAL A 1246 -15.59 47.90 5.12
CA VAL A 1246 -15.79 48.06 3.67
C VAL A 1246 -15.78 49.55 3.35
N GLU A 1247 -14.71 50.04 2.71
CA GLU A 1247 -14.68 51.41 2.20
C GLU A 1247 -15.30 51.44 0.79
N VAL A 1248 -16.57 51.85 0.70
CA VAL A 1248 -17.24 52.06 -0.59
C VAL A 1248 -16.87 53.45 -1.12
N LYS A 1249 -16.20 53.51 -2.28
CA LYS A 1249 -16.05 54.74 -3.07
C LYS A 1249 -17.09 54.82 -4.18
N SER A 1250 -17.35 56.04 -4.65
CA SER A 1250 -18.66 56.47 -5.15
C SER A 1250 -19.08 55.97 -6.54
N VAL A 1251 -20.36 55.58 -6.60
CA VAL A 1251 -21.34 55.79 -7.68
C VAL A 1251 -20.94 56.77 -8.79
N VAL A 1252 -21.22 56.39 -10.04
CA VAL A 1252 -21.77 57.31 -11.06
C VAL A 1252 -23.06 56.70 -11.62
N ASP A 1253 -24.11 57.52 -11.62
CA ASP A 1253 -25.51 57.38 -12.07
C ASP A 1253 -25.91 56.25 -13.03
N GLY A 1254 -27.14 55.72 -12.89
CA GLY A 1254 -27.75 54.94 -13.98
C GLY A 1254 -29.20 54.43 -13.86
N ALA A 1255 -29.58 53.74 -12.76
CA ALA A 1255 -30.89 53.07 -12.69
C ALA A 1255 -31.45 52.95 -11.27
N SER A 1256 -32.78 52.92 -11.17
CA SER A 1256 -33.50 52.80 -9.89
C SER A 1256 -33.81 51.35 -9.53
N VAL A 1257 -33.57 51.00 -8.26
CA VAL A 1257 -34.10 49.79 -7.62
C VAL A 1257 -34.94 50.26 -6.44
N GLN A 1258 -36.19 49.79 -6.35
CA GLN A 1258 -37.07 50.12 -5.22
C GLN A 1258 -36.78 49.22 -4.03
N GLU A 1259 -36.85 49.80 -2.83
CA GLU A 1259 -36.85 49.05 -1.57
C GLU A 1259 -38.21 48.38 -1.34
N GLU A 1260 -38.22 47.08 -1.02
CA GLU A 1260 -39.21 46.53 -0.09
C GLU A 1260 -38.49 45.72 0.99
N VAL A 1261 -38.50 46.25 2.22
CA VAL A 1261 -37.97 45.59 3.42
C VAL A 1261 -39.12 45.25 4.34
N ALA A 1262 -39.33 43.96 4.61
CA ALA A 1262 -40.34 43.45 5.54
C ALA A 1262 -39.65 42.80 6.77
N PRO A 1263 -39.77 43.36 7.99
CA PRO A 1263 -39.03 42.88 9.15
C PRO A 1263 -39.82 41.95 10.09
N SER A 1264 -39.19 40.84 10.49
CA SER A 1264 -39.54 40.10 11.73
C SER A 1264 -38.30 39.34 12.23
N ASN A 1265 -37.64 39.80 13.29
CA ASN A 1265 -37.95 39.51 14.70
C ASN A 1265 -37.61 38.07 15.15
N LEU A 1266 -36.36 37.84 15.53
CA LEU A 1266 -35.95 36.78 16.46
C LEU A 1266 -34.99 37.35 17.52
N PRO A 1267 -35.30 37.26 18.82
CA PRO A 1267 -34.42 37.74 19.89
C PRO A 1267 -33.68 36.59 20.59
N PHE A 1268 -32.35 36.66 20.64
CA PHE A 1268 -31.56 35.95 21.64
C PHE A 1268 -30.42 36.84 22.16
N GLY A 1269 -30.26 36.90 23.47
CA GLY A 1269 -29.21 37.67 24.14
C GLY A 1269 -28.07 36.77 24.61
N SER A 1270 -26.85 37.28 24.48
CA SER A 1270 -25.64 36.96 25.25
C SER A 1270 -25.53 35.56 25.89
N LEU A 1271 -24.73 34.70 25.26
CA LEU A 1271 -23.72 33.89 25.96
C LEU A 1271 -22.56 33.56 24.99
#